data_AF-Q07LD3-F1
#
_entry.id   AF-Q07LD3-F1
#
_cell.length_a   1.000
_cell.length_b   1.000
_cell.length_c   1.000
_cell.angle_alpha   90.00
_cell.angle_beta   90.00
_cell.angle_gamma   90.00
#
_symmetry.space_group_name_H-M   'P 1'
#
loop_
_entity.id
_entity.type
_entity.pdbx_description
1 polymer ?
#
loop_
_entity_poly.entity_id
_entity_poly.type
_entity_poly.pdbx_seq_one_letter_code
_entity_poly.pdbx_strand_id
1 'polypeptide(L)'
;MNRLTKLEIQRELLAGHQLAWTSAAGKRESIELRDATQRRLFAYLLQSSFRESKGFQEGFITGLAAAYAADNDPAIAASETTTTAQSGPWRLQKMETDGFGGLNICNGPTFSHDFDGESLILQGSNGSGKSSLVGAVIWALTGERPRDHATARPEDRADVYDNHNSKIGTWPPIACYPDEPSGLTGDPIVSVALTFVDAGGTTAIVERRLEGGQISSTIDPALNAPEVLIETGLLMPSRMPQIRFEKGQTPLTRAVQSLTGLDDLIDIGALVDGLCHKGREYLSTNHKQIEHHKALFDSALGEAQRAIKPTGETIDTFQPKDTIDAEGPFARLGKKLRTRAADLTQVISGDIASGSNLTSANVQMEVAGAISIARESLTAGLDELPTWKTLSALGSALTPEVTDRLRSATDVAKEALTEAITLDEQAQNDSRLQLKSLGAQWHEANKGTAELTHCPLCEKPLDNLALKAELQALRRAGEAATRQFTDNLNAIHASLTKAVPPTVVPKLTELGALVPRQSLISDLEARLIAKPRVKNTLATFVRLVTEALASTPEPELPATAAAVSASEAIGQVQTRVAAVHRLLSLGQWWSDNAVSWQDWWTQVAGAETDVQSKERDADKNIASRETLTKHLARLSDAVGEAEPYRSAAEALGRAWKSGREANGYQKIQDEREAIARELSPLKSLGGLAEAQARIAIETLSEEIGAILKRMHLSERLSFKGTNLQRKAGLQVHGGFAEDFRIDATLVANTSWLRAVLWAFLFALRSEAVKQLGGDPLPLLLLDDPQATFDAEHRRRWAMEIVALQQGAIPAQVILATHDEVFVELVKNLDGIVGREGIIVSAGSELGHVGLFEGAALERKWATTRAKNTPHAAQNYIGDVRVYAEGLLRLMLRGQAADVAWATNGFVMGRSRDKIRELHAKQLAPWDKSEFGNLVGQLDHGIAAIKSLEMSHHAGRCHLAMADAVDVEGHWRGKLEPALMRAFNLARDHFLIHGGLRALHAAKPDCTLPEGYSAKVKSLRFQMLGRAAALSNGLAADGRVDLDLNVASSKPIVFGRHFAFRLEAPTLEPVARKGDILLVREMGEPSPKSLVIARCEDRVVARRFEIADNHSDIAVLTAHAINPRQIAQPIVVKRATIQLHKVIGVLFDHNPGSIVIEGEVSDCGGESILHRYATEVKGLVEVAGESAEPIALDGQMLMIGVAVSPDDALAKFEGRPVIAGDGNDNRYFKRLRRGEANTVVLESMEISGDFPPIVLTHRTGQLTDLKEVWPVYGVVFERP
;
A
#
# COMPACT_ATOMS: atom_id res chain seq x y z
N MET A 1 -32.41 33.53 -13.88
CA MET A 1 -31.15 33.54 -13.10
C MET A 1 -30.03 33.49 -14.10
N ASN A 2 -29.03 34.34 -13.93
CA ASN A 2 -27.80 34.21 -14.72
C ASN A 2 -27.13 32.90 -14.30
N ARG A 3 -26.61 32.16 -15.27
CA ARG A 3 -25.85 30.94 -15.01
C ARG A 3 -24.53 31.34 -14.38
N LEU A 4 -24.15 30.66 -13.30
CA LEU A 4 -22.88 30.91 -12.62
C LEU A 4 -21.89 29.79 -12.93
N THR A 5 -20.66 30.16 -13.22
CA THR A 5 -19.51 29.27 -13.38
C THR A 5 -18.92 28.88 -12.01
N LYS A 6 -18.01 27.90 -12.01
CA LYS A 6 -17.28 27.48 -10.80
C LYS A 6 -16.58 28.67 -10.13
N LEU A 7 -15.82 29.44 -10.90
CA LEU A 7 -15.05 30.58 -10.41
C LEU A 7 -15.97 31.66 -9.83
N GLU A 8 -17.12 31.92 -10.48
CA GLU A 8 -18.06 32.95 -10.00
C GLU A 8 -18.68 32.53 -8.68
N ILE A 9 -19.07 31.25 -8.55
CA ILE A 9 -19.57 30.71 -7.27
C ILE A 9 -18.52 30.86 -6.18
N GLN A 10 -17.26 30.53 -6.46
CA GLN A 10 -16.17 30.66 -5.48
C GLN A 10 -15.99 32.12 -5.04
N ARG A 11 -15.92 33.05 -6.00
CA ARG A 11 -15.70 34.47 -5.73
C ARG A 11 -16.86 35.08 -4.94
N GLU A 12 -18.10 34.86 -5.34
CA GLU A 12 -19.27 35.40 -4.66
C GLU A 12 -19.37 34.88 -3.21
N LEU A 13 -19.07 33.60 -2.98
CA LEU A 13 -19.06 33.03 -1.63
C LEU A 13 -17.89 33.53 -0.77
N LEU A 14 -16.70 33.70 -1.35
CA LEU A 14 -15.54 34.28 -0.67
C LEU A 14 -15.71 35.78 -0.42
N ALA A 15 -16.55 36.48 -1.19
CA ALA A 15 -16.97 37.85 -0.91
C ALA A 15 -18.09 37.94 0.15
N GLY A 16 -18.70 36.81 0.52
CA GLY A 16 -19.81 36.74 1.47
C GLY A 16 -21.17 37.09 0.87
N HIS A 17 -21.31 37.10 -0.46
CA HIS A 17 -22.59 37.34 -1.13
C HIS A 17 -23.49 36.10 -1.11
N GLN A 18 -24.81 36.33 -1.11
CA GLN A 18 -25.82 35.28 -1.13
C GLN A 18 -26.06 34.78 -2.56
N LEU A 19 -25.99 33.47 -2.76
CA LEU A 19 -26.35 32.79 -4.01
C LEU A 19 -27.65 32.01 -3.83
N ALA A 20 -28.66 32.27 -4.67
CA ALA A 20 -29.95 31.59 -4.64
C ALA A 20 -30.16 30.76 -5.91
N TRP A 21 -30.79 29.59 -5.79
CA TRP A 21 -31.16 28.71 -6.91
C TRP A 21 -32.49 27.98 -6.65
N THR A 22 -33.01 27.34 -7.70
CA THR A 22 -34.16 26.42 -7.59
C THR A 22 -33.64 24.99 -7.68
N SER A 23 -33.88 24.17 -6.65
CA SER A 23 -33.45 22.77 -6.62
C SER A 23 -34.26 21.90 -7.59
N ALA A 24 -33.82 20.66 -7.84
CA ALA A 24 -34.50 19.73 -8.75
C ALA A 24 -35.95 19.42 -8.32
N ALA A 25 -36.28 19.62 -7.05
CA ALA A 25 -37.62 19.46 -6.50
C ALA A 25 -38.50 20.72 -6.63
N GLY A 26 -38.01 21.78 -7.30
CA GLY A 26 -38.73 23.06 -7.45
C GLY A 26 -38.67 23.96 -6.22
N LYS A 27 -37.87 23.62 -5.20
CA LYS A 27 -37.72 24.42 -3.97
C LYS A 27 -36.67 25.51 -4.17
N ARG A 28 -36.95 26.74 -3.73
CA ARG A 28 -35.93 27.80 -3.64
C ARG A 28 -34.97 27.51 -2.49
N GLU A 29 -33.68 27.51 -2.78
CA GLU A 29 -32.58 27.32 -1.83
C GLU A 29 -31.57 28.45 -2.01
N SER A 30 -30.76 28.70 -0.98
CA SER A 30 -29.69 29.70 -1.04
C SER A 30 -28.54 29.33 -0.11
N ILE A 31 -27.34 29.79 -0.46
CA ILE A 31 -26.12 29.65 0.31
C ILE A 31 -25.49 31.04 0.50
N GLU A 32 -24.92 31.29 1.67
CA GLU A 32 -24.25 32.55 2.03
C GLU A 32 -23.19 32.22 3.09
N LEU A 33 -21.98 32.76 2.95
CA LEU A 33 -20.90 32.63 3.95
C LEU A 33 -20.75 33.95 4.70
N ARG A 34 -21.57 34.14 5.74
CA ARG A 34 -21.69 35.41 6.47
C ARG A 34 -20.48 35.72 7.32
N ASP A 35 -19.89 34.71 7.93
CA ASP A 35 -18.82 34.86 8.90
C ASP A 35 -17.45 34.72 8.23
N ALA A 36 -16.47 35.52 8.66
CA ALA A 36 -15.10 35.45 8.14
C ALA A 36 -14.50 34.04 8.30
N THR A 37 -14.86 33.35 9.38
CA THR A 37 -14.47 31.95 9.64
C THR A 37 -14.99 31.00 8.57
N GLN A 38 -16.23 31.16 8.11
CA GLN A 38 -16.82 30.32 7.06
C GLN A 38 -16.07 30.51 5.73
N ARG A 39 -15.73 31.76 5.42
CA ARG A 39 -14.97 32.11 4.21
C ARG A 39 -13.55 31.56 4.26
N ARG A 40 -12.84 31.65 5.39
CA ARG A 40 -11.50 31.05 5.57
C ARG A 40 -11.51 29.54 5.42
N LEU A 41 -12.48 28.87 6.04
CA LEU A 41 -12.63 27.43 5.93
C LEU A 41 -12.95 27.02 4.50
N PHE A 42 -13.80 27.77 3.79
CA PHE A 42 -14.05 27.53 2.37
C PHE A 42 -12.80 27.74 1.52
N ALA A 43 -12.06 28.83 1.73
CA ALA A 43 -10.80 29.10 1.04
C ALA A 43 -9.77 27.97 1.26
N TYR A 44 -9.67 27.45 2.49
CA TYR A 44 -8.82 26.30 2.79
C TYR A 44 -9.30 25.02 2.07
N LEU A 45 -10.60 24.75 2.01
CA LEU A 45 -11.14 23.58 1.30
C LEU A 45 -10.92 23.66 -0.22
N LEU A 46 -11.01 24.85 -0.80
CA LEU A 46 -10.62 25.11 -2.19
C LEU A 46 -9.12 24.85 -2.40
N GLN A 47 -8.29 25.18 -1.41
CA GLN A 47 -6.84 24.97 -1.41
C GLN A 47 -6.42 23.51 -1.17
N SER A 48 -7.20 22.74 -0.41
CA SER A 48 -6.91 21.34 -0.11
C SER A 48 -7.08 20.44 -1.36
N SER A 49 -6.22 19.44 -1.54
CA SER A 49 -6.43 18.36 -2.52
C SER A 49 -7.30 17.22 -1.98
N PHE A 50 -7.58 17.20 -0.67
CA PHE A 50 -8.36 16.14 -0.03
C PHE A 50 -9.87 16.33 -0.24
N ARG A 51 -10.52 15.36 -0.88
CA ARG A 51 -11.98 15.35 -1.19
C ARG A 51 -12.75 14.19 -0.57
N GLU A 52 -12.08 13.24 0.07
CA GLU A 52 -12.72 12.04 0.63
C GLU A 52 -13.41 12.31 1.98
N SER A 53 -14.53 11.66 2.27
CA SER A 53 -15.23 11.83 3.55
C SER A 53 -14.74 10.92 4.69
N LYS A 54 -13.62 10.20 4.47
CA LYS A 54 -13.01 9.22 5.37
C LYS A 54 -11.49 9.20 5.14
N GLY A 55 -10.73 8.63 6.08
CA GLY A 55 -9.28 8.50 5.97
C GLY A 55 -8.56 9.85 6.10
N PHE A 56 -9.01 10.68 7.05
CA PHE A 56 -8.50 12.04 7.18
C PHE A 56 -7.02 12.04 7.57
N GLN A 57 -6.20 12.73 6.78
CA GLN A 57 -4.79 12.92 7.09
C GLN A 57 -4.62 13.95 8.22
N GLU A 58 -3.61 13.76 9.07
CA GLU A 58 -3.36 14.68 10.20
C GLU A 58 -3.13 16.12 9.74
N GLY A 59 -2.35 16.32 8.66
CA GLY A 59 -2.12 17.64 8.07
C GLY A 59 -3.41 18.34 7.62
N PHE A 60 -4.40 17.59 7.10
CA PHE A 60 -5.68 18.16 6.69
C PHE A 60 -6.49 18.66 7.90
N ILE A 61 -6.50 17.89 8.99
CA ILE A 61 -7.20 18.25 10.23
C ILE A 61 -6.54 19.48 10.87
N THR A 62 -5.21 19.49 10.96
CA THR A 62 -4.47 20.63 11.51
C THR A 62 -4.65 21.89 10.66
N GLY A 63 -4.71 21.76 9.34
CA GLY A 63 -5.00 22.89 8.46
C GLY A 63 -6.43 23.45 8.62
N LEU A 64 -7.43 22.60 8.84
CA LEU A 64 -8.79 23.07 9.19
C LEU A 64 -8.82 23.84 10.51
N ALA A 65 -8.13 23.34 11.54
CA ALA A 65 -8.03 24.01 12.83
C ALA A 65 -7.28 25.35 12.71
N ALA A 66 -6.21 25.40 11.91
CA ALA A 66 -5.47 26.63 11.64
C ALA A 66 -6.33 27.67 10.89
N ALA A 67 -7.09 27.25 9.87
CA ALA A 67 -8.00 28.12 9.14
C ALA A 67 -9.15 28.65 10.02
N TYR A 68 -9.64 27.83 10.95
CA TYR A 68 -10.63 28.23 11.94
C TYR A 68 -10.08 29.31 12.90
N ALA A 69 -8.85 29.11 13.39
CA ALA A 69 -8.20 29.98 14.37
C ALA A 69 -7.55 31.26 13.77
N ALA A 70 -7.41 31.36 12.45
CA ALA A 70 -6.82 32.53 11.80
C ALA A 70 -7.72 33.78 11.87
N ASP A 71 -7.12 34.97 11.75
CA ASP A 71 -7.83 36.26 11.91
C ASP A 71 -8.11 36.99 10.58
N ASN A 72 -7.59 36.51 9.46
CA ASN A 72 -7.79 37.14 8.15
C ASN A 72 -9.21 36.94 7.59
N ASP A 73 -9.67 37.86 6.75
CA ASP A 73 -10.96 37.72 6.05
C ASP A 73 -10.77 37.70 4.53
N PRO A 74 -11.07 36.57 3.86
CA PRO A 74 -11.01 36.49 2.40
C PRO A 74 -11.87 37.54 1.68
N ALA A 75 -12.92 38.07 2.31
CA ALA A 75 -13.77 39.09 1.69
C ALA A 75 -13.07 40.44 1.48
N ILE A 76 -12.02 40.74 2.25
CA ILE A 76 -11.24 41.99 2.09
C ILE A 76 -10.50 41.95 0.75
N ALA A 77 -9.87 40.81 0.41
CA ALA A 77 -9.21 40.60 -0.87
C ALA A 77 -10.19 40.57 -2.06
N ALA A 78 -11.44 40.12 -1.83
CA ALA A 78 -12.49 40.07 -2.86
C ALA A 78 -13.21 41.43 -3.07
N SER A 79 -13.16 42.35 -2.10
CA SER A 79 -13.82 43.66 -2.21
C SER A 79 -13.00 44.66 -3.03
N GLU A 80 -11.67 44.54 -3.05
CA GLU A 80 -10.78 45.40 -3.87
C GLU A 80 -10.97 45.21 -5.38
N THR A 81 -11.64 44.13 -5.81
CA THR A 81 -11.85 43.78 -7.22
C THR A 81 -13.10 44.40 -7.87
N THR A 82 -13.84 45.29 -7.19
CA THR A 82 -15.10 45.82 -7.72
C THR A 82 -14.98 47.19 -8.38
N THR A 83 -15.48 47.25 -9.63
CA THR A 83 -15.78 48.44 -10.47
C THR A 83 -14.69 49.00 -11.40
N THR A 84 -13.91 48.15 -12.08
CA THR A 84 -13.36 48.52 -13.40
C THR A 84 -14.38 48.21 -14.49
N ALA A 85 -14.70 49.21 -15.32
CA ALA A 85 -15.55 49.01 -16.50
C ALA A 85 -14.94 47.91 -17.37
N GLN A 86 -15.78 46.99 -17.88
CA GLN A 86 -15.33 45.98 -18.83
C GLN A 86 -14.72 46.67 -20.05
N SER A 87 -13.42 46.44 -20.23
CA SER A 87 -12.65 46.89 -21.39
C SER A 87 -12.30 45.67 -22.25
N GLY A 88 -11.96 45.89 -23.51
CA GLY A 88 -11.67 44.83 -24.48
C GLY A 88 -12.18 45.19 -25.88
N PRO A 89 -12.06 44.29 -26.86
CA PRO A 89 -11.55 42.91 -26.75
C PRO A 89 -10.05 42.85 -26.45
N TRP A 90 -9.66 42.07 -25.44
CA TRP A 90 -8.27 41.80 -25.07
C TRP A 90 -7.72 40.60 -25.83
N ARG A 91 -6.62 40.81 -26.56
CA ARG A 91 -5.93 39.75 -27.31
C ARG A 91 -4.58 39.45 -26.67
N LEU A 92 -4.19 38.18 -26.63
CA LEU A 92 -2.88 37.78 -26.14
C LEU A 92 -1.81 38.31 -27.10
N GLN A 93 -0.91 39.14 -26.59
CA GLN A 93 0.15 39.80 -27.35
C GLN A 93 1.50 39.11 -27.15
N LYS A 94 1.81 38.62 -25.94
CA LYS A 94 3.12 38.03 -25.62
C LYS A 94 2.99 37.03 -24.46
N MET A 95 3.83 36.00 -24.46
CA MET A 95 4.06 35.11 -23.33
C MET A 95 5.54 34.99 -23.01
N GLU A 96 5.87 35.00 -21.72
CA GLU A 96 7.20 34.74 -21.19
C GLU A 96 7.14 33.64 -20.12
N THR A 97 8.04 32.66 -20.19
CA THR A 97 8.12 31.59 -19.19
C THR A 97 9.54 31.34 -18.70
N ASP A 98 9.66 31.12 -17.40
CA ASP A 98 10.89 30.66 -16.74
C ASP A 98 10.58 29.42 -15.90
N GLY A 99 11.50 28.46 -15.90
CA GLY A 99 11.40 27.22 -15.14
C GLY A 99 10.16 26.34 -15.40
N PHE A 100 9.34 26.64 -16.42
CA PHE A 100 8.09 25.91 -16.66
C PHE A 100 8.34 24.57 -17.36
N GLY A 101 7.92 23.48 -16.72
CA GLY A 101 8.15 22.11 -17.17
C GLY A 101 7.54 21.81 -18.54
N GLY A 102 8.41 21.46 -19.49
CA GLY A 102 8.08 21.16 -20.88
C GLY A 102 8.16 22.37 -21.82
N LEU A 103 8.39 23.58 -21.30
CA LEU A 103 8.75 24.78 -22.07
C LEU A 103 10.19 25.21 -21.84
N ASN A 104 10.69 25.12 -20.61
CA ASN A 104 12.05 25.50 -20.22
C ASN A 104 12.88 24.26 -19.81
N ILE A 105 14.20 24.42 -19.86
CA ILE A 105 15.18 23.56 -19.16
C ILE A 105 15.56 24.23 -17.84
N CYS A 106 15.90 23.43 -16.83
CA CYS A 106 16.35 23.94 -15.54
C CYS A 106 17.57 24.85 -15.70
N ASN A 107 17.49 26.07 -15.16
CA ASN A 107 18.49 27.13 -15.33
C ASN A 107 18.74 27.56 -16.79
N GLY A 108 17.81 27.28 -17.70
CA GLY A 108 17.82 27.78 -19.07
C GLY A 108 17.40 29.26 -19.14
N PRO A 109 17.57 29.92 -20.31
CA PRO A 109 17.08 31.27 -20.53
C PRO A 109 15.53 31.32 -20.56
N THR A 110 14.98 32.49 -20.26
CA THR A 110 13.54 32.77 -20.36
C THR A 110 13.05 32.53 -21.79
N PHE A 111 11.98 31.74 -21.92
CA PHE A 111 11.26 31.60 -23.19
C PHE A 111 10.40 32.84 -23.40
N SER A 112 10.43 33.45 -24.58
CA SER A 112 9.59 34.59 -24.95
C SER A 112 9.01 34.39 -26.34
N HIS A 113 7.69 34.53 -26.49
CA HIS A 113 7.02 34.48 -27.79
C HIS A 113 5.97 35.59 -27.93
N ASP A 114 6.05 36.31 -29.04
CA ASP A 114 5.08 37.36 -29.41
C ASP A 114 3.94 36.75 -30.24
N PHE A 115 2.71 36.91 -29.76
CA PHE A 115 1.46 36.49 -30.40
C PHE A 115 0.89 37.56 -31.35
N ASP A 116 1.25 38.83 -31.18
CA ASP A 116 0.76 39.97 -31.99
C ASP A 116 -0.76 40.14 -31.99
N GLY A 117 -1.46 39.55 -31.02
CA GLY A 117 -2.93 39.52 -30.99
C GLY A 117 -3.57 38.65 -32.07
N GLU A 118 -2.76 37.95 -32.87
CA GLU A 118 -3.19 37.09 -33.97
C GLU A 118 -3.36 35.64 -33.52
N SER A 119 -4.13 34.87 -34.28
CA SER A 119 -4.24 33.42 -34.12
C SER A 119 -2.94 32.73 -34.49
N LEU A 120 -2.71 31.54 -33.94
CA LEU A 120 -1.49 30.77 -34.16
C LEU A 120 -1.82 29.28 -34.28
N ILE A 121 -1.43 28.66 -35.40
CA ILE A 121 -1.44 27.21 -35.58
C ILE A 121 -0.03 26.68 -35.35
N LEU A 122 0.13 25.79 -34.38
CA LEU A 122 1.39 25.14 -34.04
C LEU A 122 1.33 23.64 -34.35
N GLN A 123 2.27 23.21 -35.18
CA GLN A 123 2.46 21.81 -35.52
C GLN A 123 3.71 21.26 -34.82
N GLY A 124 3.60 20.08 -34.21
CA GLY A 124 4.77 19.42 -33.62
C GLY A 124 4.50 17.99 -33.17
N SER A 125 5.55 17.17 -33.09
CA SER A 125 5.44 15.78 -32.63
C SER A 125 5.00 15.67 -31.17
N ASN A 126 4.61 14.47 -30.71
CA ASN A 126 4.39 14.24 -29.28
C ASN A 126 5.67 14.53 -28.48
N GLY A 127 5.51 15.13 -27.30
CA GLY A 127 6.64 15.57 -26.46
C GLY A 127 7.32 16.88 -26.91
N SER A 128 6.83 17.59 -27.94
CA SER A 128 7.46 18.83 -28.40
C SER A 128 7.14 20.09 -27.56
N GLY A 129 6.31 19.96 -26.51
CA GLY A 129 5.91 21.09 -25.65
C GLY A 129 4.58 21.76 -26.01
N LYS A 130 3.83 21.25 -27.00
CA LYS A 130 2.48 21.72 -27.40
C LYS A 130 1.52 21.94 -26.21
N SER A 131 1.22 20.86 -25.49
CA SER A 131 0.33 20.88 -24.33
C SER A 131 0.90 21.72 -23.18
N SER A 132 2.23 21.83 -23.08
CA SER A 132 2.87 22.70 -22.08
C SER A 132 2.71 24.18 -22.42
N LEU A 133 2.71 24.57 -23.70
CA LEU A 133 2.46 25.94 -24.16
C LEU A 133 1.02 26.35 -23.83
N VAL A 134 0.04 25.54 -24.21
CA VAL A 134 -1.37 25.75 -23.85
C VAL A 134 -1.52 25.76 -22.32
N GLY A 135 -0.91 24.80 -21.63
CA GLY A 135 -0.96 24.69 -20.18
C GLY A 135 -0.33 25.86 -19.42
N ALA A 136 0.68 26.54 -19.98
CA ALA A 136 1.28 27.72 -19.36
C ALA A 136 0.31 28.92 -19.37
N VAL A 137 -0.37 29.14 -20.49
CA VAL A 137 -1.38 30.21 -20.60
C VAL A 137 -2.54 29.94 -19.63
N ILE A 138 -3.04 28.69 -19.58
CA ILE A 138 -4.10 28.29 -18.65
C ILE A 138 -3.64 28.50 -17.20
N TRP A 139 -2.44 28.02 -16.85
CA TRP A 139 -1.95 28.10 -15.48
C TRP A 139 -1.77 29.55 -15.02
N ALA A 140 -1.25 30.45 -15.86
CA ALA A 140 -1.12 31.85 -15.49
C ALA A 140 -2.47 32.49 -15.13
N LEU A 141 -3.49 32.28 -15.97
CA LEU A 141 -4.82 32.87 -15.81
C LEU A 141 -5.65 32.21 -14.70
N THR A 142 -5.56 30.89 -14.53
CA THR A 142 -6.50 30.14 -13.67
C THR A 142 -5.82 29.46 -12.50
N GLY A 143 -4.53 29.15 -12.60
CA GLY A 143 -3.81 28.29 -11.66
C GLY A 143 -4.01 26.81 -11.89
N GLU A 144 -4.89 26.43 -12.82
CA GLU A 144 -5.12 25.04 -13.15
C GLU A 144 -4.18 24.61 -14.29
N ARG A 145 -3.79 23.34 -14.30
CA ARG A 145 -3.16 22.70 -15.45
C ARG A 145 -3.79 21.32 -15.64
N PRO A 146 -4.89 21.22 -16.41
CA PRO A 146 -5.56 19.95 -16.66
C PRO A 146 -4.60 18.92 -17.28
N ARG A 147 -4.53 17.70 -16.72
CA ARG A 147 -3.72 16.57 -17.23
C ARG A 147 -4.47 15.25 -17.04
N ASP A 148 -4.26 14.29 -17.94
CA ASP A 148 -4.96 12.99 -17.98
C ASP A 148 -4.89 12.14 -16.70
N HIS A 149 -3.90 12.37 -15.83
CA HIS A 149 -3.60 11.54 -14.66
C HIS A 149 -3.33 12.34 -13.37
N ALA A 150 -3.63 13.64 -13.34
CA ALA A 150 -3.34 14.47 -12.16
C ALA A 150 -4.49 14.41 -11.15
N THR A 151 -4.22 13.85 -9.97
CA THR A 151 -5.09 13.93 -8.78
C THR A 151 -4.64 15.01 -7.79
N ALA A 152 -3.41 15.50 -7.95
CA ALA A 152 -2.80 16.53 -7.12
C ALA A 152 -2.57 17.82 -7.92
N ARG A 153 -2.30 18.92 -7.22
CA ARG A 153 -2.06 20.22 -7.87
C ARG A 153 -0.74 20.17 -8.64
N PRO A 154 -0.62 20.91 -9.75
CA PRO A 154 0.58 20.86 -10.57
C PRO A 154 1.82 21.41 -9.84
N GLU A 155 1.64 22.27 -8.85
CA GLU A 155 2.66 22.79 -7.94
C GLU A 155 3.05 21.85 -6.78
N ASP A 156 2.28 20.80 -6.49
CA ASP A 156 2.56 19.89 -5.38
C ASP A 156 3.78 19.03 -5.74
N ARG A 157 4.73 18.88 -4.80
CA ARG A 157 5.89 18.00 -5.01
C ARG A 157 5.42 16.56 -5.14
N ALA A 158 5.80 15.91 -6.25
CA ALA A 158 5.56 14.50 -6.50
C ALA A 158 6.86 13.69 -6.34
N ASP A 159 6.74 12.40 -6.04
CA ASP A 159 7.88 11.51 -5.90
C ASP A 159 8.62 11.33 -7.24
N VAL A 160 9.95 11.39 -7.18
CA VAL A 160 10.84 11.19 -8.34
C VAL A 160 11.66 9.92 -8.10
N TYR A 161 11.73 9.07 -9.12
CA TYR A 161 12.36 7.76 -9.05
C TYR A 161 13.51 7.63 -10.07
N ASP A 162 14.49 6.80 -9.76
CA ASP A 162 15.53 6.39 -10.71
C ASP A 162 15.08 5.22 -11.61
N ASN A 163 15.98 4.76 -12.49
CA ASN A 163 15.74 3.63 -13.40
C ASN A 163 15.54 2.29 -12.67
N HIS A 164 15.81 2.22 -11.37
CA HIS A 164 15.61 1.06 -10.52
C HIS A 164 14.35 1.18 -9.66
N ASN A 165 13.47 2.14 -9.95
CA ASN A 165 12.26 2.47 -9.17
C ASN A 165 12.56 2.87 -7.71
N SER A 166 13.78 3.31 -7.40
CA SER A 166 14.13 3.84 -6.08
C SER A 166 13.83 5.34 -6.02
N LYS A 167 13.20 5.79 -4.92
CA LYS A 167 12.87 7.21 -4.73
C LYS A 167 14.15 8.01 -4.51
N ILE A 168 14.41 8.99 -5.39
CA ILE A 168 15.60 9.86 -5.35
C ILE A 168 15.29 11.29 -4.87
N GLY A 169 14.02 11.68 -4.78
CA GLY A 169 13.62 12.99 -4.31
C GLY A 169 12.14 13.28 -4.51
N THR A 170 11.76 14.55 -4.36
CA THR A 170 10.41 15.04 -4.67
C THR A 170 10.46 16.36 -5.41
N TRP A 171 9.68 16.52 -6.47
CA TRP A 171 9.71 17.70 -7.35
C TRP A 171 8.33 18.01 -7.91
N PRO A 172 7.92 19.28 -8.07
CA PRO A 172 6.59 19.57 -8.58
C PRO A 172 6.50 19.32 -10.10
N PRO A 173 5.45 18.67 -10.60
CA PRO A 173 5.28 18.38 -12.02
C PRO A 173 5.15 19.61 -12.93
N ILE A 174 4.93 20.81 -12.38
CA ILE A 174 4.87 22.06 -13.14
C ILE A 174 6.24 22.65 -13.44
N ALA A 175 7.27 22.35 -12.64
CA ALA A 175 8.62 22.86 -12.83
C ALA A 175 9.42 21.99 -13.80
N CYS A 176 10.40 22.59 -14.48
CA CYS A 176 11.44 21.85 -15.18
C CYS A 176 12.27 21.04 -14.16
N TYR A 177 12.65 19.82 -14.54
CA TYR A 177 13.42 18.95 -13.66
C TYR A 177 14.92 19.31 -13.73
N PRO A 178 15.63 19.29 -12.59
CA PRO A 178 17.08 19.46 -12.57
C PRO A 178 17.79 18.24 -13.19
N ASP A 179 18.97 18.46 -13.77
CA ASP A 179 19.77 17.41 -14.39
C ASP A 179 20.44 16.46 -13.37
N GLU A 180 20.58 16.91 -12.11
CA GLU A 180 21.19 16.14 -11.03
C GLU A 180 20.20 15.87 -9.88
N PRO A 181 20.25 14.69 -9.23
CA PRO A 181 19.39 14.37 -8.08
C PRO A 181 19.53 15.34 -6.90
N SER A 182 20.71 15.93 -6.72
CA SER A 182 20.97 16.97 -5.70
C SER A 182 20.00 18.15 -5.83
N GLY A 183 19.65 18.53 -7.07
CA GLY A 183 18.73 19.61 -7.38
C GLY A 183 17.30 19.35 -6.91
N LEU A 184 16.89 18.09 -6.70
CA LEU A 184 15.54 17.72 -6.26
C LEU A 184 15.24 18.16 -4.82
N THR A 185 16.26 18.59 -4.07
CA THR A 185 16.13 19.12 -2.71
C THR A 185 15.91 20.64 -2.65
N GLY A 186 16.22 21.35 -3.74
CA GLY A 186 16.08 22.81 -3.83
C GLY A 186 14.62 23.27 -3.93
N ASP A 187 14.44 24.59 -3.95
CA ASP A 187 13.14 25.21 -4.20
C ASP A 187 12.95 25.47 -5.70
N PRO A 188 11.83 25.02 -6.30
CA PRO A 188 11.53 25.25 -7.69
C PRO A 188 11.16 26.71 -7.92
N ILE A 189 11.68 27.30 -8.99
CA ILE A 189 11.29 28.63 -9.48
C ILE A 189 10.57 28.43 -10.80
N VAL A 190 9.31 28.88 -10.87
CA VAL A 190 8.52 28.87 -12.10
C VAL A 190 7.83 30.21 -12.24
N SER A 191 7.92 30.86 -13.39
CA SER A 191 7.16 32.08 -13.68
C SER A 191 6.54 32.01 -15.07
N VAL A 192 5.28 32.43 -15.19
CA VAL A 192 4.63 32.65 -16.48
C VAL A 192 4.02 34.05 -16.48
N ALA A 193 4.42 34.88 -17.45
CA ALA A 193 3.88 36.21 -17.68
C ALA A 193 3.19 36.27 -19.05
N LEU A 194 1.98 36.81 -19.08
CA LEU A 194 1.16 37.01 -20.27
C LEU A 194 0.88 38.50 -20.42
N THR A 195 1.12 39.04 -21.61
CA THR A 195 0.74 40.41 -21.96
C THR A 195 -0.45 40.37 -22.90
N PHE A 196 -1.51 41.11 -22.56
CA PHE A 196 -2.69 41.32 -23.37
C PHE A 196 -2.74 42.75 -23.89
N VAL A 197 -3.33 42.96 -25.06
CA VAL A 197 -3.57 44.28 -25.66
C VAL A 197 -5.03 44.41 -26.07
N ASP A 198 -5.64 45.55 -25.76
CA ASP A 198 -7.01 45.88 -26.19
C ASP A 198 -7.05 46.53 -27.59
N ALA A 199 -8.26 46.80 -28.10
CA ALA A 199 -8.43 47.48 -29.39
C ALA A 199 -7.88 48.93 -29.43
N GLY A 200 -7.67 49.56 -28.27
CA GLY A 200 -7.10 50.91 -28.13
C GLY A 200 -5.58 50.93 -28.00
N GLY A 201 -4.92 49.77 -27.92
CA GLY A 201 -3.48 49.63 -27.69
C GLY A 201 -3.06 49.66 -26.22
N THR A 202 -4.01 49.65 -25.28
CA THR A 202 -3.73 49.52 -23.85
C THR A 202 -3.18 48.12 -23.57
N THR A 203 -2.15 48.02 -22.73
CA THR A 203 -1.55 46.73 -22.32
C THR A 203 -2.01 46.34 -20.92
N ALA A 204 -2.30 45.06 -20.69
CA ALA A 204 -2.56 44.49 -19.37
C ALA A 204 -1.69 43.23 -19.18
N ILE A 205 -1.13 43.04 -17.98
CA ILE A 205 -0.20 41.94 -17.69
C ILE A 205 -0.80 41.00 -16.64
N VAL A 206 -0.66 39.69 -16.89
CA VAL A 206 -0.94 38.63 -15.93
C VAL A 206 0.35 37.87 -15.65
N GLU A 207 0.73 37.76 -14.40
CA GLU A 207 1.90 37.00 -13.98
C GLU A 207 1.54 36.01 -12.87
N ARG A 208 2.02 34.78 -12.98
CA ARG A 208 1.94 33.78 -11.91
C ARG A 208 3.32 33.18 -11.65
N ARG A 209 3.69 33.09 -10.37
CA ARG A 209 4.99 32.58 -9.93
C ARG A 209 4.84 31.52 -8.85
N LEU A 210 5.67 30.48 -8.93
CA LEU A 210 5.97 29.53 -7.86
C LEU A 210 7.41 29.80 -7.42
N GLU A 211 7.59 30.22 -6.18
CA GLU A 211 8.90 30.51 -5.59
C GLU A 211 8.89 30.13 -4.10
N GLY A 212 9.90 29.39 -3.63
CA GLY A 212 9.96 28.93 -2.24
C GLY A 212 8.79 28.04 -1.81
N GLY A 213 8.16 27.33 -2.76
CA GLY A 213 6.95 26.54 -2.53
C GLY A 213 5.66 27.36 -2.35
N GLN A 214 5.71 28.69 -2.53
CA GLN A 214 4.55 29.57 -2.47
C GLN A 214 4.14 30.04 -3.87
N ILE A 215 2.83 30.17 -4.09
CA ILE A 215 2.28 30.72 -5.32
C ILE A 215 1.90 32.18 -5.11
N SER A 216 2.33 33.04 -6.02
CA SER A 216 1.85 34.41 -6.17
C SER A 216 1.25 34.61 -7.55
N SER A 217 0.20 35.43 -7.64
CA SER A 217 -0.43 35.79 -8.90
C SER A 217 -0.77 37.27 -8.91
N THR A 218 -0.40 37.97 -9.98
CA THR A 218 -0.72 39.37 -10.22
C THR A 218 -1.50 39.46 -11.52
N ILE A 219 -2.69 40.06 -11.47
CA ILE A 219 -3.55 40.30 -12.64
C ILE A 219 -3.80 41.79 -12.70
N ASP A 220 -3.45 42.43 -13.81
CA ASP A 220 -3.77 43.83 -14.04
C ASP A 220 -5.31 44.03 -14.00
N PRO A 221 -5.84 44.90 -13.10
CA PRO A 221 -7.26 45.17 -13.00
C PRO A 221 -7.93 45.66 -14.29
N ALA A 222 -7.15 46.19 -15.24
CA ALA A 222 -7.65 46.63 -16.54
C ALA A 222 -8.16 45.46 -17.41
N LEU A 223 -7.55 44.27 -17.29
CA LEU A 223 -7.93 43.09 -18.08
C LEU A 223 -9.35 42.63 -17.75
N ASN A 224 -9.70 42.58 -16.46
CA ASN A 224 -10.99 42.15 -15.89
C ASN A 224 -11.75 41.12 -16.75
N ALA A 225 -11.06 40.04 -17.13
CA ALA A 225 -11.60 39.06 -18.08
C ALA A 225 -12.75 38.27 -17.43
N PRO A 226 -13.94 38.21 -18.06
CA PRO A 226 -15.05 37.44 -17.51
C PRO A 226 -14.68 35.96 -17.36
N GLU A 227 -14.91 35.43 -16.16
CA GLU A 227 -14.55 34.05 -15.79
C GLU A 227 -15.22 33.00 -16.70
N VAL A 228 -16.44 33.27 -17.19
CA VAL A 228 -17.11 32.41 -18.17
C VAL A 228 -16.38 32.30 -19.51
N LEU A 229 -15.64 33.33 -19.93
CA LEU A 229 -14.85 33.29 -21.17
C LEU A 229 -13.51 32.59 -20.96
N ILE A 230 -12.93 32.70 -19.75
CA ILE A 230 -11.79 31.88 -19.31
C ILE A 230 -12.18 30.40 -19.28
N GLU A 231 -13.32 30.08 -18.67
CA GLU A 231 -13.83 28.71 -18.56
C GLU A 231 -14.11 28.11 -19.95
N THR A 232 -14.90 28.79 -20.78
CA THR A 232 -15.30 28.27 -22.10
C THR A 232 -14.22 28.35 -23.17
N GLY A 233 -13.28 29.31 -23.09
CA GLY A 233 -12.22 29.51 -24.07
C GLY A 233 -10.92 28.75 -23.76
N LEU A 234 -10.66 28.44 -22.49
CA LEU A 234 -9.37 27.91 -22.04
C LEU A 234 -9.52 26.56 -21.31
N LEU A 235 -10.33 26.51 -20.25
CA LEU A 235 -10.42 25.32 -19.38
C LEU A 235 -11.24 24.20 -20.01
N MET A 236 -12.48 24.45 -20.41
CA MET A 236 -13.35 23.42 -21.00
C MET A 236 -12.73 22.75 -22.23
N PRO A 237 -12.12 23.47 -23.19
CA PRO A 237 -11.43 22.83 -24.32
C PRO A 237 -10.31 21.89 -23.87
N SER A 238 -9.51 22.29 -22.88
CA SER A 238 -8.40 21.48 -22.36
C SER A 238 -8.84 20.24 -21.56
N ARG A 239 -10.04 20.27 -20.95
CA ARG A 239 -10.64 19.12 -20.25
C ARG A 239 -11.30 18.13 -21.21
N MET A 240 -11.68 18.54 -22.42
CA MET A 240 -12.43 17.70 -23.36
C MET A 240 -11.76 16.35 -23.69
N PRO A 241 -10.43 16.28 -23.96
CA PRO A 241 -9.76 15.00 -24.22
C PRO A 241 -9.76 14.05 -23.02
N GLN A 242 -9.87 14.58 -21.80
CA GLN A 242 -9.78 13.84 -20.53
C GLN A 242 -11.10 13.14 -20.17
N ILE A 243 -12.21 13.55 -20.78
CA ILE A 243 -13.53 13.01 -20.46
C ILE A 243 -13.63 11.55 -20.92
N ARG A 244 -13.81 10.65 -19.94
CA ARG A 244 -14.06 9.22 -20.14
C ARG A 244 -15.52 8.89 -19.89
N PHE A 245 -16.14 8.20 -20.84
CA PHE A 245 -17.49 7.66 -20.65
C PHE A 245 -17.39 6.26 -20.04
N GLU A 246 -17.48 6.17 -18.71
CA GLU A 246 -17.45 4.91 -17.96
C GLU A 246 -18.76 4.12 -18.09
N LYS A 247 -18.79 2.83 -17.72
CA LYS A 247 -20.03 2.05 -17.64
C LYS A 247 -20.81 2.42 -16.37
N GLY A 248 -22.02 2.98 -16.49
CA GLY A 248 -22.89 3.33 -15.35
C GLY A 248 -24.09 4.20 -15.75
N GLN A 249 -24.96 4.56 -14.80
CA GLN A 249 -26.22 5.30 -15.06
C GLN A 249 -26.07 6.82 -15.26
N THR A 250 -24.89 7.42 -15.10
CA THR A 250 -24.68 8.88 -15.21
C THR A 250 -23.39 9.40 -15.90
N PRO A 251 -22.64 8.66 -16.76
CA PRO A 251 -21.33 9.09 -17.30
C PRO A 251 -21.33 10.48 -17.92
N LEU A 252 -22.41 10.82 -18.62
CA LEU A 252 -22.53 12.09 -19.32
C LEU A 252 -22.80 13.26 -18.38
N THR A 253 -23.48 13.02 -17.25
CA THR A 253 -23.67 14.02 -16.19
C THR A 253 -22.34 14.41 -15.59
N ARG A 254 -21.54 13.39 -15.25
CA ARG A 254 -20.17 13.60 -14.76
C ARG A 254 -19.31 14.27 -15.81
N ALA A 255 -19.48 13.92 -17.09
CA ALA A 255 -18.78 14.60 -18.18
C ALA A 255 -19.09 16.10 -18.23
N VAL A 256 -20.36 16.52 -18.12
CA VAL A 256 -20.71 17.94 -18.10
C VAL A 256 -20.26 18.64 -16.81
N GLN A 257 -20.39 17.99 -15.66
CA GLN A 257 -19.89 18.52 -14.39
C GLN A 257 -18.37 18.69 -14.40
N SER A 258 -17.63 17.71 -14.92
CA SER A 258 -16.17 17.75 -15.06
C SER A 258 -15.74 18.77 -16.10
N LEU A 259 -16.44 18.86 -17.24
CA LEU A 259 -16.18 19.86 -18.26
C LEU A 259 -16.29 21.27 -17.66
N THR A 260 -17.36 21.55 -16.91
CA THR A 260 -17.61 22.83 -16.23
C THR A 260 -16.83 23.03 -14.91
N GLY A 261 -16.10 22.02 -14.44
CA GLY A 261 -15.37 22.04 -13.17
C GLY A 261 -16.25 22.09 -11.91
N LEU A 262 -17.56 21.88 -12.04
CA LEU A 262 -18.53 21.92 -10.95
C LEU A 262 -18.49 20.68 -10.05
N ASP A 263 -17.87 19.60 -10.52
CA ASP A 263 -17.60 18.37 -9.76
C ASP A 263 -16.81 18.64 -8.47
N ASP A 264 -15.80 19.52 -8.53
CA ASP A 264 -15.01 19.92 -7.37
C ASP A 264 -15.88 20.54 -6.25
N LEU A 265 -16.88 21.35 -6.61
CA LEU A 265 -17.83 21.93 -5.63
C LEU A 265 -18.79 20.88 -5.07
N ILE A 266 -19.17 19.88 -5.88
CA ILE A 266 -19.98 18.74 -5.44
C ILE A 266 -19.18 17.91 -4.43
N ASP A 267 -17.91 17.63 -4.73
CA ASP A 267 -17.01 16.86 -3.88
C ASP A 267 -16.72 17.59 -2.56
N ILE A 268 -16.49 18.91 -2.59
CA ILE A 268 -16.39 19.73 -1.36
C ILE A 268 -17.69 19.65 -0.55
N GLY A 269 -18.85 19.75 -1.20
CA GLY A 269 -20.14 19.59 -0.52
C GLY A 269 -20.30 18.22 0.17
N ALA A 270 -19.88 17.15 -0.50
CA ALA A 270 -19.91 15.78 0.02
C ALA A 270 -18.89 15.55 1.16
N LEU A 271 -17.68 16.10 1.03
CA LEU A 271 -16.66 16.14 2.07
C LEU A 271 -17.21 16.83 3.32
N VAL A 272 -17.78 18.02 3.16
CA VAL A 272 -18.36 18.80 4.25
C VAL A 272 -19.53 18.06 4.91
N ASP A 273 -20.42 17.44 4.12
CA ASP A 273 -21.49 16.62 4.69
C ASP A 273 -20.90 15.49 5.55
N GLY A 274 -19.82 14.87 5.07
CA GLY A 274 -19.05 13.87 5.80
C GLY A 274 -18.45 14.39 7.11
N LEU A 275 -17.78 15.54 7.08
CA LEU A 275 -17.20 16.23 8.24
C LEU A 275 -18.27 16.60 9.28
N CYS A 276 -19.48 16.94 8.83
CA CYS A 276 -20.57 17.33 9.71
C CYS A 276 -21.41 16.15 10.22
N HIS A 277 -21.15 14.93 9.74
CA HIS A 277 -21.97 13.77 10.08
C HIS A 277 -21.50 13.14 11.40
N LYS A 278 -22.34 13.18 12.44
CA LYS A 278 -21.99 12.70 13.80
C LYS A 278 -21.47 11.26 13.86
N GLY A 279 -21.99 10.38 12.99
CA GLY A 279 -21.57 8.98 12.91
C GLY A 279 -20.33 8.72 12.03
N ARG A 280 -19.68 9.75 11.49
CA ARG A 280 -18.49 9.60 10.65
C ARG A 280 -17.22 10.04 11.39
N GLU A 281 -16.10 9.58 10.85
CA GLU A 281 -14.77 9.60 11.46
C GLU A 281 -14.41 10.93 12.14
N TYR A 282 -14.62 12.07 11.46
CA TYR A 282 -14.24 13.39 11.98
C TYR A 282 -14.90 13.74 13.32
N LEU A 283 -16.23 13.60 13.42
CA LEU A 283 -16.99 13.89 14.65
C LEU A 283 -17.12 12.70 15.60
N SER A 284 -16.77 11.48 15.19
CA SER A 284 -16.80 10.32 16.09
C SER A 284 -15.46 10.03 16.78
N THR A 285 -14.38 10.74 16.41
CA THR A 285 -12.98 10.39 16.77
C THR A 285 -12.79 10.19 18.28
N ASN A 286 -13.23 11.13 19.11
CA ASN A 286 -12.95 11.09 20.55
C ASN A 286 -14.09 10.51 21.39
N HIS A 287 -15.22 10.16 20.79
CA HIS A 287 -16.44 9.78 21.54
C HIS A 287 -16.17 8.59 22.50
N LYS A 288 -15.52 7.54 22.00
CA LYS A 288 -15.18 6.36 22.80
C LYS A 288 -14.21 6.67 23.95
N GLN A 289 -13.22 7.54 23.71
CA GLN A 289 -12.26 7.95 24.74
C GLN A 289 -12.95 8.80 25.82
N ILE A 290 -13.81 9.73 25.40
CA ILE A 290 -14.62 10.54 26.32
C ILE A 290 -15.49 9.64 27.21
N GLU A 291 -16.21 8.67 26.63
CA GLU A 291 -17.05 7.72 27.40
C GLU A 291 -16.22 6.84 28.32
N HIS A 292 -15.08 6.31 27.84
CA HIS A 292 -14.19 5.47 28.64
C HIS A 292 -13.65 6.20 29.87
N HIS A 293 -13.08 7.40 29.69
CA HIS A 293 -12.52 8.18 30.80
C HIS A 293 -13.60 8.74 31.72
N LYS A 294 -14.82 9.05 31.21
CA LYS A 294 -15.98 9.37 32.04
C LYS A 294 -16.39 8.19 32.93
N ALA A 295 -16.48 6.98 32.39
CA ALA A 295 -16.80 5.79 33.17
C ALA A 295 -15.74 5.50 34.25
N LEU A 296 -14.45 5.69 33.94
CA LEU A 296 -13.37 5.58 34.93
C LEU A 296 -13.47 6.64 36.03
N PHE A 297 -13.79 7.89 35.66
CA PHE A 297 -14.07 8.97 36.61
C PHE A 297 -15.21 8.61 37.57
N ASP A 298 -16.36 8.21 37.02
CA ASP A 298 -17.55 7.87 37.81
C ASP A 298 -17.30 6.66 38.72
N SER A 299 -16.60 5.64 38.23
CA SER A 299 -16.20 4.47 39.03
C SER A 299 -15.31 4.87 40.21
N ALA A 300 -14.29 5.70 39.97
CA ALA A 300 -13.37 6.16 41.01
C ALA A 300 -14.07 7.07 42.04
N LEU A 301 -15.00 7.91 41.61
CA LEU A 301 -15.83 8.71 42.52
C LEU A 301 -16.73 7.81 43.39
N GLY A 302 -17.32 6.77 42.79
CA GLY A 302 -18.11 5.77 43.52
C GLY A 302 -17.29 4.92 44.51
N GLU A 303 -16.01 4.66 44.22
CA GLU A 303 -15.08 4.05 45.17
C GLU A 303 -14.77 4.98 46.34
N ALA A 304 -14.50 6.26 46.07
CA ALA A 304 -14.25 7.25 47.12
C ALA A 304 -15.45 7.38 48.07
N GLN A 305 -16.67 7.42 47.51
CA GLN A 305 -17.90 7.48 48.29
C GLN A 305 -18.11 6.23 49.16
N ARG A 306 -17.79 5.04 48.65
CA ARG A 306 -17.86 3.79 49.42
C ARG A 306 -16.83 3.75 50.55
N ALA A 307 -15.60 4.20 50.28
CA ALA A 307 -14.51 4.20 51.25
C ALA A 307 -14.79 5.12 52.44
N ILE A 308 -15.38 6.31 52.20
CA ILE A 308 -15.61 7.29 53.26
C ILE A 308 -16.92 7.08 54.04
N LYS A 309 -17.89 6.32 53.48
CA LYS A 309 -19.20 6.04 54.07
C LYS A 309 -19.18 5.63 55.56
N PRO A 310 -18.23 4.79 56.05
CA PRO A 310 -18.17 4.40 57.46
C PRO A 310 -17.90 5.57 58.43
N THR A 311 -17.34 6.68 57.95
CA THR A 311 -17.01 7.87 58.77
C THR A 311 -18.18 8.84 58.95
N GLY A 312 -19.26 8.67 58.17
CA GLY A 312 -20.40 9.60 58.15
C GLY A 312 -20.20 10.85 57.26
N GLU A 313 -19.02 11.07 56.67
CA GLU A 313 -18.81 12.13 55.66
C GLU A 313 -19.39 11.73 54.28
N THR A 314 -19.86 12.71 53.49
CA THR A 314 -20.40 12.51 52.13
C THR A 314 -19.61 13.32 51.11
N ILE A 315 -19.43 12.78 49.91
CA ILE A 315 -18.80 13.48 48.76
C ILE A 315 -19.91 14.08 47.90
N ASP A 316 -19.77 15.37 47.57
CA ASP A 316 -20.68 16.08 46.66
C ASP A 316 -20.61 15.52 45.22
N THR A 317 -21.63 15.80 44.42
CA THR A 317 -21.65 15.42 42.99
C THR A 317 -20.64 16.24 42.19
N PHE A 318 -19.64 15.56 41.62
CA PHE A 318 -18.63 16.16 40.74
C PHE A 318 -18.75 15.66 39.31
N GLN A 319 -18.33 16.49 38.36
CA GLN A 319 -18.19 16.15 36.94
C GLN A 319 -16.71 16.19 36.51
N PRO A 320 -16.34 15.53 35.40
CA PRO A 320 -14.97 15.55 34.88
C PRO A 320 -14.34 16.95 34.74
N LYS A 321 -15.13 17.96 34.34
CA LYS A 321 -14.69 19.35 34.21
C LYS A 321 -14.23 20.00 35.52
N ASP A 322 -14.65 19.47 36.67
CA ASP A 322 -14.31 20.01 37.99
C ASP A 322 -12.87 19.63 38.42
N THR A 323 -12.17 18.81 37.64
CA THR A 323 -10.78 18.38 37.85
C THR A 323 -9.72 19.27 37.19
N ILE A 324 -10.16 20.38 36.57
CA ILE A 324 -9.25 21.30 35.85
C ILE A 324 -8.52 22.23 36.83
N ASP A 325 -9.25 22.74 37.83
CA ASP A 325 -8.74 23.74 38.77
C ASP A 325 -8.03 23.08 39.95
N ALA A 326 -6.69 23.17 39.97
CA ALA A 326 -5.81 22.64 41.01
C ALA A 326 -6.11 23.15 42.42
N GLU A 327 -6.81 24.28 42.55
CA GLU A 327 -7.26 24.83 43.84
C GLU A 327 -8.79 24.83 43.98
N GLY A 328 -9.49 24.15 43.08
CA GLY A 328 -10.94 24.04 43.04
C GLY A 328 -11.51 23.10 44.12
N PRO A 329 -12.85 23.04 44.24
CA PRO A 329 -13.53 22.25 45.29
C PRO A 329 -13.13 20.77 45.30
N PHE A 330 -12.95 20.16 44.12
CA PHE A 330 -12.52 18.76 43.98
C PHE A 330 -11.11 18.54 44.56
N ALA A 331 -10.16 19.42 44.20
CA ALA A 331 -8.78 19.34 44.70
C ALA A 331 -8.71 19.55 46.22
N ARG A 332 -9.48 20.52 46.73
CA ARG A 332 -9.58 20.80 48.17
C ARG A 332 -10.13 19.63 48.95
N LEU A 333 -11.14 18.93 48.43
CA LEU A 333 -11.66 17.73 49.06
C LEU A 333 -10.59 16.64 49.15
N GLY A 334 -9.87 16.37 48.06
CA GLY A 334 -8.74 15.43 48.07
C GLY A 334 -7.66 15.80 49.09
N LYS A 335 -7.29 17.09 49.17
CA LYS A 335 -6.33 17.61 50.19
C LYS A 335 -6.86 17.46 51.62
N LYS A 336 -8.15 17.76 51.86
CA LYS A 336 -8.81 17.63 53.18
C LYS A 336 -8.74 16.19 53.68
N LEU A 337 -9.14 15.22 52.85
CA LEU A 337 -9.14 13.80 53.22
C LEU A 337 -7.72 13.28 53.50
N ARG A 338 -6.72 13.70 52.72
CA ARG A 338 -5.30 13.37 53.00
C ARG A 338 -4.81 13.94 54.34
N THR A 339 -5.17 15.20 54.64
CA THR A 339 -4.78 15.84 55.89
C THR A 339 -5.40 15.12 57.08
N ARG A 340 -6.68 14.74 56.98
CA ARG A 340 -7.37 14.00 58.03
C ARG A 340 -6.77 12.62 58.29
N ALA A 341 -6.36 11.90 57.24
CA ALA A 341 -5.66 10.63 57.38
C ALA A 341 -4.28 10.79 58.05
N ALA A 342 -3.57 11.88 57.77
CA ALA A 342 -2.29 12.19 58.39
C ALA A 342 -2.44 12.54 59.87
N ASP A 343 -3.45 13.31 60.25
CA ASP A 343 -3.71 13.67 61.66
C ASP A 343 -3.96 12.42 62.53
N LEU A 344 -4.74 11.45 62.02
CA LEU A 344 -5.07 10.22 62.73
C LEU A 344 -3.86 9.29 62.91
N THR A 345 -2.91 9.30 61.97
CA THR A 345 -1.70 8.47 62.04
C THR A 345 -0.55 9.13 62.83
N GLN A 346 -0.58 10.45 63.04
CA GLN A 346 0.48 11.18 63.74
C GLN A 346 0.71 10.69 65.19
N VAL A 347 -0.32 10.12 65.83
CA VAL A 347 -0.31 9.61 67.21
C VAL A 347 0.75 8.51 67.42
N ILE A 348 1.11 7.76 66.39
CA ILE A 348 2.06 6.63 66.46
C ILE A 348 3.47 6.97 65.96
N SER A 349 3.75 8.25 65.68
CA SER A 349 5.05 8.72 65.16
C SER A 349 6.24 8.42 66.07
N GLY A 350 6.03 8.31 67.39
CA GLY A 350 7.07 7.95 68.35
C GLY A 350 7.43 6.46 68.38
N ASP A 351 6.62 5.59 67.76
CA ASP A 351 6.81 4.14 67.78
C ASP A 351 7.50 3.58 66.53
N ILE A 352 7.62 4.41 65.50
CA ILE A 352 8.21 4.09 64.19
C ILE A 352 9.63 4.65 64.05
N ALA A 353 10.35 4.20 63.02
CA ALA A 353 11.71 4.65 62.76
C ALA A 353 11.81 6.16 62.48
N SER A 354 12.87 6.77 63.02
CA SER A 354 13.16 8.21 62.94
C SER A 354 13.25 8.67 61.47
N GLY A 355 12.49 9.72 61.10
CA GLY A 355 12.48 10.28 59.74
C GLY A 355 11.36 9.76 58.82
N SER A 356 10.49 8.88 59.30
CA SER A 356 9.32 8.40 58.55
C SER A 356 8.24 9.50 58.44
N ASN A 357 7.96 9.96 57.22
CA ASN A 357 6.91 10.96 56.99
C ASN A 357 5.53 10.31 56.86
N LEU A 358 4.79 10.28 57.96
CA LEU A 358 3.43 9.71 58.04
C LEU A 358 2.38 10.45 57.21
N THR A 359 2.68 11.60 56.60
CA THR A 359 1.80 12.23 55.60
C THR A 359 1.85 11.53 54.24
N SER A 360 2.82 10.61 54.02
CA SER A 360 2.96 9.83 52.80
C SER A 360 2.17 8.51 52.89
N ALA A 361 1.27 8.30 51.94
CA ALA A 361 0.48 7.06 51.83
C ALA A 361 1.36 5.80 51.69
N ASN A 362 2.51 5.91 51.02
CA ASN A 362 3.44 4.79 50.88
C ASN A 362 4.05 4.39 52.23
N VAL A 363 4.43 5.37 53.06
CA VAL A 363 4.98 5.13 54.40
C VAL A 363 3.91 4.52 55.32
N GLN A 364 2.66 4.99 55.21
CA GLN A 364 1.55 4.41 55.97
C GLN A 364 1.28 2.93 55.59
N MET A 365 1.33 2.59 54.31
CA MET A 365 1.22 1.19 53.85
C MET A 365 2.39 0.32 54.32
N GLU A 366 3.61 0.87 54.31
CA GLU A 366 4.79 0.17 54.84
C GLU A 366 4.67 -0.12 56.34
N VAL A 367 4.15 0.83 57.12
CA VAL A 367 3.86 0.66 58.55
C VAL A 367 2.77 -0.40 58.75
N ALA A 368 1.66 -0.35 58.03
CA ALA A 368 0.59 -1.34 58.10
C ALA A 368 1.09 -2.77 57.78
N GLY A 369 1.91 -2.89 56.72
CA GLY A 369 2.54 -4.15 56.34
C GLY A 369 3.51 -4.66 57.39
N ALA A 370 4.32 -3.79 58.00
CA ALA A 370 5.23 -4.15 59.08
C ALA A 370 4.49 -4.65 60.33
N ILE A 371 3.39 -4.01 60.71
CA ILE A 371 2.52 -4.42 61.84
C ILE A 371 1.95 -5.81 61.57
N SER A 372 1.43 -6.06 60.37
CA SER A 372 0.88 -7.37 59.99
C SER A 372 1.93 -8.48 60.07
N ILE A 373 3.13 -8.25 59.53
CA ILE A 373 4.25 -9.20 59.59
C ILE A 373 4.65 -9.49 61.04
N ALA A 374 4.73 -8.46 61.88
CA ALA A 374 5.07 -8.60 63.30
C ALA A 374 4.00 -9.40 64.07
N ARG A 375 2.71 -9.13 63.81
CA ARG A 375 1.58 -9.87 64.42
C ARG A 375 1.61 -11.34 64.04
N GLU A 376 1.72 -11.65 62.74
CA GLU A 376 1.79 -13.04 62.26
C GLU A 376 2.99 -13.79 62.88
N SER A 377 4.14 -13.11 62.97
CA SER A 377 5.35 -13.69 63.56
C SER A 377 5.19 -13.96 65.06
N LEU A 378 4.43 -13.14 65.78
CA LEU A 378 4.13 -13.30 67.20
C LEU A 378 3.09 -14.41 67.43
N THR A 379 2.03 -14.49 66.61
CA THR A 379 0.98 -15.52 66.70
C THR A 379 1.51 -16.93 66.50
N ALA A 380 2.56 -17.11 65.69
CA ALA A 380 3.16 -18.42 65.41
C ALA A 380 3.78 -19.11 66.64
N GLY A 381 4.16 -18.35 67.69
CA GLY A 381 4.63 -18.90 68.96
C GLY A 381 5.96 -19.68 68.91
N LEU A 382 6.29 -20.34 70.03
CA LEU A 382 7.49 -21.20 70.14
C LEU A 382 7.40 -22.47 69.29
N ASP A 383 6.19 -23.01 69.11
CA ASP A 383 5.97 -24.28 68.41
C ASP A 383 6.41 -24.25 66.95
N GLU A 384 6.49 -23.06 66.35
CA GLU A 384 6.93 -22.86 64.98
C GLU A 384 8.46 -22.62 64.84
N LEU A 385 9.23 -22.64 65.93
CA LEU A 385 10.69 -22.49 65.88
C LEU A 385 11.37 -23.83 65.51
N PRO A 386 12.33 -23.84 64.57
CA PRO A 386 13.03 -25.05 64.16
C PRO A 386 13.66 -25.83 65.31
N THR A 387 14.32 -25.13 66.25
CA THR A 387 14.96 -25.75 67.41
C THR A 387 13.94 -26.34 68.36
N TRP A 388 12.82 -25.64 68.59
CA TRP A 388 11.73 -26.11 69.44
C TRP A 388 11.08 -27.37 68.89
N LYS A 389 10.77 -27.40 67.58
CA LYS A 389 10.25 -28.61 66.91
C LYS A 389 11.18 -29.80 67.05
N THR A 390 12.49 -29.56 66.92
CA THR A 390 13.52 -30.62 67.03
C THR A 390 13.59 -31.19 68.44
N LEU A 391 13.61 -30.33 69.47
CA LEU A 391 13.66 -30.76 70.86
C LEU A 391 12.34 -31.39 71.32
N SER A 392 11.20 -30.86 70.90
CA SER A 392 9.89 -31.47 71.16
C SER A 392 9.75 -32.85 70.55
N ALA A 393 10.16 -33.03 69.29
CA ALA A 393 10.15 -34.33 68.63
C ALA A 393 11.09 -35.33 69.32
N LEU A 394 12.25 -34.85 69.81
CA LEU A 394 13.16 -35.66 70.60
C LEU A 394 12.55 -36.08 71.95
N GLY A 395 11.94 -35.15 72.67
CA GLY A 395 11.23 -35.41 73.92
C GLY A 395 10.11 -36.44 73.76
N SER A 396 9.34 -36.35 72.66
CA SER A 396 8.31 -37.36 72.35
C SER A 396 8.89 -38.73 71.98
N ALA A 397 10.08 -38.79 71.38
CA ALA A 397 10.73 -40.04 71.00
C ALA A 397 11.42 -40.75 72.19
N LEU A 398 11.77 -40.00 73.24
CA LEU A 398 12.47 -40.50 74.43
C LEU A 398 11.49 -40.78 75.59
N THR A 399 10.68 -41.82 75.45
CA THR A 399 9.84 -42.30 76.57
C THR A 399 10.72 -42.90 77.69
N PRO A 400 10.19 -43.07 78.92
CA PRO A 400 10.93 -43.73 79.99
C PRO A 400 11.44 -45.12 79.59
N GLU A 401 10.63 -45.91 78.88
CA GLU A 401 11.00 -47.25 78.43
C GLU A 401 12.11 -47.22 77.38
N VAL A 402 12.07 -46.27 76.45
CA VAL A 402 13.12 -46.06 75.45
C VAL A 402 14.41 -45.60 76.12
N THR A 403 14.31 -44.71 77.09
CA THR A 403 15.44 -44.19 77.87
C THR A 403 16.16 -45.31 78.62
N ASP A 404 15.41 -46.16 79.31
CA ASP A 404 15.97 -47.30 80.03
C ASP A 404 16.58 -48.34 79.09
N ARG A 405 15.93 -48.60 77.94
CA ARG A 405 16.47 -49.48 76.90
C ARG A 405 17.78 -48.94 76.33
N LEU A 406 17.89 -47.64 76.10
CA LEU A 406 19.11 -47.01 75.59
C LEU A 406 20.25 -47.05 76.61
N ARG A 407 19.95 -46.81 77.89
CA ARG A 407 20.95 -46.97 78.97
C ARG A 407 21.45 -48.41 79.05
N SER A 408 20.52 -49.37 79.12
CA SER A 408 20.86 -50.80 79.16
C SER A 408 21.66 -51.25 77.93
N ALA A 409 21.26 -50.85 76.71
CA ALA A 409 22.01 -51.18 75.50
C ALA A 409 23.42 -50.57 75.49
N THR A 410 23.58 -49.38 76.07
CA THR A 410 24.88 -48.71 76.18
C THR A 410 25.79 -49.42 77.18
N ASP A 411 25.24 -49.89 78.30
CA ASP A 411 26.00 -50.65 79.31
C ASP A 411 26.41 -52.03 78.77
N VAL A 412 25.47 -52.76 78.16
CA VAL A 412 25.74 -54.05 77.50
C VAL A 412 26.80 -53.91 76.41
N ALA A 413 26.78 -52.83 75.63
CA ALA A 413 27.77 -52.61 74.59
C ALA A 413 29.18 -52.33 75.16
N LYS A 414 29.29 -51.63 76.30
CA LYS A 414 30.57 -51.39 76.97
C LYS A 414 31.14 -52.69 77.54
N GLU A 415 30.30 -53.52 78.15
CA GLU A 415 30.70 -54.84 78.68
C GLU A 415 31.14 -55.77 77.54
N ALA A 416 30.34 -55.92 76.49
CA ALA A 416 30.66 -56.74 75.33
C ALA A 416 31.93 -56.28 74.59
N LEU A 417 32.17 -54.97 74.53
CA LEU A 417 33.41 -54.41 73.97
C LEU A 417 34.62 -54.82 74.81
N THR A 418 34.50 -54.81 76.14
CA THR A 418 35.56 -55.23 77.06
C THR A 418 35.85 -56.73 76.92
N GLU A 419 34.81 -57.56 76.81
CA GLU A 419 34.94 -59.00 76.58
C GLU A 419 35.59 -59.32 75.23
N ALA A 420 35.18 -58.63 74.16
CA ALA A 420 35.76 -58.81 72.82
C ALA A 420 37.25 -58.46 72.77
N ILE A 421 37.67 -57.39 73.46
CA ILE A 421 39.10 -57.02 73.57
C ILE A 421 39.88 -58.12 74.30
N THR A 422 39.32 -58.64 75.41
CA THR A 422 39.98 -59.70 76.20
C THR A 422 40.14 -61.00 75.38
N LEU A 423 39.13 -61.38 74.59
CA LEU A 423 39.19 -62.57 73.73
C LEU A 423 40.20 -62.43 72.59
N ASP A 424 40.35 -61.24 72.01
CA ASP A 424 41.34 -60.98 70.96
C ASP A 424 42.77 -61.12 71.51
N GLU A 425 43.03 -60.55 72.70
CA GLU A 425 44.32 -60.71 73.38
C GLU A 425 44.65 -62.19 73.66
N GLN A 426 43.65 -63.00 74.03
CA GLN A 426 43.84 -64.44 74.23
C GLN A 426 44.13 -65.17 72.91
N ALA A 427 43.38 -64.85 71.83
CA ALA A 427 43.54 -65.48 70.52
C ALA A 427 44.90 -65.20 69.89
N GLN A 428 45.47 -64.01 70.14
CA GLN A 428 46.83 -63.67 69.69
C GLN A 428 47.91 -64.48 70.39
N ASN A 429 47.69 -64.89 71.64
CA ASN A 429 48.67 -65.64 72.43
C ASN A 429 48.57 -67.16 72.27
N ASP A 430 47.40 -67.69 71.91
CA ASP A 430 47.21 -69.11 71.59
C ASP A 430 46.66 -69.30 70.18
N SER A 431 47.55 -69.67 69.25
CA SER A 431 47.19 -69.90 67.85
C SER A 431 46.21 -71.07 67.64
N ARG A 432 45.96 -71.88 68.68
CA ARG A 432 44.97 -72.97 68.64
C ARG A 432 43.68 -72.59 69.35
N LEU A 433 43.54 -71.37 69.89
CA LEU A 433 42.36 -70.95 70.64
C LEU A 433 41.08 -71.07 69.81
N GLN A 434 41.11 -70.73 68.51
CA GLN A 434 39.96 -70.92 67.63
C GLN A 434 39.58 -72.40 67.44
N LEU A 435 40.58 -73.27 67.34
CA LEU A 435 40.32 -74.71 67.22
C LEU A 435 39.75 -75.26 68.55
N LYS A 436 40.23 -74.73 69.68
CA LYS A 436 39.70 -75.02 71.01
C LYS A 436 38.27 -74.49 71.17
N SER A 437 37.97 -73.26 70.72
CA SER A 437 36.64 -72.68 70.82
C SER A 437 35.66 -73.40 69.90
N LEU A 438 36.08 -73.80 68.71
CA LEU A 438 35.30 -74.67 67.83
C LEU A 438 35.08 -76.06 68.45
N GLY A 439 36.11 -76.63 69.08
CA GLY A 439 35.98 -77.89 69.82
C GLY A 439 35.00 -77.78 70.99
N ALA A 440 35.08 -76.69 71.77
CA ALA A 440 34.17 -76.40 72.88
C ALA A 440 32.73 -76.20 72.39
N GLN A 441 32.55 -75.51 71.26
CA GLN A 441 31.25 -75.30 70.64
C GLN A 441 30.69 -76.60 70.05
N TRP A 442 31.50 -77.39 69.35
CA TRP A 442 31.09 -78.70 68.84
C TRP A 442 30.67 -79.61 69.99
N HIS A 443 31.42 -79.60 71.09
CA HIS A 443 31.05 -80.36 72.28
C HIS A 443 29.70 -79.92 72.84
N GLU A 444 29.48 -78.60 73.02
CA GLU A 444 28.19 -78.08 73.47
C GLU A 444 27.05 -78.47 72.51
N ALA A 445 27.29 -78.44 71.20
CA ALA A 445 26.28 -78.79 70.21
C ALA A 445 25.94 -80.29 70.17
N ASN A 446 26.93 -81.18 70.33
CA ASN A 446 26.75 -82.63 70.10
C ASN A 446 26.61 -83.46 71.38
N LYS A 447 27.15 -82.97 72.49
CA LYS A 447 27.08 -83.62 73.81
C LYS A 447 26.33 -82.77 74.84
N GLY A 448 25.90 -81.55 74.46
CA GLY A 448 25.18 -80.66 75.35
C GLY A 448 26.03 -80.27 76.56
N THR A 449 25.36 -80.22 77.71
CA THR A 449 25.96 -79.85 78.98
C THR A 449 26.79 -80.97 79.62
N ALA A 450 26.93 -82.13 78.97
CA ALA A 450 27.72 -83.24 79.50
C ALA A 450 29.15 -82.79 79.85
N GLU A 451 29.77 -83.46 80.82
CA GLU A 451 31.10 -83.07 81.28
C GLU A 451 32.16 -83.39 80.22
N LEU A 452 33.00 -82.41 79.92
CA LEU A 452 34.05 -82.48 78.90
C LEU A 452 35.17 -83.42 79.38
N THR A 453 34.96 -84.72 79.24
CA THR A 453 35.85 -85.80 79.71
C THR A 453 36.82 -86.27 78.63
N HIS A 454 36.43 -86.15 77.37
CA HIS A 454 37.24 -86.52 76.20
C HIS A 454 37.40 -85.32 75.28
N CYS A 455 38.53 -85.27 74.59
CA CYS A 455 38.84 -84.21 73.65
C CYS A 455 37.84 -84.27 72.49
N PRO A 456 37.04 -83.22 72.23
CA PRO A 456 36.02 -83.25 71.18
C PRO A 456 36.58 -83.36 69.77
N LEU A 457 37.91 -83.23 69.60
CA LEU A 457 38.57 -83.29 68.31
C LEU A 457 39.19 -84.66 68.01
N CYS A 458 39.78 -85.32 69.00
CA CYS A 458 40.45 -86.61 68.80
C CYS A 458 39.92 -87.73 69.69
N GLU A 459 38.90 -87.43 70.49
CA GLU A 459 38.19 -88.32 71.40
C GLU A 459 39.04 -89.03 72.46
N LYS A 460 40.31 -88.65 72.60
CA LYS A 460 41.14 -89.13 73.72
C LYS A 460 40.70 -88.47 75.03
N PRO A 461 40.74 -89.17 76.17
CA PRO A 461 40.41 -88.58 77.47
C PRO A 461 41.29 -87.35 77.75
N LEU A 462 40.65 -86.28 78.24
CA LEU A 462 41.31 -85.03 78.58
C LEU A 462 41.80 -85.08 80.03
N ASP A 463 43.00 -85.61 80.21
CA ASP A 463 43.61 -85.67 81.55
C ASP A 463 44.19 -84.31 82.00
N ASN A 464 44.38 -83.37 81.06
CA ASN A 464 44.87 -82.03 81.36
C ASN A 464 43.72 -81.11 81.83
N LEU A 465 43.70 -80.85 83.15
CA LEU A 465 42.71 -79.98 83.80
C LEU A 465 42.74 -78.53 83.28
N ALA A 466 43.90 -77.99 82.90
CA ALA A 466 44.00 -76.62 82.40
C ALA A 466 43.30 -76.48 81.05
N LEU A 467 43.53 -77.44 80.13
CA LEU A 467 42.86 -77.46 78.83
C LEU A 467 41.34 -77.67 78.99
N LYS A 468 40.91 -78.49 79.96
CA LYS A 468 39.49 -78.68 80.26
C LYS A 468 38.82 -77.40 80.77
N ALA A 469 39.47 -76.65 81.67
CA ALA A 469 38.97 -75.38 82.17
C ALA A 469 38.92 -74.30 81.06
N GLU A 470 39.94 -74.27 80.20
CA GLU A 470 40.00 -73.37 79.05
C GLU A 470 38.86 -73.65 78.05
N LEU A 471 38.62 -74.92 77.71
CA LEU A 471 37.49 -75.31 76.86
C LEU A 471 36.14 -74.95 77.50
N GLN A 472 36.01 -75.03 78.83
CA GLN A 472 34.81 -74.57 79.53
C GLN A 472 34.63 -73.04 79.50
N ALA A 473 35.71 -72.27 79.60
CA ALA A 473 35.67 -70.81 79.48
C ALA A 473 35.26 -70.38 78.07
N LEU A 474 35.85 -71.00 77.03
CA LEU A 474 35.48 -70.76 75.64
C LEU A 474 34.02 -71.16 75.36
N ARG A 475 33.53 -72.22 76.02
CA ARG A 475 32.11 -72.61 75.96
C ARG A 475 31.17 -71.54 76.53
N ARG A 476 31.58 -70.83 77.60
CA ARG A 476 30.79 -69.73 78.20
C ARG A 476 30.80 -68.47 77.35
N ALA A 477 31.94 -68.13 76.76
CA ALA A 477 32.07 -67.02 75.83
C ALA A 477 31.28 -67.27 74.51
N GLY A 478 30.88 -68.51 74.26
CA GLY A 478 29.92 -68.87 73.23
C GLY A 478 30.35 -68.43 71.83
N GLU A 479 29.43 -67.83 71.07
CA GLU A 479 29.71 -67.35 69.71
C GLU A 479 30.74 -66.21 69.68
N ALA A 480 30.90 -65.43 70.77
CA ALA A 480 31.88 -64.35 70.79
C ALA A 480 33.32 -64.88 70.74
N ALA A 481 33.58 -66.05 71.33
CA ALA A 481 34.89 -66.71 71.30
C ALA A 481 35.20 -67.44 69.98
N THR A 482 34.21 -67.62 69.10
CA THR A 482 34.42 -68.21 67.78
C THR A 482 34.53 -67.17 66.66
N ARG A 483 34.03 -65.94 66.89
CA ARG A 483 34.13 -64.80 65.97
C ARG A 483 35.52 -64.16 65.98
N GLN A 484 35.89 -63.54 64.86
CA GLN A 484 37.04 -62.64 64.81
C GLN A 484 36.72 -61.31 65.52
N PHE A 485 37.74 -60.61 66.01
CA PHE A 485 37.57 -59.37 66.77
C PHE A 485 36.71 -58.31 66.05
N THR A 486 36.95 -58.12 64.76
CA THR A 486 36.17 -57.18 63.93
C THR A 486 34.69 -57.52 63.84
N ASP A 487 34.35 -58.82 63.82
CA ASP A 487 32.95 -59.26 63.76
C ASP A 487 32.24 -59.01 65.09
N ASN A 488 32.95 -59.16 66.21
CA ASN A 488 32.43 -58.78 67.53
C ASN A 488 32.17 -57.27 67.61
N LEU A 489 33.08 -56.42 67.12
CA LEU A 489 32.86 -54.96 67.07
C LEU A 489 31.65 -54.58 66.22
N ASN A 490 31.49 -55.19 65.04
CA ASN A 490 30.35 -54.95 64.16
C ASN A 490 29.02 -55.37 64.80
N ALA A 491 29.00 -56.51 65.50
CA ALA A 491 27.82 -56.98 66.22
C ALA A 491 27.40 -56.00 67.34
N ILE A 492 28.37 -55.45 68.08
CA ILE A 492 28.11 -54.44 69.13
C ILE A 492 27.54 -53.17 68.52
N HIS A 493 28.15 -52.66 67.44
CA HIS A 493 27.67 -51.45 66.76
C HIS A 493 26.24 -51.62 66.19
N ALA A 494 25.94 -52.78 65.63
CA ALA A 494 24.59 -53.11 65.14
C ALA A 494 23.57 -53.17 66.28
N SER A 495 23.93 -53.76 67.43
CA SER A 495 23.06 -53.82 68.60
C SER A 495 22.74 -52.44 69.17
N LEU A 496 23.76 -51.57 69.31
CA LEU A 496 23.58 -50.18 69.73
C LEU A 496 22.67 -49.40 68.77
N THR A 497 22.89 -49.55 67.46
CA THR A 497 22.06 -48.86 66.45
C THR A 497 20.61 -49.33 66.50
N LYS A 498 20.37 -50.63 66.76
CA LYS A 498 19.02 -51.20 66.92
C LYS A 498 18.30 -50.70 68.18
N ALA A 499 19.03 -50.21 69.18
CA ALA A 499 18.44 -49.65 70.40
C ALA A 499 17.92 -48.22 70.21
N VAL A 500 18.48 -47.45 69.26
CA VAL A 500 18.05 -46.07 68.96
C VAL A 500 16.74 -46.07 68.16
N PRO A 501 15.74 -45.23 68.54
CA PRO A 501 14.53 -45.07 67.75
C PRO A 501 14.84 -44.69 66.30
N PRO A 502 14.22 -45.35 65.30
CA PRO A 502 14.56 -45.17 63.88
C PRO A 502 14.31 -43.74 63.39
N THR A 503 13.40 -43.00 64.03
CA THR A 503 13.10 -41.59 63.74
C THR A 503 14.24 -40.64 64.11
N VAL A 504 15.12 -41.04 65.04
CA VAL A 504 16.20 -40.20 65.57
C VAL A 504 17.57 -40.58 65.00
N VAL A 505 17.76 -41.82 64.55
CA VAL A 505 19.04 -42.31 63.98
C VAL A 505 19.64 -41.36 62.92
N PRO A 506 18.90 -40.79 61.95
CA PRO A 506 19.46 -39.90 60.93
C PRO A 506 19.95 -38.56 61.50
N LYS A 507 19.41 -38.12 62.63
CA LYS A 507 19.65 -36.80 63.23
C LYS A 507 20.71 -36.82 64.33
N LEU A 508 21.32 -37.97 64.62
CA LEU A 508 22.27 -38.12 65.72
C LEU A 508 23.47 -37.16 65.62
N THR A 509 23.95 -36.87 64.41
CA THR A 509 25.06 -35.93 64.21
C THR A 509 24.63 -34.49 64.49
N GLU A 510 23.45 -34.08 64.02
CA GLU A 510 22.89 -32.73 64.24
C GLU A 510 22.61 -32.49 65.74
N LEU A 511 22.02 -33.47 66.41
CA LEU A 511 21.79 -33.44 67.86
C LEU A 511 23.12 -33.45 68.66
N GLY A 512 24.19 -34.01 68.11
CA GLY A 512 25.51 -34.00 68.71
C GLY A 512 26.03 -32.59 69.01
N ALA A 513 25.79 -31.65 68.10
CA ALA A 513 26.29 -30.28 68.15
C ALA A 513 25.28 -29.26 68.71
N LEU A 514 24.03 -29.66 68.95
CA LEU A 514 22.96 -28.74 69.34
C LEU A 514 23.20 -28.11 70.72
N VAL A 515 23.17 -26.78 70.78
CA VAL A 515 23.25 -25.95 72.00
C VAL A 515 21.87 -25.28 72.19
N PRO A 516 20.95 -25.91 72.93
CA PRO A 516 19.51 -25.68 72.79
C PRO A 516 19.03 -24.25 73.13
N ARG A 517 19.59 -23.60 74.16
CA ARG A 517 19.14 -22.25 74.54
C ARG A 517 19.62 -21.20 73.54
N GLN A 518 20.89 -21.24 73.15
CA GLN A 518 21.43 -20.32 72.12
C GLN A 518 20.68 -20.44 70.79
N SER A 519 20.38 -21.65 70.35
CA SER A 519 19.63 -21.89 69.11
C SER A 519 18.19 -21.36 69.18
N LEU A 520 17.50 -21.48 70.32
CA LEU A 520 16.16 -20.91 70.51
C LEU A 520 16.14 -19.38 70.48
N ILE A 521 17.13 -18.72 71.09
CA ILE A 521 17.25 -17.25 71.03
C ILE A 521 17.49 -16.79 69.59
N SER A 522 18.39 -17.46 68.88
CA SER A 522 18.68 -17.16 67.47
C SER A 522 17.44 -17.34 66.57
N ASP A 523 16.64 -18.38 66.79
CA ASP A 523 15.41 -18.61 66.03
C ASP A 523 14.39 -17.47 66.26
N LEU A 524 14.28 -16.97 67.49
CA LEU A 524 13.39 -15.86 67.85
C LEU A 524 13.85 -14.52 67.27
N GLU A 525 15.15 -14.21 67.34
CA GLU A 525 15.73 -13.00 66.73
C GLU A 525 15.49 -12.98 65.22
N ALA A 526 15.73 -14.10 64.55
CA ALA A 526 15.52 -14.24 63.12
C ALA A 526 14.06 -13.97 62.72
N ARG A 527 13.11 -14.44 63.53
CA ARG A 527 11.68 -14.36 63.22
C ARG A 527 11.06 -13.00 63.54
N LEU A 528 11.39 -12.43 64.70
CA LEU A 528 10.73 -11.23 65.24
C LEU A 528 11.47 -9.92 64.91
N ILE A 529 12.80 -9.97 64.71
CA ILE A 529 13.62 -8.76 64.53
C ILE A 529 14.23 -8.72 63.13
N ALA A 530 14.89 -9.78 62.66
CA ALA A 530 15.76 -9.71 61.49
C ALA A 530 15.07 -9.37 60.15
N LYS A 531 13.73 -9.43 60.09
CA LYS A 531 12.96 -9.04 58.90
C LYS A 531 13.11 -7.53 58.61
N PRO A 532 13.64 -7.10 57.44
CA PRO A 532 13.95 -5.70 57.17
C PRO A 532 12.78 -4.73 57.36
N ARG A 533 11.56 -5.14 56.94
CA ARG A 533 10.34 -4.33 57.11
C ARG A 533 9.95 -4.11 58.57
N VAL A 534 10.26 -5.02 59.47
CA VAL A 534 10.00 -4.85 60.91
C VAL A 534 11.12 -4.03 61.53
N LYS A 535 12.37 -4.44 61.27
CA LYS A 535 13.58 -3.78 61.80
C LYS A 535 13.65 -2.28 61.49
N ASN A 536 13.35 -1.92 60.26
CA ASN A 536 13.54 -0.55 59.77
C ASN A 536 12.30 0.34 59.98
N THR A 537 11.18 -0.22 60.41
CA THR A 537 9.90 0.52 60.50
C THR A 537 9.34 0.57 61.91
N LEU A 538 9.38 -0.52 62.68
CA LEU A 538 8.79 -0.62 64.03
C LEU A 538 9.86 -0.52 65.13
N ALA A 539 10.45 0.66 65.28
CA ALA A 539 11.59 0.88 66.17
C ALA A 539 11.30 0.49 67.64
N THR A 540 10.13 0.85 68.18
CA THR A 540 9.76 0.52 69.56
C THR A 540 9.50 -0.98 69.75
N PHE A 541 8.87 -1.65 68.78
CA PHE A 541 8.64 -3.10 68.82
C PHE A 541 9.96 -3.90 68.85
N VAL A 542 10.92 -3.53 68.00
CA VAL A 542 12.25 -4.18 67.96
C VAL A 542 12.96 -4.06 69.31
N ARG A 543 12.89 -2.87 69.93
CA ARG A 543 13.46 -2.65 71.27
C ARG A 543 12.80 -3.55 72.31
N LEU A 544 11.46 -3.62 72.33
CA LEU A 544 10.71 -4.46 73.27
C LEU A 544 11.04 -5.95 73.12
N VAL A 545 11.18 -6.46 71.89
CA VAL A 545 11.58 -7.86 71.66
C VAL A 545 13.00 -8.13 72.14
N THR A 546 13.93 -7.21 71.88
CA THR A 546 15.34 -7.35 72.32
C THR A 546 15.43 -7.39 73.85
N GLU A 547 14.69 -6.53 74.54
CA GLU A 547 14.61 -6.53 76.00
C GLU A 547 14.02 -7.83 76.56
N ALA A 548 13.03 -8.41 75.87
CA ALA A 548 12.41 -9.67 76.29
C ALA A 548 13.35 -10.89 76.11
N LEU A 549 14.13 -10.93 75.03
CA LEU A 549 15.10 -11.99 74.79
C LEU A 549 16.23 -12.02 75.84
N ALA A 550 16.56 -10.87 76.43
CA ALA A 550 17.52 -10.80 77.53
C ALA A 550 17.05 -11.53 78.81
N SER A 551 15.75 -11.82 78.94
CA SER A 551 15.17 -12.47 80.13
C SER A 551 14.71 -13.92 79.89
N THR A 552 15.21 -14.59 78.84
CA THR A 552 14.92 -16.03 78.57
C THR A 552 15.50 -16.95 79.66
N PRO A 553 14.96 -18.17 79.85
CA PRO A 553 15.50 -19.16 80.79
C PRO A 553 17.02 -19.40 80.61
N GLU A 554 17.77 -19.50 81.71
CA GLU A 554 19.24 -19.58 81.72
C GLU A 554 19.89 -20.93 81.36
N PRO A 555 19.31 -22.11 81.68
CA PRO A 555 20.03 -23.38 81.54
C PRO A 555 20.46 -23.71 80.11
N GLU A 556 21.73 -24.10 79.93
CA GLU A 556 22.33 -24.47 78.64
C GLU A 556 22.92 -25.88 78.71
N LEU A 557 22.89 -26.60 77.57
CA LEU A 557 23.56 -27.90 77.43
C LEU A 557 24.77 -27.78 76.47
N PRO A 558 26.01 -27.67 76.98
CA PRO A 558 27.21 -27.48 76.15
C PRO A 558 27.46 -28.69 75.24
N ALA A 559 28.00 -28.49 74.04
CA ALA A 559 28.26 -29.58 73.07
C ALA A 559 29.26 -30.64 73.60
N THR A 560 29.08 -31.90 73.21
CA THR A 560 29.95 -33.01 73.64
C THR A 560 31.26 -33.03 72.84
N ALA A 561 32.41 -33.17 73.50
CA ALA A 561 33.72 -33.34 72.85
C ALA A 561 33.90 -34.76 72.27
N ALA A 562 34.55 -34.90 71.11
CA ALA A 562 34.79 -36.20 70.48
C ALA A 562 35.85 -37.03 71.25
N ALA A 563 35.58 -38.30 71.53
CA ALA A 563 36.52 -39.21 72.20
C ALA A 563 37.61 -39.71 71.22
N VAL A 564 38.87 -39.74 71.66
CA VAL A 564 40.02 -40.23 70.87
C VAL A 564 40.31 -41.69 71.26
N SER A 565 40.24 -42.62 70.31
CA SER A 565 40.50 -44.06 70.51
C SER A 565 41.73 -44.52 69.73
N ALA A 566 42.46 -45.51 70.25
CA ALA A 566 43.70 -46.02 69.65
C ALA A 566 43.48 -46.95 68.42
N SER A 567 42.24 -47.41 68.19
CA SER A 567 41.84 -48.20 67.01
C SER A 567 40.57 -47.62 66.40
N GLU A 568 40.54 -47.49 65.08
CA GLU A 568 39.42 -46.90 64.34
C GLU A 568 38.12 -47.69 64.55
N ALA A 569 38.17 -49.01 64.55
CA ALA A 569 37.00 -49.87 64.75
C ALA A 569 36.44 -49.79 66.18
N ILE A 570 37.32 -49.64 67.19
CA ILE A 570 36.91 -49.41 68.59
C ILE A 570 36.33 -48.00 68.75
N GLY A 571 36.96 -47.01 68.10
CA GLY A 571 36.51 -45.62 68.08
C GLY A 571 35.09 -45.45 67.52
N GLN A 572 34.70 -46.24 66.52
CA GLN A 572 33.34 -46.22 65.98
C GLN A 572 32.28 -46.65 67.01
N VAL A 573 32.53 -47.72 67.78
CA VAL A 573 31.63 -48.17 68.85
C VAL A 573 31.55 -47.13 69.98
N GLN A 574 32.70 -46.57 70.40
CA GLN A 574 32.76 -45.55 71.45
C GLN A 574 32.06 -44.23 71.05
N THR A 575 32.23 -43.79 69.80
CA THR A 575 31.52 -42.61 69.27
C THR A 575 30.02 -42.83 69.26
N ARG A 576 29.58 -44.03 68.90
CA ARG A 576 28.15 -44.39 68.90
C ARG A 576 27.57 -44.36 70.31
N VAL A 577 28.29 -44.89 71.29
CA VAL A 577 27.94 -44.79 72.72
C VAL A 577 27.82 -43.32 73.17
N ALA A 578 28.77 -42.47 72.81
CA ALA A 578 28.74 -41.04 73.16
C ALA A 578 27.55 -40.30 72.53
N ALA A 579 27.20 -40.62 71.28
CA ALA A 579 26.04 -40.05 70.60
C ALA A 579 24.71 -40.42 71.29
N VAL A 580 24.56 -41.67 71.74
CA VAL A 580 23.40 -42.11 72.51
C VAL A 580 23.32 -41.39 73.86
N HIS A 581 24.45 -41.20 74.56
CA HIS A 581 24.48 -40.41 75.80
C HIS A 581 24.10 -38.94 75.59
N ARG A 582 24.56 -38.31 74.50
CA ARG A 582 24.18 -36.93 74.14
C ARG A 582 22.68 -36.80 73.91
N LEU A 583 22.10 -37.77 73.20
CA LEU A 583 20.67 -37.84 72.95
C LEU A 583 19.86 -37.92 74.25
N LEU A 584 20.28 -38.74 75.21
CA LEU A 584 19.66 -38.80 76.53
C LEU A 584 19.78 -37.48 77.30
N SER A 585 20.92 -36.80 77.20
CA SER A 585 21.16 -35.51 77.87
C SER A 585 20.29 -34.39 77.31
N LEU A 586 20.06 -34.37 75.99
CA LEU A 586 19.15 -33.43 75.33
C LEU A 586 17.68 -33.71 75.68
N GLY A 587 17.28 -34.98 75.75
CA GLY A 587 15.95 -35.36 76.21
C GLY A 587 15.67 -34.90 77.64
N GLN A 588 16.66 -35.05 78.53
CA GLN A 588 16.59 -34.55 79.90
C GLN A 588 16.50 -33.02 79.94
N TRP A 589 17.38 -32.32 79.22
CA TRP A 589 17.34 -30.85 79.15
C TRP A 589 15.97 -30.35 78.67
N TRP A 590 15.39 -30.97 77.65
CA TRP A 590 14.05 -30.63 77.17
C TRP A 590 12.99 -30.83 78.26
N SER A 591 12.99 -31.99 78.92
CA SER A 591 12.03 -32.27 80.01
C SER A 591 12.13 -31.25 81.15
N ASP A 592 13.34 -30.79 81.49
CA ASP A 592 13.57 -29.89 82.62
C ASP A 592 13.24 -28.43 82.29
N ASN A 593 13.35 -28.01 81.01
CA ASN A 593 13.32 -26.61 80.62
C ASN A 593 12.12 -26.20 79.75
N ALA A 594 11.44 -27.12 79.07
CA ALA A 594 10.37 -26.78 78.12
C ALA A 594 9.25 -25.92 78.75
N VAL A 595 8.80 -26.27 79.96
CA VAL A 595 7.74 -25.53 80.66
C VAL A 595 8.17 -24.09 80.96
N SER A 596 9.41 -23.90 81.44
CA SER A 596 9.94 -22.56 81.75
C SER A 596 10.02 -21.63 80.52
N TRP A 597 10.28 -22.19 79.33
CA TRP A 597 10.26 -21.45 78.07
C TRP A 597 8.84 -21.11 77.62
N GLN A 598 7.88 -22.03 77.79
CA GLN A 598 6.46 -21.77 77.50
C GLN A 598 5.89 -20.68 78.42
N ASP A 599 6.22 -20.71 79.71
CA ASP A 599 5.80 -19.71 80.70
C ASP A 599 6.39 -18.33 80.38
N TRP A 600 7.70 -18.26 80.09
CA TRP A 600 8.36 -17.02 79.67
C TRP A 600 7.72 -16.43 78.41
N TRP A 601 7.47 -17.27 77.38
CA TRP A 601 6.85 -16.80 76.14
C TRP A 601 5.43 -16.27 76.36
N THR A 602 4.64 -16.94 77.20
CA THR A 602 3.27 -16.51 77.53
C THR A 602 3.27 -15.15 78.23
N GLN A 603 4.24 -14.91 79.13
CA GLN A 603 4.39 -13.64 79.84
C GLN A 603 4.81 -12.48 78.91
N VAL A 604 5.69 -12.74 77.94
CA VAL A 604 6.23 -11.73 77.02
C VAL A 604 5.28 -11.42 75.86
N ALA A 605 4.74 -12.47 75.21
CA ALA A 605 3.84 -12.32 74.08
C ALA A 605 2.46 -11.80 74.53
N GLY A 606 1.99 -12.25 75.71
CA GLY A 606 0.68 -11.93 76.27
C GLY A 606 -0.44 -12.60 75.47
N ALA A 607 -0.82 -13.83 75.87
CA ALA A 607 -1.99 -14.50 75.32
C ALA A 607 -3.28 -13.84 75.84
N GLU A 608 -4.24 -13.54 74.96
CA GLU A 608 -5.61 -13.18 75.34
C GLU A 608 -6.33 -14.43 75.88
N THR A 609 -6.19 -14.72 77.17
CA THR A 609 -7.16 -15.61 77.85
C THR A 609 -8.34 -14.78 78.32
N ASP A 610 -9.42 -14.85 77.55
CA ASP A 610 -10.71 -14.26 77.82
C ASP A 610 -11.45 -15.07 78.91
N VAL A 611 -11.24 -14.76 80.20
CA VAL A 611 -12.13 -15.21 81.29
C VAL A 611 -12.20 -14.15 82.40
N GLN A 612 -13.44 -13.74 82.69
CA GLN A 612 -13.85 -12.88 83.81
C GLN A 612 -13.14 -13.21 85.13
N SER A 613 -12.52 -12.20 85.76
CA SER A 613 -12.37 -12.17 87.21
C SER A 613 -12.42 -10.73 87.73
N LYS A 614 -13.48 -10.45 88.49
CA LYS A 614 -13.63 -9.26 89.32
C LYS A 614 -12.78 -9.42 90.58
N GLU A 615 -12.23 -8.29 91.02
CA GLU A 615 -11.81 -7.93 92.39
C GLU A 615 -10.73 -8.81 93.06
N ARG A 616 -9.56 -8.21 93.29
CA ARG A 616 -9.10 -7.83 94.64
C ARG A 616 -7.89 -6.88 94.58
N ASP A 617 -7.92 -5.95 95.53
CA ASP A 617 -7.05 -4.80 95.69
C ASP A 617 -5.59 -5.09 96.10
N ALA A 618 -4.76 -4.15 95.65
CA ALA A 618 -3.61 -3.53 96.31
C ALA A 618 -2.45 -4.40 96.82
N ASP A 619 -1.35 -4.41 96.06
CA ASP A 619 -0.07 -3.94 96.59
C ASP A 619 0.87 -3.37 95.50
N LYS A 620 1.80 -2.53 95.93
CA LYS A 620 2.54 -1.51 95.17
C LYS A 620 3.62 -2.02 94.19
N ASN A 621 3.82 -1.21 93.14
CA ASN A 621 5.07 -1.01 92.36
C ASN A 621 5.66 -2.22 91.62
N ILE A 622 5.07 -2.58 90.47
CA ILE A 622 5.83 -3.01 89.29
C ILE A 622 5.21 -2.27 88.10
N ALA A 623 5.98 -1.44 87.40
CA ALA A 623 5.55 -0.86 86.13
C ALA A 623 5.21 -2.00 85.17
N SER A 624 3.92 -2.24 84.91
CA SER A 624 3.46 -3.28 83.99
C SER A 624 3.96 -2.93 82.59
N ARG A 625 5.02 -3.62 82.13
CA ARG A 625 5.53 -3.50 80.75
C ARG A 625 4.39 -3.86 79.78
N GLU A 626 4.18 -3.03 78.77
CA GLU A 626 3.24 -3.31 77.66
C GLU A 626 3.67 -4.62 76.98
N THR A 627 2.74 -5.56 76.80
CA THR A 627 3.03 -6.82 76.08
C THR A 627 3.18 -6.56 74.59
N LEU A 628 3.94 -7.42 73.90
CA LEU A 628 4.17 -7.29 72.45
C LEU A 628 2.85 -7.25 71.65
N THR A 629 1.84 -8.04 72.06
CA THR A 629 0.51 -8.06 71.44
C THR A 629 -0.25 -6.74 71.63
N LYS A 630 -0.24 -6.16 72.85
CA LYS A 630 -0.92 -4.88 73.13
C LYS A 630 -0.30 -3.72 72.36
N HIS A 631 1.03 -3.71 72.24
CA HIS A 631 1.74 -2.70 71.47
C HIS A 631 1.34 -2.72 69.98
N LEU A 632 1.31 -3.91 69.37
CA LEU A 632 0.91 -4.06 67.96
C LEU A 632 -0.57 -3.78 67.73
N ALA A 633 -1.46 -4.08 68.68
CA ALA A 633 -2.89 -3.74 68.60
C ALA A 633 -3.10 -2.23 68.56
N ARG A 634 -2.45 -1.48 69.45
CA ARG A 634 -2.51 -0.01 69.48
C ARG A 634 -2.06 0.63 68.15
N LEU A 635 -0.98 0.12 67.56
CA LEU A 635 -0.50 0.58 66.25
C LEU A 635 -1.48 0.25 65.12
N SER A 636 -2.10 -0.93 65.18
CA SER A 636 -3.11 -1.39 64.21
C SER A 636 -4.37 -0.53 64.23
N ASP A 637 -4.86 -0.15 65.41
CA ASP A 637 -6.09 0.64 65.56
C ASP A 637 -5.92 2.06 65.01
N ALA A 638 -4.79 2.72 65.31
CA ALA A 638 -4.49 4.05 64.79
C ALA A 638 -4.38 4.10 63.25
N VAL A 639 -3.86 3.04 62.62
CA VAL A 639 -3.82 2.92 61.15
C VAL A 639 -5.21 2.58 60.59
N GLY A 640 -5.98 1.75 61.29
CA GLY A 640 -7.35 1.38 60.91
C GLY A 640 -8.32 2.56 60.86
N GLU A 641 -8.20 3.51 61.78
CA GLU A 641 -9.04 4.73 61.80
C GLU A 641 -8.76 5.69 60.63
N ALA A 642 -7.52 5.72 60.12
CA ALA A 642 -7.12 6.57 59.01
C ALA A 642 -7.45 5.99 57.63
N GLU A 643 -7.68 4.69 57.53
CA GLU A 643 -7.84 3.94 56.28
C GLU A 643 -9.01 4.43 55.39
N PRO A 644 -10.22 4.71 55.92
CA PRO A 644 -11.33 5.24 55.12
C PRO A 644 -11.00 6.55 54.38
N TYR A 645 -10.26 7.46 55.04
CA TYR A 645 -9.88 8.77 54.48
C TYR A 645 -8.78 8.63 53.42
N ARG A 646 -7.81 7.73 53.65
CA ARG A 646 -6.73 7.45 52.71
C ARG A 646 -7.26 6.83 51.41
N SER A 647 -8.06 5.77 51.53
CA SER A 647 -8.68 5.07 50.40
C SER A 647 -9.57 6.02 49.57
N ALA A 648 -10.34 6.90 50.22
CA ALA A 648 -11.13 7.91 49.53
C ALA A 648 -10.27 8.95 48.78
N ALA A 649 -9.17 9.43 49.39
CA ALA A 649 -8.27 10.38 48.76
C ALA A 649 -7.50 9.81 47.54
N GLU A 650 -7.13 8.54 47.58
CA GLU A 650 -6.49 7.85 46.45
C GLU A 650 -7.47 7.67 45.28
N ALA A 651 -8.70 7.26 45.57
CA ALA A 651 -9.76 7.15 44.57
C ALA A 651 -10.08 8.51 43.92
N LEU A 652 -10.14 9.61 44.70
CA LEU A 652 -10.25 10.97 44.15
C LEU A 652 -9.04 11.36 43.29
N GLY A 653 -7.83 10.91 43.63
CA GLY A 653 -6.63 11.10 42.80
C GLY A 653 -6.72 10.41 41.44
N ARG A 654 -7.33 9.21 41.37
CA ARG A 654 -7.60 8.53 40.09
C ARG A 654 -8.68 9.25 39.29
N ALA A 655 -9.77 9.65 39.94
CA ALA A 655 -10.83 10.45 39.32
C ALA A 655 -10.27 11.78 38.78
N TRP A 656 -9.35 12.45 39.47
CA TRP A 656 -8.68 13.64 38.95
C TRP A 656 -8.01 13.41 37.60
N LYS A 657 -7.23 12.32 37.49
CA LYS A 657 -6.51 11.99 36.25
C LYS A 657 -7.48 11.71 35.10
N SER A 658 -8.45 10.81 35.31
CA SER A 658 -9.41 10.45 34.27
C SER A 658 -10.35 11.61 33.90
N GLY A 659 -10.70 12.47 34.85
CA GLY A 659 -11.49 13.68 34.61
C GLY A 659 -10.76 14.68 33.70
N ARG A 660 -9.46 14.91 33.92
CA ARG A 660 -8.62 15.76 33.06
C ARG A 660 -8.47 15.21 31.65
N GLU A 661 -8.27 13.90 31.52
CA GLU A 661 -8.19 13.21 30.23
C GLU A 661 -9.52 13.31 29.47
N ALA A 662 -10.64 13.01 30.12
CA ALA A 662 -11.98 13.16 29.54
C ALA A 662 -12.26 14.60 29.06
N ASN A 663 -11.88 15.60 29.86
CA ASN A 663 -12.04 17.01 29.49
C ASN A 663 -11.10 17.43 28.34
N GLY A 664 -9.87 16.90 28.29
CA GLY A 664 -8.94 17.13 27.19
C GLY A 664 -9.52 16.63 25.85
N TYR A 665 -10.02 15.40 25.83
CA TYR A 665 -10.69 14.84 24.64
C TYR A 665 -11.98 15.59 24.29
N GLN A 666 -12.75 16.03 25.30
CA GLN A 666 -13.96 16.83 25.10
C GLN A 666 -13.64 18.18 24.44
N LYS A 667 -12.57 18.89 24.85
CA LYS A 667 -12.18 20.16 24.21
C LYS A 667 -11.86 19.99 22.72
N ILE A 668 -11.09 18.97 22.35
CA ILE A 668 -10.76 18.68 20.95
C ILE A 668 -12.04 18.33 20.17
N GLN A 669 -12.94 17.58 20.80
CA GLN A 669 -14.23 17.23 20.20
C GLN A 669 -15.13 18.47 20.00
N ASP A 670 -15.19 19.36 20.99
CA ASP A 670 -15.97 20.60 20.95
C ASP A 670 -15.45 21.53 19.84
N GLU A 671 -14.13 21.63 19.68
CA GLU A 671 -13.49 22.38 18.59
C GLU A 671 -13.88 21.81 17.21
N ARG A 672 -13.81 20.49 17.05
CA ARG A 672 -14.24 19.82 15.81
C ARG A 672 -15.72 20.04 15.51
N GLU A 673 -16.57 20.01 16.54
CA GLU A 673 -18.00 20.31 16.42
C GLU A 673 -18.25 21.78 16.05
N ALA A 674 -17.44 22.72 16.56
CA ALA A 674 -17.50 24.12 16.19
C ALA A 674 -17.09 24.33 14.72
N ILE A 675 -15.99 23.73 14.28
CA ILE A 675 -15.55 23.76 12.87
C ILE A 675 -16.64 23.18 11.96
N ALA A 676 -17.20 22.03 12.31
CA ALA A 676 -18.27 21.39 11.53
C ALA A 676 -19.53 22.27 11.46
N ARG A 677 -19.85 23.03 12.51
CA ARG A 677 -20.97 23.98 12.51
C ARG A 677 -20.74 25.11 11.51
N GLU A 678 -19.55 25.69 11.49
CA GLU A 678 -19.19 26.74 10.53
C GLU A 678 -19.15 26.22 9.09
N LEU A 679 -18.75 24.96 8.87
CA LEU A 679 -18.77 24.35 7.53
C LEU A 679 -20.18 24.04 7.02
N SER A 680 -21.18 23.93 7.90
CA SER A 680 -22.50 23.41 7.54
C SER A 680 -23.20 24.09 6.34
N PRO A 681 -23.08 25.41 6.08
CA PRO A 681 -23.66 26.02 4.89
C PRO A 681 -23.16 25.40 3.57
N LEU A 682 -21.89 24.96 3.53
CA LEU A 682 -21.23 24.42 2.34
C LEU A 682 -21.76 23.04 1.92
N LYS A 683 -22.55 22.35 2.75
CA LYS A 683 -23.25 21.10 2.37
C LYS A 683 -24.13 21.27 1.13
N SER A 684 -24.64 22.49 0.94
CA SER A 684 -25.55 22.81 -0.16
C SER A 684 -24.82 23.10 -1.49
N LEU A 685 -23.48 23.15 -1.51
CA LEU A 685 -22.69 23.41 -2.72
C LEU A 685 -22.99 22.41 -3.84
N GLY A 686 -23.12 21.12 -3.51
CA GLY A 686 -23.47 20.10 -4.51
C GLY A 686 -24.84 20.36 -5.16
N GLY A 687 -25.82 20.78 -4.36
CA GLY A 687 -27.16 21.14 -4.86
C GLY A 687 -27.16 22.38 -5.76
N LEU A 688 -26.33 23.39 -5.43
CA LEU A 688 -26.12 24.57 -6.26
C LEU A 688 -25.45 24.19 -7.60
N ALA A 689 -24.36 23.44 -7.55
CA ALA A 689 -23.61 22.98 -8.72
C ALA A 689 -24.50 22.15 -9.67
N GLU A 690 -25.26 21.19 -9.14
CA GLU A 690 -26.22 20.41 -9.93
C GLU A 690 -27.33 21.28 -10.56
N ALA A 691 -27.79 22.31 -9.86
CA ALA A 691 -28.79 23.23 -10.40
C ALA A 691 -28.24 24.11 -11.53
N GLN A 692 -27.00 24.61 -11.41
CA GLN A 692 -26.35 25.37 -12.49
C GLN A 692 -26.14 24.51 -13.73
N ALA A 693 -25.67 23.26 -13.56
CA ALA A 693 -25.56 22.30 -14.65
C ALA A 693 -26.91 22.00 -15.32
N ARG A 694 -27.98 21.80 -14.54
CA ARG A 694 -29.35 21.59 -15.07
C ARG A 694 -29.81 22.76 -15.93
N ILE A 695 -29.72 23.98 -15.38
CA ILE A 695 -30.12 25.19 -16.10
C ILE A 695 -29.34 25.30 -17.41
N ALA A 696 -28.04 24.98 -17.41
CA ALA A 696 -27.22 24.98 -18.61
C ALA A 696 -27.72 24.04 -19.69
N ILE A 697 -27.93 22.78 -19.33
CA ILE A 697 -28.33 21.73 -20.25
C ILE A 697 -29.72 21.99 -20.85
N GLU A 698 -30.67 22.44 -20.02
CA GLU A 698 -32.06 22.64 -20.45
C GLU A 698 -32.21 23.86 -21.36
N THR A 699 -31.57 24.99 -21.01
CA THR A 699 -31.70 26.24 -21.77
C THR A 699 -30.90 26.26 -23.07
N LEU A 700 -29.80 25.50 -23.15
CA LEU A 700 -28.95 25.44 -24.36
C LEU A 700 -29.35 24.35 -25.35
N SER A 701 -30.33 23.49 -25.04
CA SER A 701 -30.60 22.27 -25.81
C SER A 701 -30.81 22.51 -27.31
N GLU A 702 -31.54 23.57 -27.69
CA GLU A 702 -31.78 23.92 -29.10
C GLU A 702 -30.49 24.38 -29.82
N GLU A 703 -29.71 25.25 -29.18
CA GLU A 703 -28.44 25.77 -29.73
C GLU A 703 -27.40 24.64 -29.88
N ILE A 704 -27.35 23.70 -28.92
CA ILE A 704 -26.53 22.48 -29.00
C ILE A 704 -26.87 21.69 -30.26
N GLY A 705 -28.16 21.46 -30.52
CA GLY A 705 -28.61 20.75 -31.72
C GLY A 705 -28.20 21.45 -33.02
N ALA A 706 -28.28 22.78 -33.04
CA ALA A 706 -27.89 23.59 -34.19
C ALA A 706 -26.37 23.53 -34.45
N ILE A 707 -25.53 23.67 -33.43
CA ILE A 707 -24.07 23.56 -33.53
C ILE A 707 -23.66 22.14 -33.94
N LEU A 708 -24.25 21.11 -33.30
CA LEU A 708 -23.93 19.72 -33.59
C LEU A 708 -24.17 19.37 -35.06
N LYS A 709 -25.27 19.88 -35.65
CA LYS A 709 -25.60 19.66 -37.06
C LYS A 709 -24.55 20.25 -38.03
N ARG A 710 -23.87 21.33 -37.63
CA ARG A 710 -22.78 21.94 -38.41
C ARG A 710 -21.46 21.19 -38.25
N MET A 711 -21.18 20.74 -37.03
CA MET A 711 -19.91 20.12 -36.64
C MET A 711 -19.80 18.62 -36.94
N HIS A 712 -20.91 17.88 -36.93
CA HIS A 712 -20.94 16.42 -37.08
C HIS A 712 -21.74 16.01 -38.32
N LEU A 713 -21.31 14.96 -39.03
CA LEU A 713 -22.09 14.37 -40.13
C LEU A 713 -23.18 13.49 -39.52
N SER A 714 -24.46 13.81 -39.74
CA SER A 714 -25.57 13.00 -39.27
C SER A 714 -26.08 12.10 -40.40
N GLU A 715 -25.70 10.82 -40.42
CA GLU A 715 -26.19 9.87 -41.42
C GLU A 715 -27.54 9.24 -41.05
N ARG A 716 -27.69 8.81 -39.79
CA ARG A 716 -28.92 8.16 -39.29
C ARG A 716 -29.38 8.67 -37.92
N LEU A 717 -28.45 8.92 -36.98
CA LEU A 717 -28.80 9.39 -35.63
C LEU A 717 -28.83 10.93 -35.57
N SER A 718 -29.99 11.49 -35.26
CA SER A 718 -30.21 12.94 -35.07
C SER A 718 -30.38 13.29 -33.60
N PHE A 719 -29.93 14.47 -33.18
CA PHE A 719 -30.13 14.97 -31.82
C PHE A 719 -31.59 15.41 -31.61
N LYS A 720 -32.19 14.97 -30.50
CA LYS A 720 -33.60 15.18 -30.14
C LYS A 720 -33.79 15.88 -28.78
N GLY A 721 -32.74 16.56 -28.32
CA GLY A 721 -32.75 17.33 -27.09
C GLY A 721 -32.02 16.66 -25.94
N THR A 722 -31.85 17.43 -24.87
CA THR A 722 -31.16 17.06 -23.64
C THR A 722 -31.98 17.47 -22.43
N ASN A 723 -31.92 16.69 -21.36
CA ASN A 723 -32.43 17.10 -20.06
C ASN A 723 -31.53 16.56 -18.95
N LEU A 724 -31.62 17.14 -17.75
CA LEU A 724 -30.95 16.63 -16.56
C LEU A 724 -31.98 16.16 -15.54
N GLN A 725 -32.14 14.85 -15.38
CA GLN A 725 -33.04 14.26 -14.40
C GLN A 725 -32.31 13.81 -13.14
N ARG A 726 -32.96 13.93 -11.97
CA ARG A 726 -32.35 13.59 -10.67
C ARG A 726 -31.91 12.12 -10.53
N LYS A 727 -32.67 11.17 -11.10
CA LYS A 727 -32.34 9.72 -11.01
C LYS A 727 -31.53 9.21 -12.20
N ALA A 728 -31.84 9.69 -13.40
CA ALA A 728 -31.23 9.21 -14.63
C ALA A 728 -30.03 10.05 -15.09
N GLY A 729 -29.74 11.17 -14.41
CA GLY A 729 -28.69 12.10 -14.81
C GLY A 729 -29.02 12.84 -16.11
N LEU A 730 -27.98 13.26 -16.81
CA LEU A 730 -28.02 13.89 -18.12
C LEU A 730 -28.40 12.87 -19.16
N GLN A 731 -29.59 13.03 -19.71
CA GLN A 731 -30.05 12.25 -20.85
C GLN A 731 -29.87 13.10 -22.11
N VAL A 732 -29.02 12.61 -23.01
CA VAL A 732 -29.03 13.08 -24.40
C VAL A 732 -29.96 12.18 -25.16
N HIS A 733 -30.92 12.76 -25.87
CA HIS A 733 -31.83 12.00 -26.70
C HIS A 733 -31.40 12.06 -28.16
N GLY A 734 -31.40 10.89 -28.78
CA GLY A 734 -31.22 10.73 -30.23
C GLY A 734 -32.49 10.21 -30.89
N GLY A 735 -32.54 10.26 -32.21
CA GLY A 735 -33.63 9.68 -32.99
C GLY A 735 -33.18 9.30 -34.40
N PHE A 736 -33.61 8.12 -34.86
CA PHE A 736 -33.38 7.63 -36.24
C PHE A 736 -34.47 8.06 -37.22
N ALA A 737 -35.59 8.58 -36.70
CA ALA A 737 -36.73 9.12 -37.44
C ALA A 737 -37.25 10.36 -36.70
N GLU A 738 -38.12 11.15 -37.34
CA GLU A 738 -38.62 12.37 -36.73
C GLU A 738 -39.34 12.14 -35.39
N ASP A 739 -40.13 11.07 -35.30
CA ASP A 739 -40.98 10.76 -34.15
C ASP A 739 -40.30 9.87 -33.09
N PHE A 740 -39.06 9.44 -33.32
CA PHE A 740 -38.36 8.54 -32.40
C PHE A 740 -37.49 9.34 -31.43
N ARG A 741 -37.61 9.01 -30.14
CA ARG A 741 -36.75 9.56 -29.07
C ARG A 741 -36.20 8.40 -28.24
N ILE A 742 -34.90 8.19 -28.32
CA ILE A 742 -34.15 7.17 -27.58
C ILE A 742 -33.03 7.83 -26.77
N ASP A 743 -32.57 7.16 -25.72
CA ASP A 743 -31.36 7.58 -25.02
C ASP A 743 -30.16 7.35 -25.95
N ALA A 744 -29.48 8.43 -26.32
CA ALA A 744 -28.36 8.38 -27.25
C ALA A 744 -27.17 7.61 -26.69
N THR A 745 -27.00 7.53 -25.37
CA THR A 745 -25.89 6.78 -24.76
C THR A 745 -25.95 5.27 -25.02
N LEU A 746 -27.12 4.75 -25.39
CA LEU A 746 -27.32 3.33 -25.71
C LEU A 746 -26.91 2.95 -27.13
N VAL A 747 -26.82 3.93 -28.04
CA VAL A 747 -26.66 3.70 -29.48
C VAL A 747 -25.56 4.53 -30.14
N ALA A 748 -25.17 5.66 -29.53
CA ALA A 748 -24.18 6.57 -30.07
C ALA A 748 -22.77 6.08 -29.74
N ASN A 749 -21.85 6.27 -30.69
CA ASN A 749 -20.43 6.05 -30.43
C ASN A 749 -19.84 7.21 -29.60
N THR A 750 -18.61 7.01 -29.10
CA THR A 750 -17.90 7.99 -28.29
C THR A 750 -17.67 9.32 -29.03
N SER A 751 -17.41 9.26 -30.34
CA SER A 751 -17.19 10.44 -31.20
C SER A 751 -18.42 11.34 -31.23
N TRP A 752 -19.62 10.78 -31.40
CA TRP A 752 -20.88 11.52 -31.39
C TRP A 752 -21.19 12.13 -30.02
N LEU A 753 -20.94 11.40 -28.92
CA LEU A 753 -21.12 11.94 -27.56
C LEU A 753 -20.15 13.11 -27.28
N ARG A 754 -18.90 13.03 -27.72
CA ARG A 754 -17.94 14.15 -27.63
C ARG A 754 -18.35 15.33 -28.49
N ALA A 755 -18.94 15.09 -29.65
CA ALA A 755 -19.50 16.13 -30.49
C ALA A 755 -20.61 16.89 -29.76
N VAL A 756 -21.49 16.20 -29.03
CA VAL A 756 -22.51 16.87 -28.20
C VAL A 756 -21.87 17.74 -27.12
N LEU A 757 -20.78 17.30 -26.49
CA LEU A 757 -20.06 18.09 -25.47
C LEU A 757 -19.37 19.33 -26.06
N TRP A 758 -18.75 19.23 -27.23
CA TRP A 758 -18.21 20.38 -27.95
C TRP A 758 -19.30 21.37 -28.36
N ALA A 759 -20.44 20.87 -28.81
CA ALA A 759 -21.60 21.71 -29.14
C ALA A 759 -22.15 22.43 -27.91
N PHE A 760 -22.18 21.76 -26.75
CA PHE A 760 -22.50 22.37 -25.46
C PHE A 760 -21.53 23.48 -25.06
N LEU A 761 -20.22 23.26 -25.20
CA LEU A 761 -19.19 24.27 -24.92
C LEU A 761 -19.40 25.53 -25.77
N PHE A 762 -19.59 25.38 -27.08
CA PHE A 762 -19.81 26.52 -27.97
C PHE A 762 -21.16 27.20 -27.74
N ALA A 763 -22.21 26.44 -27.41
CA ALA A 763 -23.50 27.01 -27.03
C ALA A 763 -23.37 27.88 -25.77
N LEU A 764 -22.65 27.38 -24.76
CA LEU A 764 -22.36 28.09 -23.51
C LEU A 764 -21.55 29.37 -23.76
N ARG A 765 -20.51 29.31 -24.59
CA ARG A 765 -19.72 30.50 -24.97
C ARG A 765 -20.57 31.52 -25.73
N SER A 766 -21.35 31.08 -26.70
CA SER A 766 -22.23 31.93 -27.50
C SER A 766 -23.24 32.67 -26.62
N GLU A 767 -23.85 31.98 -25.65
CA GLU A 767 -24.74 32.61 -24.67
C GLU A 767 -24.00 33.62 -23.79
N ALA A 768 -22.80 33.28 -23.29
CA ALA A 768 -22.01 34.18 -22.45
C ALA A 768 -21.66 35.49 -23.17
N VAL A 769 -21.19 35.41 -24.43
CA VAL A 769 -20.90 36.57 -25.27
C VAL A 769 -22.16 37.41 -25.52
N LYS A 770 -23.31 36.76 -25.77
CA LYS A 770 -24.61 37.47 -25.92
C LYS A 770 -25.00 38.20 -24.64
N GLN A 771 -24.84 37.58 -23.47
CA GLN A 771 -25.19 38.18 -22.17
C GLN A 771 -24.27 39.36 -21.80
N LEU A 772 -22.99 39.28 -22.17
CA LEU A 772 -22.01 40.36 -21.96
C LEU A 772 -22.17 41.52 -22.96
N GLY A 773 -22.93 41.34 -24.05
CA GLY A 773 -23.07 42.34 -25.11
C GLY A 773 -21.83 42.50 -26.00
N GLY A 774 -20.84 41.61 -25.87
CA GLY A 774 -19.57 41.60 -26.60
C GLY A 774 -18.65 40.46 -26.12
N ASP A 775 -17.54 40.25 -26.81
CA ASP A 775 -16.51 39.27 -26.44
C ASP A 775 -15.25 40.01 -25.93
N PRO A 776 -15.17 40.36 -24.63
CA PRO A 776 -14.02 41.07 -24.07
C PRO A 776 -12.74 40.23 -23.99
N LEU A 777 -12.83 38.89 -24.09
CA LEU A 777 -11.68 37.99 -24.16
C LEU A 777 -11.92 36.96 -25.29
N PRO A 778 -11.70 37.36 -26.56
CA PRO A 778 -11.91 36.49 -27.71
C PRO A 778 -10.79 35.45 -27.89
N LEU A 779 -10.27 34.85 -26.81
CA LEU A 779 -9.19 33.86 -26.84
C LEU A 779 -9.73 32.43 -26.72
N LEU A 780 -9.30 31.55 -27.62
CA LEU A 780 -9.54 30.11 -27.55
C LEU A 780 -8.21 29.34 -27.65
N LEU A 781 -7.98 28.42 -26.71
CA LEU A 781 -6.85 27.50 -26.75
C LEU A 781 -7.32 26.09 -27.07
N LEU A 782 -6.75 25.47 -28.09
CA LEU A 782 -7.10 24.13 -28.54
C LEU A 782 -5.84 23.26 -28.58
N ASP A 783 -5.82 22.18 -27.80
CA ASP A 783 -4.73 21.20 -27.77
C ASP A 783 -5.22 19.86 -28.33
N ASP A 784 -4.66 19.47 -29.48
CA ASP A 784 -5.06 18.29 -30.25
C ASP A 784 -6.59 18.11 -30.38
N PRO A 785 -7.34 19.17 -30.80
CA PRO A 785 -8.81 19.15 -30.80
C PRO A 785 -9.40 18.09 -31.73
N GLN A 786 -8.64 17.60 -32.71
CA GLN A 786 -9.07 16.54 -33.64
C GLN A 786 -9.11 15.14 -32.98
N ALA A 787 -8.40 14.93 -31.87
CA ALA A 787 -8.32 13.63 -31.21
C ALA A 787 -9.67 13.19 -30.60
N THR A 788 -10.64 14.10 -30.47
CA THR A 788 -11.97 13.80 -29.95
C THR A 788 -12.92 13.21 -31.00
N PHE A 789 -12.57 13.24 -32.28
CA PHE A 789 -13.45 12.87 -33.40
C PHE A 789 -12.84 11.80 -34.31
N ASP A 790 -13.72 10.97 -34.88
CA ASP A 790 -13.37 10.08 -35.99
C ASP A 790 -12.99 10.87 -37.26
N ALA A 791 -12.19 10.26 -38.13
CA ALA A 791 -11.57 10.93 -39.28
C ALA A 791 -12.57 11.61 -40.22
N GLU A 792 -13.74 11.00 -40.42
CA GLU A 792 -14.81 11.50 -41.30
C GLU A 792 -15.42 12.84 -40.85
N HIS A 793 -15.39 13.15 -39.54
CA HIS A 793 -15.98 14.39 -39.01
C HIS A 793 -14.99 15.55 -38.93
N ARG A 794 -13.68 15.28 -39.08
CA ARG A 794 -12.60 16.28 -38.91
C ARG A 794 -12.79 17.52 -39.78
N ARG A 795 -13.30 17.37 -41.00
CA ARG A 795 -13.56 18.50 -41.90
C ARG A 795 -14.66 19.43 -41.37
N ARG A 796 -15.80 18.89 -40.93
CA ARG A 796 -16.89 19.70 -40.36
C ARG A 796 -16.49 20.36 -39.04
N TRP A 797 -15.71 19.64 -38.25
CA TRP A 797 -15.10 20.19 -37.05
C TRP A 797 -14.18 21.38 -37.35
N ALA A 798 -13.27 21.23 -38.32
CA ALA A 798 -12.40 22.33 -38.77
C ALA A 798 -13.21 23.56 -39.25
N MET A 799 -14.30 23.35 -39.99
CA MET A 799 -15.20 24.43 -40.42
C MET A 799 -15.80 25.20 -39.25
N GLU A 800 -16.20 24.52 -38.16
CA GLU A 800 -16.74 25.20 -36.98
C GLU A 800 -15.67 26.03 -36.27
N ILE A 801 -14.42 25.55 -36.19
CA ILE A 801 -13.30 26.34 -35.64
C ILE A 801 -13.05 27.60 -36.48
N VAL A 802 -13.05 27.48 -37.82
CA VAL A 802 -12.88 28.61 -38.73
C VAL A 802 -14.04 29.61 -38.60
N ALA A 803 -15.27 29.12 -38.42
CA ALA A 803 -16.46 29.98 -38.25
C ALA A 803 -16.35 30.90 -37.01
N LEU A 804 -15.65 30.49 -35.95
CA LEU A 804 -15.42 31.33 -34.76
C LEU A 804 -14.58 32.57 -35.05
N GLN A 805 -13.73 32.55 -36.08
CA GLN A 805 -12.97 33.73 -36.52
C GLN A 805 -13.76 34.65 -37.46
N GLN A 806 -14.78 34.11 -38.13
CA GLN A 806 -15.62 34.87 -39.05
C GLN A 806 -16.77 35.62 -38.33
N GLY A 807 -16.82 35.54 -37.00
CA GLY A 807 -17.77 36.27 -36.17
C GLY A 807 -17.53 37.78 -36.14
N ALA A 808 -18.48 38.52 -35.56
CA ALA A 808 -18.41 40.00 -35.47
C ALA A 808 -17.17 40.50 -34.71
N ILE A 809 -16.73 39.75 -33.69
CA ILE A 809 -15.42 39.91 -33.05
C ILE A 809 -14.65 38.62 -33.35
N PRO A 810 -13.63 38.66 -34.23
CA PRO A 810 -12.88 37.46 -34.60
C PRO A 810 -12.19 36.83 -33.40
N ALA A 811 -12.41 35.53 -33.15
CA ALA A 811 -11.65 34.81 -32.14
C ALA A 811 -10.14 34.76 -32.47
N GLN A 812 -9.30 34.98 -31.46
CA GLN A 812 -7.90 34.58 -31.45
C GLN A 812 -7.82 33.09 -31.05
N VAL A 813 -7.47 32.24 -32.01
CA VAL A 813 -7.37 30.79 -31.83
C VAL A 813 -5.90 30.41 -31.78
N ILE A 814 -5.47 29.82 -30.67
CA ILE A 814 -4.16 29.18 -30.56
C ILE A 814 -4.40 27.67 -30.58
N LEU A 815 -4.06 27.06 -31.71
CA LEU A 815 -4.29 25.65 -31.99
C LEU A 815 -2.95 24.92 -32.04
N ALA A 816 -2.70 24.03 -31.10
CA ALA A 816 -1.54 23.15 -31.11
C ALA A 816 -1.99 21.74 -31.50
N THR A 817 -1.34 21.12 -32.49
CA THR A 817 -1.69 19.77 -32.95
C THR A 817 -0.48 18.97 -33.45
N HIS A 818 -0.56 17.65 -33.34
CA HIS A 818 0.36 16.73 -34.00
C HIS A 818 -0.15 16.22 -35.35
N ASP A 819 -1.41 16.46 -35.70
CA ASP A 819 -2.08 15.90 -36.88
C ASP A 819 -1.97 16.85 -38.08
N GLU A 820 -1.08 16.52 -39.02
CA GLU A 820 -0.82 17.34 -40.20
C GLU A 820 -2.00 17.39 -41.17
N VAL A 821 -2.75 16.28 -41.28
CA VAL A 821 -3.94 16.23 -42.13
C VAL A 821 -4.99 17.20 -41.61
N PHE A 822 -5.12 17.31 -40.29
CA PHE A 822 -6.02 18.27 -39.68
C PHE A 822 -5.57 19.72 -39.92
N VAL A 823 -4.27 20.01 -39.84
CA VAL A 823 -3.72 21.34 -40.21
C VAL A 823 -4.05 21.69 -41.66
N GLU A 824 -3.82 20.77 -42.60
CA GLU A 824 -4.14 20.98 -44.01
C GLU A 824 -5.65 21.12 -44.27
N LEU A 825 -6.49 20.41 -43.52
CA LEU A 825 -7.95 20.61 -43.58
C LEU A 825 -8.35 22.01 -43.13
N VAL A 826 -7.76 22.53 -42.04
CA VAL A 826 -8.01 23.90 -41.59
C VAL A 826 -7.54 24.90 -42.64
N LYS A 827 -6.36 24.72 -43.23
CA LYS A 827 -5.79 25.61 -44.26
C LYS A 827 -6.67 25.72 -45.52
N ASN A 828 -7.12 24.59 -46.05
CA ASN A 828 -7.84 24.52 -47.33
C ASN A 828 -9.27 25.10 -47.29
N LEU A 829 -9.77 25.49 -46.10
CA LEU A 829 -11.13 25.98 -45.90
C LEU A 829 -11.24 27.52 -45.92
N ASP A 830 -10.31 28.24 -46.55
CA ASP A 830 -10.03 29.67 -46.26
C ASP A 830 -9.80 29.82 -44.75
N GLY A 831 -8.77 29.12 -44.26
CA GLY A 831 -8.57 28.72 -42.86
C GLY A 831 -8.47 29.82 -41.81
N ILE A 832 -7.91 29.45 -40.65
CA ILE A 832 -7.72 30.42 -39.56
C ILE A 832 -6.81 31.55 -40.06
N VAL A 833 -7.32 32.78 -40.08
CA VAL A 833 -6.53 33.99 -40.32
C VAL A 833 -5.59 34.16 -39.13
N GLY A 834 -4.31 33.90 -39.36
CA GLY A 834 -3.27 33.88 -38.34
C GLY A 834 -1.96 33.28 -38.82
N ARG A 835 -1.05 33.09 -37.87
CA ARG A 835 0.35 32.70 -38.08
C ARG A 835 0.50 31.18 -37.96
N GLU A 836 1.48 30.63 -38.67
CA GLU A 836 1.79 29.19 -38.63
C GLU A 836 3.22 28.98 -38.13
N GLY A 837 3.40 27.99 -37.26
CA GLY A 837 4.71 27.66 -36.73
C GLY A 837 4.91 26.18 -36.43
N ILE A 838 6.18 25.78 -36.40
CA ILE A 838 6.59 24.46 -35.93
C ILE A 838 7.11 24.60 -34.50
N ILE A 839 6.59 23.77 -33.59
CA ILE A 839 7.04 23.71 -32.19
C ILE A 839 7.88 22.46 -31.93
N VAL A 840 9.01 22.67 -31.26
CA VAL A 840 10.04 21.68 -30.97
C VAL A 840 10.33 21.64 -29.47
N SER A 841 10.52 20.42 -28.95
CA SER A 841 10.85 20.16 -27.54
C SER A 841 12.00 21.02 -27.04
N ALA A 842 11.91 21.46 -25.79
CA ALA A 842 13.02 22.09 -25.10
C ALA A 842 14.24 21.16 -25.11
N GLY A 843 15.35 21.68 -25.63
CA GLY A 843 16.64 20.99 -25.70
C GLY A 843 17.75 21.92 -25.23
N SER A 844 18.91 21.37 -24.87
CA SER A 844 20.07 22.14 -24.39
C SER A 844 20.51 23.22 -25.38
N GLU A 845 20.08 23.11 -26.66
CA GLU A 845 20.36 24.01 -27.78
C GLU A 845 19.82 25.42 -27.58
N LEU A 846 18.59 25.52 -27.08
CA LEU A 846 17.89 26.78 -26.85
C LEU A 846 17.67 27.02 -25.35
N GLY A 847 17.76 25.97 -24.53
CA GLY A 847 17.38 25.98 -23.12
C GLY A 847 15.87 26.16 -22.87
N HIS A 848 15.09 26.24 -23.94
CA HIS A 848 13.62 26.27 -23.95
C HIS A 848 13.08 25.66 -25.26
N VAL A 849 11.76 25.56 -25.41
CA VAL A 849 11.11 25.11 -26.66
C VAL A 849 11.44 26.03 -27.83
N GLY A 850 11.63 25.45 -29.00
CA GLY A 850 11.81 26.20 -30.25
C GLY A 850 10.46 26.41 -30.93
N LEU A 851 10.08 27.66 -31.20
CA LEU A 851 8.90 28.00 -31.98
C LEU A 851 9.36 28.73 -33.25
N PHE A 852 9.21 28.06 -34.39
CA PHE A 852 9.71 28.53 -35.68
C PHE A 852 8.54 28.96 -36.55
N GLU A 853 8.36 30.27 -36.68
CA GLU A 853 7.32 30.91 -37.49
C GLU A 853 7.99 31.64 -38.68
N GLY A 854 7.65 31.26 -39.91
CA GLY A 854 8.25 31.87 -41.11
C GLY A 854 7.96 33.37 -41.26
N ALA A 855 6.76 33.80 -40.84
CA ALA A 855 6.34 35.20 -40.89
C ALA A 855 7.01 36.09 -39.82
N ALA A 856 7.62 35.51 -38.78
CA ALA A 856 8.36 36.29 -37.78
C ALA A 856 9.58 37.01 -38.38
N LEU A 857 10.23 36.40 -39.38
CA LEU A 857 11.34 37.04 -40.11
C LEU A 857 10.85 38.23 -40.95
N GLU A 858 9.63 38.19 -41.51
CA GLU A 858 9.06 39.35 -42.24
C GLU A 858 8.88 40.56 -41.34
N ARG A 859 8.35 40.34 -40.13
CA ARG A 859 8.14 41.43 -39.16
C ARG A 859 9.46 41.98 -38.64
N LYS A 860 10.43 41.11 -38.36
CA LYS A 860 11.78 41.53 -37.98
C LYS A 860 12.47 42.30 -39.10
N TRP A 861 12.27 41.92 -40.35
CA TRP A 861 12.75 42.67 -41.50
C TRP A 861 12.10 44.06 -41.60
N ALA A 862 10.77 44.14 -41.49
CA ALA A 862 10.05 45.41 -41.51
C ALA A 862 10.53 46.37 -40.41
N THR A 863 10.72 45.85 -39.20
CA THR A 863 11.27 46.59 -38.05
C THR A 863 12.71 47.04 -38.32
N THR A 864 13.53 46.17 -38.90
CA THR A 864 14.93 46.45 -39.22
C THR A 864 15.05 47.54 -40.28
N ARG A 865 14.20 47.49 -41.31
CA ARG A 865 14.10 48.51 -42.34
C ARG A 865 13.62 49.85 -41.78
N ALA A 866 12.67 49.83 -40.85
CA ALA A 866 12.18 51.04 -40.19
C ALA A 866 13.25 51.69 -39.29
N LYS A 867 13.97 50.89 -38.50
CA LYS A 867 15.05 51.37 -37.62
C LYS A 867 16.28 51.83 -38.41
N ASN A 868 16.62 51.12 -39.50
CA ASN A 868 17.75 51.41 -40.38
C ASN A 868 19.08 51.66 -39.65
N THR A 869 19.45 50.76 -38.71
CA THR A 869 20.71 50.85 -37.96
C THR A 869 21.55 49.59 -38.14
N PRO A 870 22.90 49.66 -38.01
CA PRO A 870 23.77 48.48 -38.07
C PRO A 870 23.41 47.42 -37.02
N HIS A 871 22.98 47.84 -35.83
CA HIS A 871 22.55 46.91 -34.78
C HIS A 871 21.28 46.15 -35.15
N ALA A 872 20.27 46.84 -35.71
CA ALA A 872 19.07 46.18 -36.20
C ALA A 872 19.39 45.22 -37.37
N ALA A 873 20.27 45.62 -38.29
CA ALA A 873 20.73 44.79 -39.40
C ALA A 873 21.43 43.51 -38.89
N GLN A 874 22.32 43.63 -37.92
CA GLN A 874 23.01 42.48 -37.32
C GLN A 874 22.05 41.53 -36.60
N ASN A 875 21.08 42.06 -35.85
CA ASN A 875 20.06 41.26 -35.19
C ASN A 875 19.21 40.48 -36.21
N TYR A 876 18.79 41.15 -37.29
CA TYR A 876 18.04 40.52 -38.38
C TYR A 876 18.81 39.35 -39.00
N ILE A 877 20.07 39.56 -39.38
CA ILE A 877 20.91 38.52 -39.97
C ILE A 877 21.09 37.35 -38.99
N GLY A 878 21.30 37.66 -37.70
CA GLY A 878 21.37 36.64 -36.65
C GLY A 878 20.10 35.81 -36.55
N ASP A 879 18.94 36.45 -36.61
CA ASP A 879 17.64 35.78 -36.54
C ASP A 879 17.36 34.89 -37.75
N VAL A 880 17.68 35.35 -38.97
CA VAL A 880 17.58 34.53 -40.19
C VAL A 880 18.50 33.31 -40.09
N ARG A 881 19.72 33.47 -39.55
CA ARG A 881 20.63 32.35 -39.32
C ARG A 881 20.05 31.35 -38.32
N VAL A 882 19.58 31.81 -37.16
CA VAL A 882 19.02 30.95 -36.12
C VAL A 882 17.84 30.15 -36.66
N TYR A 883 16.97 30.79 -37.45
CA TYR A 883 15.84 30.13 -38.10
C TYR A 883 16.30 29.06 -39.10
N ALA A 884 17.20 29.40 -40.01
CA ALA A 884 17.70 28.46 -41.02
C ALA A 884 18.46 27.28 -40.39
N GLU A 885 19.35 27.54 -39.43
CA GLU A 885 20.09 26.50 -38.70
C GLU A 885 19.15 25.63 -37.84
N GLY A 886 18.09 26.21 -37.27
CA GLY A 886 17.05 25.48 -36.56
C GLY A 886 16.36 24.44 -37.45
N LEU A 887 15.85 24.87 -38.61
CA LEU A 887 15.22 23.97 -39.58
C LEU A 887 16.19 22.91 -40.13
N LEU A 888 17.44 23.28 -40.42
CA LEU A 888 18.46 22.33 -40.88
C LEU A 888 18.77 21.25 -39.83
N ARG A 889 18.92 21.64 -38.56
CA ARG A 889 19.12 20.69 -37.45
C ARG A 889 17.93 19.76 -37.27
N LEU A 890 16.71 20.28 -37.38
CA LEU A 890 15.49 19.47 -37.34
C LEU A 890 15.44 18.46 -38.48
N MET A 891 15.75 18.89 -39.70
CA MET A 891 15.79 18.03 -40.88
C MET A 891 16.83 16.91 -40.73
N LEU A 892 17.99 17.22 -40.15
CA LEU A 892 19.13 16.31 -39.99
C LEU A 892 19.12 15.53 -38.67
N ARG A 893 18.06 15.69 -37.86
CA ARG A 893 17.93 15.02 -36.57
C ARG A 893 18.07 13.51 -36.74
N GLY A 894 18.99 12.90 -36.00
CA GLY A 894 19.25 11.46 -36.07
C GLY A 894 20.26 11.01 -37.14
N GLN A 895 20.78 11.92 -37.97
CA GLN A 895 21.79 11.60 -38.98
C GLN A 895 23.23 11.63 -38.43
N ALA A 896 23.47 12.31 -37.32
CA ALA A 896 24.71 12.27 -36.55
C ALA A 896 24.49 12.70 -35.09
N ALA A 897 25.36 12.25 -34.19
CA ALA A 897 25.22 12.49 -32.74
C ALA A 897 25.47 13.96 -32.34
N ASP A 898 26.29 14.67 -33.11
CA ASP A 898 26.66 16.07 -32.94
C ASP A 898 25.59 17.05 -33.45
N VAL A 899 24.57 16.57 -34.18
CA VAL A 899 23.40 17.38 -34.59
C VAL A 899 22.57 17.84 -33.38
N ALA A 900 22.67 17.13 -32.24
CA ALA A 900 21.97 17.42 -30.99
C ALA A 900 22.83 18.15 -29.94
N TRP A 901 24.06 18.57 -30.29
CA TRP A 901 25.00 19.22 -29.37
C TRP A 901 24.93 20.75 -29.49
N ALA A 902 23.96 21.30 -28.78
CA ALA A 902 23.72 22.71 -28.46
C ALA A 902 24.93 23.64 -28.40
N THR A 903 25.96 23.25 -27.66
CA THR A 903 26.97 24.19 -27.20
C THR A 903 28.15 24.33 -28.16
N ASN A 904 28.23 23.55 -29.26
CA ASN A 904 29.28 23.69 -30.30
C ASN A 904 29.05 22.92 -31.64
N GLY A 905 27.85 22.43 -31.95
CA GLY A 905 27.71 21.28 -32.86
C GLY A 905 27.51 21.54 -34.35
N PHE A 906 26.45 22.25 -34.77
CA PHE A 906 25.93 22.03 -36.13
C PHE A 906 25.48 23.31 -36.85
N VAL A 907 26.44 24.21 -37.07
CA VAL A 907 26.25 25.46 -37.82
C VAL A 907 25.92 25.24 -39.30
N MET A 908 25.47 26.28 -39.99
CA MET A 908 25.04 26.25 -41.39
C MET A 908 26.03 25.52 -42.31
N GLY A 909 27.34 25.75 -42.14
CA GLY A 909 28.39 25.05 -42.90
C GLY A 909 28.43 23.54 -42.68
N ARG A 910 28.34 23.06 -41.42
CA ARG A 910 28.29 21.62 -41.11
C ARG A 910 27.00 20.97 -41.61
N SER A 911 25.87 21.69 -41.49
CA SER A 911 24.59 21.25 -42.06
C SER A 911 24.67 21.04 -43.57
N ARG A 912 25.23 22.03 -44.29
CA ARG A 912 25.48 21.94 -45.74
C ARG A 912 26.33 20.72 -46.08
N ASP A 913 27.44 20.53 -45.39
CA ASP A 913 28.38 19.44 -45.70
C ASP A 913 27.75 18.07 -45.41
N LYS A 914 26.92 17.96 -44.37
CA LYS A 914 26.19 16.73 -44.07
C LYS A 914 25.12 16.41 -45.10
N ILE A 915 24.32 17.38 -45.54
CA ILE A 915 23.33 17.16 -46.61
C ILE A 915 24.05 16.74 -47.90
N ARG A 916 25.19 17.39 -48.21
CA ARG A 916 26.03 17.03 -49.37
C ARG A 916 26.53 15.58 -49.26
N GLU A 917 26.99 15.16 -48.08
CA GLU A 917 27.42 13.78 -47.82
C GLU A 917 26.27 12.78 -48.03
N LEU A 918 25.09 13.06 -47.46
CA LEU A 918 23.92 12.18 -47.55
C LEU A 918 23.39 12.07 -48.98
N HIS A 919 23.35 13.18 -49.72
CA HIS A 919 22.96 13.22 -51.14
C HIS A 919 23.98 12.49 -52.03
N ALA A 920 25.28 12.67 -51.79
CA ALA A 920 26.33 11.95 -52.53
C ALA A 920 26.27 10.43 -52.31
N LYS A 921 25.84 10.00 -51.13
CA LYS A 921 25.61 8.58 -50.79
C LYS A 921 24.29 8.01 -51.34
N GLN A 922 23.47 8.82 -52.02
CA GLN A 922 22.15 8.42 -52.55
C GLN A 922 21.24 7.76 -51.50
N LEU A 923 21.27 8.27 -50.27
CA LEU A 923 20.41 7.78 -49.19
C LEU A 923 19.06 8.48 -49.23
N ALA A 924 17.95 7.75 -49.33
CA ALA A 924 16.62 8.35 -49.26
C ALA A 924 16.35 8.98 -47.87
N PRO A 925 15.72 10.18 -47.78
CA PRO A 925 15.19 10.99 -48.88
C PRO A 925 16.21 11.90 -49.56
N TRP A 926 17.45 11.94 -49.05
CA TRP A 926 18.52 12.86 -49.44
C TRP A 926 19.01 12.69 -50.89
N ASP A 927 18.65 11.60 -51.56
CA ASP A 927 18.95 11.32 -52.97
C ASP A 927 18.19 12.21 -53.96
N LYS A 928 17.12 12.87 -53.51
CA LYS A 928 16.31 13.73 -54.38
C LYS A 928 16.98 15.06 -54.69
N SER A 929 16.70 15.59 -55.88
CA SER A 929 17.33 16.79 -56.45
C SER A 929 17.17 18.06 -55.59
N GLU A 930 16.11 18.11 -54.78
CA GLU A 930 15.78 19.20 -53.86
C GLU A 930 16.88 19.42 -52.82
N PHE A 931 17.52 18.35 -52.35
CA PHE A 931 18.63 18.45 -51.40
C PHE A 931 19.91 18.96 -52.08
N GLY A 932 20.15 18.58 -53.33
CA GLY A 932 21.21 19.16 -54.15
C GLY A 932 21.01 20.67 -54.38
N ASN A 933 19.77 21.09 -54.67
CA ASN A 933 19.42 22.51 -54.79
C ASN A 933 19.64 23.26 -53.46
N LEU A 934 19.19 22.71 -52.34
CA LEU A 934 19.41 23.31 -51.02
C LEU A 934 20.91 23.50 -50.71
N VAL A 935 21.74 22.49 -50.97
CA VAL A 935 23.21 22.60 -50.82
C VAL A 935 23.78 23.72 -51.69
N GLY A 936 23.26 23.91 -52.90
CA GLY A 936 23.63 25.02 -53.78
C GLY A 936 23.25 26.39 -53.21
N GLN A 937 22.06 26.53 -52.59
CA GLN A 937 21.63 27.79 -51.98
C GLN A 937 22.32 28.09 -50.65
N LEU A 938 22.95 27.09 -50.03
CA LEU A 938 23.77 27.22 -48.82
C LEU A 938 25.27 27.42 -49.14
N ASP A 939 25.64 27.59 -50.39
CA ASP A 939 27.06 27.64 -50.77
C ASP A 939 27.80 28.83 -50.13
N HIS A 940 28.98 28.53 -49.58
CA HIS A 940 29.86 29.51 -48.92
C HIS A 940 30.35 30.64 -49.84
N GLY A 941 30.26 30.48 -51.17
CA GLY A 941 30.58 31.51 -52.15
C GLY A 941 29.54 32.64 -52.21
N ILE A 942 28.32 32.42 -51.70
CA ILE A 942 27.23 33.40 -51.74
C ILE A 942 27.43 34.45 -50.62
N ALA A 943 27.42 35.73 -51.00
CA ALA A 943 27.66 36.85 -50.06
C ALA A 943 26.70 36.84 -48.85
N ALA A 944 25.40 36.64 -49.09
CA ALA A 944 24.39 36.50 -48.03
C ALA A 944 24.70 35.36 -47.05
N ILE A 945 25.16 34.20 -47.53
CA ILE A 945 25.53 33.07 -46.68
C ILE A 945 26.76 33.40 -45.82
N LYS A 946 27.76 34.10 -46.38
CA LYS A 946 28.91 34.58 -45.60
C LYS A 946 28.46 35.51 -44.47
N SER A 947 27.56 36.45 -44.75
CA SER A 947 27.02 37.37 -43.74
C SER A 947 26.27 36.62 -42.64
N LEU A 948 25.49 35.59 -43.00
CA LEU A 948 24.84 34.69 -42.05
C LEU A 948 25.86 33.95 -41.19
N GLU A 949 26.83 33.25 -41.78
CA GLU A 949 27.89 32.51 -41.06
C GLU A 949 28.73 33.45 -40.15
N MET A 950 28.99 34.69 -40.57
CA MET A 950 29.72 35.70 -39.79
C MET A 950 28.96 36.20 -38.56
N SER A 951 27.62 36.16 -38.58
CA SER A 951 26.79 36.67 -37.48
C SER A 951 27.01 35.94 -36.15
N HIS A 952 27.56 34.71 -36.17
CA HIS A 952 27.92 33.95 -34.97
C HIS A 952 29.05 34.58 -34.13
N HIS A 953 29.87 35.45 -34.74
CA HIS A 953 31.00 36.11 -34.08
C HIS A 953 30.59 37.47 -33.47
N ALA A 954 29.47 37.49 -32.77
CA ALA A 954 28.88 38.67 -32.14
C ALA A 954 29.93 39.35 -31.23
N GLY A 955 30.49 40.46 -31.70
CA GLY A 955 31.56 41.21 -31.02
C GLY A 955 32.80 41.50 -31.89
N ARG A 956 33.01 40.79 -33.01
CA ARG A 956 34.18 40.99 -33.90
C ARG A 956 33.84 41.40 -35.34
N CYS A 957 32.58 41.23 -35.76
CA CYS A 957 32.15 41.52 -37.13
C CYS A 957 31.14 42.68 -37.15
N HIS A 958 31.44 43.74 -37.90
CA HIS A 958 30.48 44.81 -38.21
C HIS A 958 29.67 44.43 -39.45
N LEU A 959 28.43 43.99 -39.26
CA LEU A 959 27.45 43.79 -40.34
C LEU A 959 26.61 45.06 -40.52
N ALA A 960 26.44 45.49 -41.76
CA ALA A 960 25.74 46.72 -42.12
C ALA A 960 24.36 46.43 -42.73
N MET A 961 23.59 47.49 -42.93
CA MET A 961 22.25 47.38 -43.52
C MET A 961 22.27 46.83 -44.96
N ALA A 962 23.33 47.07 -45.72
CA ALA A 962 23.52 46.48 -47.05
C ALA A 962 23.60 44.94 -46.98
N ASP A 963 24.34 44.39 -46.01
CA ASP A 963 24.43 42.94 -45.79
C ASP A 963 23.06 42.35 -45.44
N ALA A 964 22.25 43.07 -44.67
CA ALA A 964 20.91 42.62 -44.29
C ALA A 964 19.93 42.66 -45.48
N VAL A 965 20.06 43.64 -46.40
CA VAL A 965 19.29 43.66 -47.67
C VAL A 965 19.68 42.49 -48.56
N ASP A 966 20.98 42.19 -48.69
CA ASP A 966 21.47 41.06 -49.48
C ASP A 966 21.01 39.72 -48.89
N VAL A 967 21.07 39.59 -47.56
CA VAL A 967 20.55 38.42 -46.84
C VAL A 967 19.05 38.28 -47.05
N GLU A 968 18.26 39.33 -46.94
CA GLU A 968 16.81 39.26 -47.17
C GLU A 968 16.48 38.86 -48.61
N GLY A 969 17.16 39.46 -49.59
CA GLY A 969 16.97 39.13 -51.00
C GLY A 969 17.27 37.67 -51.31
N HIS A 970 18.35 37.11 -50.73
CA HIS A 970 18.70 35.70 -50.89
C HIS A 970 17.77 34.77 -50.10
N TRP A 971 17.41 35.15 -48.87
CA TRP A 971 16.48 34.42 -48.01
C TRP A 971 15.15 34.20 -48.74
N ARG A 972 14.46 35.28 -49.13
CA ARG A 972 13.14 35.23 -49.78
C ARG A 972 13.18 34.59 -51.16
N GLY A 973 14.16 34.99 -51.97
CA GLY A 973 14.19 34.60 -53.37
C GLY A 973 14.66 33.17 -53.62
N LYS A 974 15.50 32.62 -52.74
CA LYS A 974 16.25 31.39 -53.03
C LYS A 974 16.31 30.41 -51.86
N LEU A 975 16.77 30.84 -50.69
CA LEU A 975 17.09 29.94 -49.59
C LEU A 975 15.84 29.39 -48.91
N GLU A 976 14.87 30.23 -48.54
CA GLU A 976 13.62 29.83 -47.88
C GLU A 976 12.83 28.80 -48.73
N PRO A 977 12.57 29.03 -50.04
CA PRO A 977 11.86 28.03 -50.85
C PRO A 977 12.62 26.71 -50.98
N ALA A 978 13.95 26.73 -51.08
CA ALA A 978 14.76 25.52 -51.17
C ALA A 978 14.78 24.75 -49.85
N LEU A 979 14.91 25.46 -48.73
CA LEU A 979 14.93 24.90 -47.38
C LEU A 979 13.58 24.27 -47.04
N MET A 980 12.46 24.96 -47.30
CA MET A 980 11.13 24.44 -47.02
C MET A 980 10.78 23.22 -47.87
N ARG A 981 11.14 23.20 -49.17
CA ARG A 981 10.92 22.02 -50.03
C ARG A 981 11.72 20.81 -49.53
N ALA A 982 13.00 20.99 -49.24
CA ALA A 982 13.85 19.92 -48.72
C ALA A 982 13.38 19.45 -47.33
N PHE A 983 12.99 20.38 -46.45
CA PHE A 983 12.46 20.09 -45.13
C PHE A 983 11.16 19.29 -45.20
N ASN A 984 10.18 19.73 -46.00
CA ASN A 984 8.93 18.99 -46.22
C ASN A 984 9.21 17.62 -46.81
N LEU A 985 10.09 17.52 -47.82
CA LEU A 985 10.44 16.24 -48.43
C LEU A 985 11.10 15.26 -47.44
N ALA A 986 11.99 15.77 -46.58
CA ALA A 986 12.60 15.00 -45.50
C ALA A 986 11.56 14.58 -44.46
N ARG A 987 10.71 15.51 -44.04
CA ARG A 987 9.64 15.30 -43.06
C ARG A 987 8.62 14.30 -43.57
N ASP A 988 8.08 14.47 -44.78
CA ASP A 988 7.10 13.59 -45.42
C ASP A 988 7.68 12.17 -45.56
N HIS A 989 8.94 12.08 -45.97
CA HIS A 989 9.67 10.80 -45.94
C HIS A 989 9.71 10.24 -44.51
N PHE A 990 10.11 11.00 -43.50
CA PHE A 990 10.14 10.51 -42.10
C PHE A 990 8.76 10.20 -41.50
N LEU A 991 7.68 10.84 -41.95
CA LEU A 991 6.30 10.55 -41.54
C LEU A 991 5.81 9.23 -42.12
N ILE A 992 6.01 9.03 -43.43
CA ILE A 992 5.64 7.80 -44.14
C ILE A 992 6.50 6.63 -43.67
N HIS A 993 7.74 6.92 -43.29
CA HIS A 993 8.76 5.91 -43.00
C HIS A 993 9.12 5.76 -41.52
N GLY A 994 8.39 6.42 -40.61
CA GLY A 994 8.64 6.43 -39.17
C GLY A 994 10.01 7.03 -38.81
N GLY A 995 10.03 8.30 -38.40
CA GLY A 995 11.25 9.00 -37.99
C GLY A 995 12.11 8.18 -37.01
N LEU A 996 13.44 8.33 -37.15
CA LEU A 996 14.49 7.59 -36.44
C LEU A 996 14.36 6.05 -36.53
N ARG A 997 14.94 5.52 -37.62
CA ARG A 997 15.35 4.11 -37.84
C ARG A 997 14.26 3.03 -38.02
N ALA A 998 12.97 3.35 -38.12
CA ALA A 998 11.95 2.31 -38.29
C ALA A 998 11.85 1.69 -39.71
N LEU A 999 12.52 2.24 -40.74
CA LEU A 999 12.47 1.68 -42.11
C LEU A 999 13.81 1.35 -42.77
N HIS A 1000 14.86 1.15 -41.96
CA HIS A 1000 15.97 0.29 -42.39
C HIS A 1000 15.80 -1.08 -41.74
N ALA A 1001 14.66 -1.74 -41.97
CA ALA A 1001 14.62 -3.17 -41.77
C ALA A 1001 15.70 -3.77 -42.69
N ALA A 1002 16.77 -4.28 -42.08
CA ALA A 1002 17.80 -4.98 -42.84
C ALA A 1002 17.17 -6.14 -43.60
N LYS A 1003 17.85 -6.65 -44.64
CA LYS A 1003 17.42 -7.92 -45.23
C LYS A 1003 17.26 -8.95 -44.10
N PRO A 1004 16.20 -9.79 -44.13
CA PRO A 1004 15.93 -10.68 -43.01
C PRO A 1004 17.13 -11.57 -42.71
N ASP A 1005 17.65 -11.50 -41.49
CA ASP A 1005 18.84 -12.26 -41.02
C ASP A 1005 18.43 -13.53 -40.25
N CYS A 1006 17.15 -13.68 -39.92
CA CYS A 1006 16.62 -14.87 -39.24
C CYS A 1006 16.23 -15.97 -40.24
N THR A 1007 16.47 -17.25 -39.96
CA THR A 1007 15.95 -18.37 -40.77
C THR A 1007 14.52 -18.75 -40.34
N LEU A 1008 13.74 -19.37 -41.24
CA LEU A 1008 12.50 -20.02 -40.81
C LEU A 1008 12.81 -21.20 -39.87
N PRO A 1009 11.96 -21.48 -38.88
CA PRO A 1009 12.03 -22.72 -38.09
C PRO A 1009 11.90 -23.98 -38.96
N GLU A 1010 12.08 -25.17 -38.38
CA GLU A 1010 11.86 -26.42 -39.10
C GLU A 1010 10.36 -26.59 -39.46
N GLY A 1011 10.05 -26.57 -40.76
CA GLY A 1011 8.67 -26.63 -41.27
C GLY A 1011 8.15 -28.02 -41.61
N TYR A 1012 8.91 -29.10 -41.34
CA TYR A 1012 8.52 -30.51 -41.51
C TYR A 1012 7.85 -30.87 -42.85
N SER A 1013 8.33 -30.29 -43.96
CA SER A 1013 7.67 -30.38 -45.26
C SER A 1013 7.44 -31.82 -45.76
N ALA A 1014 8.38 -32.73 -45.50
CA ALA A 1014 8.24 -34.14 -45.86
C ALA A 1014 7.02 -34.80 -45.18
N LYS A 1015 6.75 -34.44 -43.91
CA LYS A 1015 5.62 -34.96 -43.16
C LYS A 1015 4.32 -34.27 -43.54
N VAL A 1016 4.34 -32.96 -43.80
CA VAL A 1016 3.17 -32.22 -44.32
C VAL A 1016 2.72 -32.81 -45.66
N LYS A 1017 3.66 -33.18 -46.54
CA LYS A 1017 3.38 -33.88 -47.81
C LYS A 1017 2.74 -35.26 -47.65
N SER A 1018 2.87 -35.88 -46.47
CA SER A 1018 2.22 -37.17 -46.18
C SER A 1018 0.74 -37.03 -45.80
N LEU A 1019 0.26 -35.82 -45.47
CA LEU A 1019 -1.15 -35.55 -45.20
C LEU A 1019 -1.98 -35.70 -46.47
N ARG A 1020 -2.98 -36.59 -46.43
CA ARG A 1020 -3.89 -36.87 -47.54
C ARG A 1020 -5.32 -36.84 -47.02
N PHE A 1021 -6.15 -35.92 -47.52
CA PHE A 1021 -7.54 -35.82 -47.09
C PHE A 1021 -8.50 -35.97 -48.27
N GLN A 1022 -9.60 -36.70 -48.05
CA GLN A 1022 -10.67 -36.87 -49.04
C GLN A 1022 -11.78 -35.85 -48.82
N MET A 1023 -12.45 -35.39 -49.87
CA MET A 1023 -13.66 -34.56 -49.74
C MET A 1023 -14.86 -35.46 -49.40
N LEU A 1024 -15.54 -35.14 -48.30
CA LEU A 1024 -16.65 -35.91 -47.72
C LEU A 1024 -18.03 -35.25 -47.88
N GLY A 1025 -18.11 -33.99 -48.32
CA GLY A 1025 -19.39 -33.32 -48.50
C GLY A 1025 -19.33 -31.80 -48.41
N ARG A 1026 -20.49 -31.19 -48.18
CA ARG A 1026 -20.71 -29.75 -48.08
C ARG A 1026 -21.50 -29.39 -46.82
N ALA A 1027 -20.98 -28.47 -46.02
CA ALA A 1027 -21.69 -27.86 -44.91
C ALA A 1027 -22.46 -26.64 -45.42
N ALA A 1028 -23.80 -26.71 -45.46
CA ALA A 1028 -24.62 -25.58 -45.88
C ALA A 1028 -24.84 -24.59 -44.73
N ALA A 1029 -24.61 -23.32 -45.03
CA ALA A 1029 -25.01 -22.12 -44.33
C ALA A 1029 -25.75 -21.26 -45.37
N LEU A 1030 -27.08 -21.19 -45.30
CA LEU A 1030 -27.84 -20.44 -46.31
C LEU A 1030 -27.77 -18.93 -46.07
N SER A 1031 -27.41 -18.17 -47.09
CA SER A 1031 -27.53 -16.71 -47.20
C SER A 1031 -28.83 -16.36 -47.95
N ASN A 1032 -29.48 -15.24 -47.56
CA ASN A 1032 -30.71 -14.65 -48.16
C ASN A 1032 -32.09 -15.09 -47.65
N GLY A 1033 -32.26 -15.14 -46.32
CA GLY A 1033 -33.51 -14.68 -45.69
C GLY A 1033 -34.61 -15.71 -45.40
N LEU A 1034 -34.40 -16.55 -44.38
CA LEU A 1034 -35.35 -17.03 -43.35
C LEU A 1034 -34.66 -18.17 -42.56
N ALA A 1035 -34.49 -17.99 -41.24
CA ALA A 1035 -33.92 -18.92 -40.25
C ALA A 1035 -32.83 -19.91 -40.76
N ALA A 1036 -31.55 -19.55 -40.61
CA ALA A 1036 -30.43 -20.45 -40.85
C ALA A 1036 -30.37 -21.55 -39.78
N ASP A 1037 -30.82 -22.75 -40.11
CA ASP A 1037 -30.80 -23.94 -39.27
C ASP A 1037 -29.45 -24.68 -39.29
N GLY A 1038 -28.40 -24.14 -39.91
CA GLY A 1038 -27.03 -24.66 -39.84
C GLY A 1038 -26.82 -26.07 -40.39
N ARG A 1039 -27.77 -26.62 -41.17
CA ARG A 1039 -27.82 -28.01 -41.61
C ARG A 1039 -26.65 -28.40 -42.52
N VAL A 1040 -25.87 -29.40 -42.10
CA VAL A 1040 -24.73 -29.96 -42.83
C VAL A 1040 -25.12 -31.24 -43.58
N ASP A 1041 -24.85 -31.29 -44.88
CA ASP A 1041 -24.98 -32.52 -45.69
C ASP A 1041 -23.62 -33.23 -45.80
N LEU A 1042 -23.47 -34.33 -45.06
CA LEU A 1042 -22.28 -35.18 -45.18
C LEU A 1042 -22.66 -36.50 -45.84
N ASP A 1043 -22.04 -36.76 -46.98
CA ASP A 1043 -22.05 -38.07 -47.63
C ASP A 1043 -20.75 -38.81 -47.29
N LEU A 1044 -20.82 -39.60 -46.22
CA LEU A 1044 -19.68 -40.38 -45.72
C LEU A 1044 -19.33 -41.58 -46.63
N ASN A 1045 -20.07 -41.81 -47.72
CA ASN A 1045 -19.89 -42.93 -48.65
C ASN A 1045 -19.26 -42.53 -49.99
N VAL A 1046 -18.87 -41.27 -50.20
CA VAL A 1046 -18.24 -40.81 -51.45
C VAL A 1046 -16.79 -41.31 -51.56
N ALA A 1047 -16.59 -42.45 -52.21
CA ALA A 1047 -15.26 -43.01 -52.51
C ALA A 1047 -14.57 -42.39 -53.75
N SER A 1048 -15.17 -41.40 -54.41
CA SER A 1048 -14.80 -40.99 -55.79
C SER A 1048 -14.03 -39.66 -55.93
N SER A 1049 -13.68 -38.96 -54.85
CA SER A 1049 -12.91 -37.70 -54.92
C SER A 1049 -11.39 -37.94 -54.85
N LYS A 1050 -10.61 -37.27 -55.71
CA LYS A 1050 -9.13 -37.31 -55.63
C LYS A 1050 -8.69 -36.71 -54.28
N PRO A 1051 -7.80 -37.36 -53.52
CA PRO A 1051 -7.34 -36.82 -52.24
C PRO A 1051 -6.53 -35.54 -52.45
N ILE A 1052 -6.75 -34.56 -51.58
CA ILE A 1052 -5.98 -33.31 -51.50
C ILE A 1052 -4.67 -33.58 -50.76
N VAL A 1053 -3.55 -33.11 -51.32
CA VAL A 1053 -2.19 -33.33 -50.79
C VAL A 1053 -1.43 -32.02 -50.70
N PHE A 1054 -0.76 -31.77 -49.58
CA PHE A 1054 0.01 -30.55 -49.33
C PHE A 1054 1.46 -30.69 -49.78
N GLY A 1055 1.68 -30.71 -51.10
CA GLY A 1055 2.96 -31.11 -51.70
C GLY A 1055 4.18 -30.21 -51.44
N ARG A 1056 4.00 -28.89 -51.30
CA ARG A 1056 5.05 -27.86 -51.09
C ARG A 1056 4.65 -26.87 -49.99
N HIS A 1057 4.46 -27.40 -48.79
CA HIS A 1057 3.98 -26.64 -47.64
C HIS A 1057 4.83 -26.94 -46.40
N PHE A 1058 4.83 -25.99 -45.48
CA PHE A 1058 5.41 -26.05 -44.15
C PHE A 1058 4.30 -26.07 -43.09
N ALA A 1059 4.65 -26.53 -41.89
CA ALA A 1059 3.83 -26.41 -40.70
C ALA A 1059 4.59 -25.67 -39.60
N PHE A 1060 3.99 -24.61 -39.06
CA PHE A 1060 4.58 -23.79 -37.99
C PHE A 1060 3.58 -23.58 -36.87
N ARG A 1061 4.03 -23.43 -35.62
CA ARG A 1061 3.13 -23.14 -34.50
C ARG A 1061 3.05 -21.63 -34.25
N LEU A 1062 1.83 -21.16 -33.98
CA LEU A 1062 1.56 -19.77 -33.64
C LEU A 1062 1.70 -19.57 -32.13
N GLU A 1063 2.65 -18.76 -31.68
CA GLU A 1063 2.95 -18.54 -30.26
C GLU A 1063 2.35 -17.23 -29.70
N ALA A 1064 1.79 -16.39 -30.57
CA ALA A 1064 1.18 -15.11 -30.22
C ALA A 1064 -0.26 -14.99 -30.78
N PRO A 1065 -1.18 -14.28 -30.09
CA PRO A 1065 -2.56 -14.09 -30.55
C PRO A 1065 -2.64 -13.01 -31.65
N THR A 1066 -1.95 -13.22 -32.78
CA THR A 1066 -1.83 -12.22 -33.86
C THR A 1066 -2.71 -12.51 -35.07
N LEU A 1067 -3.31 -13.69 -35.14
CA LEU A 1067 -4.18 -14.15 -36.24
C LEU A 1067 -5.60 -14.52 -35.77
N GLU A 1068 -6.01 -14.07 -34.60
CA GLU A 1068 -7.34 -14.37 -34.06
C GLU A 1068 -8.44 -13.60 -34.82
N PRO A 1069 -9.68 -14.11 -34.90
CA PRO A 1069 -10.17 -15.38 -34.37
C PRO A 1069 -9.89 -16.60 -35.26
N VAL A 1070 -9.17 -16.44 -36.37
CA VAL A 1070 -8.93 -17.49 -37.38
C VAL A 1070 -7.96 -18.56 -36.87
N ALA A 1071 -6.87 -18.16 -36.23
CA ALA A 1071 -5.93 -19.04 -35.54
C ALA A 1071 -5.64 -18.49 -34.14
N ARG A 1072 -5.63 -19.39 -33.15
CA ARG A 1072 -5.32 -19.06 -31.75
C ARG A 1072 -3.87 -19.41 -31.44
N LYS A 1073 -3.35 -18.82 -30.36
CA LYS A 1073 -2.08 -19.24 -29.77
C LYS A 1073 -2.09 -20.75 -29.52
N GLY A 1074 -1.08 -21.44 -30.01
CA GLY A 1074 -0.89 -22.89 -29.97
C GLY A 1074 -1.29 -23.62 -31.25
N ASP A 1075 -2.10 -23.02 -32.12
CA ASP A 1075 -2.52 -23.64 -33.39
C ASP A 1075 -1.36 -23.74 -34.39
N ILE A 1076 -1.48 -24.68 -35.33
CA ILE A 1076 -0.45 -24.94 -36.35
C ILE A 1076 -0.90 -24.36 -37.68
N LEU A 1077 -0.09 -23.47 -38.25
CA LEU A 1077 -0.29 -22.83 -39.53
C LEU A 1077 0.26 -23.71 -40.65
N LEU A 1078 -0.55 -24.01 -41.66
CA LEU A 1078 -0.12 -24.62 -42.92
C LEU A 1078 0.28 -23.50 -43.87
N VAL A 1079 1.54 -23.50 -44.30
CA VAL A 1079 2.16 -22.36 -44.98
C VAL A 1079 2.77 -22.78 -46.30
N ARG A 1080 2.55 -22.01 -47.35
CA ARG A 1080 3.07 -22.30 -48.68
C ARG A 1080 4.57 -22.02 -48.77
N GLU A 1081 5.33 -22.97 -49.29
CA GLU A 1081 6.79 -22.88 -49.41
C GLU A 1081 7.21 -21.77 -50.38
N MET A 1082 6.54 -21.68 -51.54
CA MET A 1082 6.88 -20.75 -52.63
C MET A 1082 5.63 -20.08 -53.22
N GLY A 1083 5.71 -18.77 -53.46
CA GLY A 1083 4.68 -17.97 -54.13
C GLY A 1083 4.41 -16.66 -53.39
N GLU A 1084 4.15 -15.58 -54.12
CA GLU A 1084 3.84 -14.28 -53.52
C GLU A 1084 2.40 -14.25 -52.97
N PRO A 1085 2.18 -13.86 -51.71
CA PRO A 1085 0.83 -13.70 -51.18
C PRO A 1085 0.11 -12.49 -51.79
N SER A 1086 -1.19 -12.62 -52.02
CA SER A 1086 -2.03 -11.47 -52.39
C SER A 1086 -2.28 -10.56 -51.18
N PRO A 1087 -2.59 -9.26 -51.37
CA PRO A 1087 -3.04 -8.39 -50.29
C PRO A 1087 -4.22 -9.00 -49.52
N LYS A 1088 -4.32 -8.67 -48.25
CA LYS A 1088 -5.25 -9.20 -47.24
C LYS A 1088 -5.02 -10.67 -46.84
N SER A 1089 -4.01 -11.35 -47.40
CA SER A 1089 -3.66 -12.72 -47.01
C SER A 1089 -3.09 -12.80 -45.60
N LEU A 1090 -3.33 -13.92 -44.92
CA LEU A 1090 -2.57 -14.29 -43.73
C LEU A 1090 -1.19 -14.79 -44.17
N VAL A 1091 -0.13 -14.34 -43.52
CA VAL A 1091 1.25 -14.62 -43.89
C VAL A 1091 2.13 -14.93 -42.69
N ILE A 1092 3.16 -15.72 -42.94
CA ILE A 1092 4.38 -15.73 -42.13
C ILE A 1092 5.42 -14.89 -42.85
N ALA A 1093 5.98 -13.91 -42.16
CA ALA A 1093 6.96 -12.98 -42.70
C ALA A 1093 8.28 -13.10 -41.95
N ARG A 1094 9.39 -13.23 -42.68
CA ARG A 1094 10.73 -12.95 -42.14
C ARG A 1094 10.96 -11.45 -42.27
N CYS A 1095 11.19 -10.79 -41.14
CA CYS A 1095 11.38 -9.36 -41.05
C CYS A 1095 12.50 -9.07 -40.04
N GLU A 1096 13.58 -8.44 -40.50
CA GLU A 1096 14.76 -8.15 -39.67
C GLU A 1096 15.34 -9.44 -39.04
N ASP A 1097 15.34 -9.53 -37.72
CA ASP A 1097 15.80 -10.64 -36.90
C ASP A 1097 14.68 -11.58 -36.43
N ARG A 1098 13.44 -11.37 -36.91
CA ARG A 1098 12.23 -12.05 -36.40
C ARG A 1098 11.40 -12.73 -37.48
N VAL A 1099 10.71 -13.80 -37.07
CA VAL A 1099 9.66 -14.46 -37.85
C VAL A 1099 8.30 -14.13 -37.22
N VAL A 1100 7.44 -13.49 -37.98
CA VAL A 1100 6.13 -12.97 -37.51
C VAL A 1100 4.98 -13.58 -38.30
N ALA A 1101 3.80 -13.71 -37.68
CA ALA A 1101 2.58 -14.23 -38.30
C ALA A 1101 1.49 -13.17 -38.25
N ARG A 1102 1.16 -12.58 -39.41
CA ARG A 1102 0.36 -11.35 -39.50
C ARG A 1102 -0.54 -11.36 -40.74
N ARG A 1103 -1.46 -10.39 -40.85
CA ARG A 1103 -2.20 -10.11 -42.07
C ARG A 1103 -1.43 -9.12 -42.93
N PHE A 1104 -1.21 -9.47 -44.20
CA PHE A 1104 -0.44 -8.68 -45.15
C PHE A 1104 -1.34 -7.74 -45.94
N GLU A 1105 -1.00 -6.46 -45.97
CA GLU A 1105 -1.58 -5.44 -46.85
C GLU A 1105 -0.48 -4.65 -47.57
N ILE A 1106 -0.88 -4.01 -48.67
CA ILE A 1106 -0.04 -3.04 -49.39
C ILE A 1106 -0.63 -1.67 -49.10
N ALA A 1107 0.20 -0.70 -48.75
CA ALA A 1107 -0.28 0.65 -48.46
C ALA A 1107 -0.95 1.25 -49.71
N ASP A 1108 -2.16 1.81 -49.56
CA ASP A 1108 -2.98 2.31 -50.69
C ASP A 1108 -2.27 3.36 -51.55
N ASN A 1109 -1.36 4.14 -50.96
CA ASN A 1109 -0.62 5.21 -51.63
C ASN A 1109 0.79 4.81 -52.10
N HIS A 1110 1.28 3.63 -51.71
CA HIS A 1110 2.68 3.21 -51.97
C HIS A 1110 2.77 1.70 -52.21
N SER A 1111 2.92 1.30 -53.48
CA SER A 1111 2.95 -0.11 -53.91
C SER A 1111 4.18 -0.91 -53.43
N ASP A 1112 5.23 -0.22 -52.98
CA ASP A 1112 6.47 -0.80 -52.47
C ASP A 1112 6.46 -1.00 -50.94
N ILE A 1113 5.41 -0.57 -50.25
CA ILE A 1113 5.28 -0.68 -48.79
C ILE A 1113 4.34 -1.85 -48.43
N ALA A 1114 4.84 -2.73 -47.57
CA ALA A 1114 4.10 -3.80 -46.95
C ALA A 1114 3.69 -3.42 -45.53
N VAL A 1115 2.43 -3.67 -45.18
CA VAL A 1115 1.88 -3.48 -43.83
C VAL A 1115 1.49 -4.85 -43.29
N LEU A 1116 2.02 -5.23 -42.13
CA LEU A 1116 1.73 -6.47 -41.44
C LEU A 1116 0.94 -6.17 -40.16
N THR A 1117 -0.36 -6.43 -40.16
CA THR A 1117 -1.26 -6.15 -39.04
C THR A 1117 -1.50 -7.40 -38.18
N ALA A 1118 -1.58 -7.25 -36.86
CA ALA A 1118 -2.03 -8.32 -35.95
C ALA A 1118 -3.49 -8.11 -35.56
N HIS A 1119 -4.23 -9.21 -35.45
CA HIS A 1119 -5.59 -9.25 -34.93
C HIS A 1119 -5.64 -10.14 -33.67
N ALA A 1120 -6.25 -9.63 -32.61
CA ALA A 1120 -6.47 -10.34 -31.35
C ALA A 1120 -7.93 -10.17 -30.92
N ILE A 1121 -8.53 -11.19 -30.30
CA ILE A 1121 -9.88 -11.09 -29.71
C ILE A 1121 -9.89 -10.12 -28.53
N ASN A 1122 -8.77 -10.01 -27.81
CA ASN A 1122 -8.57 -9.00 -26.75
C ASN A 1122 -7.93 -7.72 -27.35
N PRO A 1123 -8.65 -6.58 -27.40
CA PRO A 1123 -8.13 -5.36 -28.00
C PRO A 1123 -6.87 -4.81 -27.30
N ARG A 1124 -6.63 -5.19 -26.03
CA ARG A 1124 -5.44 -4.78 -25.26
C ARG A 1124 -4.18 -5.59 -25.58
N GLN A 1125 -4.31 -6.67 -26.35
CA GLN A 1125 -3.22 -7.58 -26.69
C GLN A 1125 -2.85 -7.50 -28.19
N ILE A 1126 -3.41 -6.54 -28.92
CA ILE A 1126 -3.10 -6.33 -30.34
C ILE A 1126 -1.65 -5.83 -30.44
N ALA A 1127 -0.80 -6.64 -31.07
CA ALA A 1127 0.56 -6.25 -31.36
C ALA A 1127 0.59 -5.15 -32.44
N GLN A 1128 1.51 -4.19 -32.30
CA GLN A 1128 1.60 -3.06 -33.24
C GLN A 1128 1.82 -3.54 -34.69
N PRO A 1129 1.31 -2.79 -35.69
CA PRO A 1129 1.53 -3.11 -37.09
C PRO A 1129 3.01 -2.90 -37.46
N ILE A 1130 3.53 -3.79 -38.31
CA ILE A 1130 4.89 -3.67 -38.86
C ILE A 1130 4.74 -3.09 -40.27
N VAL A 1131 5.25 -1.87 -40.47
CA VAL A 1131 5.30 -1.20 -41.76
C VAL A 1131 6.73 -1.30 -42.27
N VAL A 1132 6.94 -1.90 -43.45
CA VAL A 1132 8.28 -2.20 -44.01
C VAL A 1132 8.28 -2.14 -45.53
N LYS A 1133 9.46 -1.97 -46.16
CA LYS A 1133 9.56 -2.11 -47.61
C LYS A 1133 9.30 -3.56 -48.00
N ARG A 1134 8.50 -3.78 -49.05
CA ARG A 1134 8.22 -5.12 -49.58
C ARG A 1134 9.52 -5.87 -49.95
N ALA A 1135 10.54 -5.15 -50.40
CA ALA A 1135 11.85 -5.73 -50.75
C ALA A 1135 12.69 -6.19 -49.54
N THR A 1136 12.35 -5.78 -48.31
CA THR A 1136 13.09 -6.10 -47.07
C THR A 1136 12.43 -7.21 -46.26
N ILE A 1137 11.40 -7.87 -46.78
CA ILE A 1137 10.71 -8.99 -46.14
C ILE A 1137 10.61 -10.18 -47.08
N GLN A 1138 10.55 -11.37 -46.50
CA GLN A 1138 10.19 -12.58 -47.24
C GLN A 1138 8.87 -13.11 -46.69
N LEU A 1139 7.88 -13.23 -47.59
CA LEU A 1139 6.51 -13.57 -47.24
C LEU A 1139 6.16 -15.00 -47.66
N HIS A 1140 5.49 -15.73 -46.78
CA HIS A 1140 4.94 -17.05 -47.04
C HIS A 1140 3.45 -17.08 -46.70
N LYS A 1141 2.59 -17.44 -47.65
CA LYS A 1141 1.14 -17.42 -47.48
C LYS A 1141 0.68 -18.54 -46.54
N VAL A 1142 -0.15 -18.21 -45.55
CA VAL A 1142 -0.88 -19.20 -44.75
C VAL A 1142 -2.10 -19.67 -45.55
N ILE A 1143 -2.19 -20.97 -45.78
CA ILE A 1143 -3.22 -21.60 -46.62
C ILE A 1143 -4.20 -22.46 -45.80
N GLY A 1144 -3.93 -22.62 -44.50
CA GLY A 1144 -4.82 -23.31 -43.57
C GLY A 1144 -4.27 -23.30 -42.15
N VAL A 1145 -5.09 -23.76 -41.22
CA VAL A 1145 -4.80 -23.82 -39.78
C VAL A 1145 -5.26 -25.18 -39.27
N LEU A 1146 -4.41 -25.86 -38.50
CA LEU A 1146 -4.75 -27.03 -37.71
C LEU A 1146 -4.92 -26.59 -36.26
N PHE A 1147 -6.09 -26.81 -35.70
CA PHE A 1147 -6.39 -26.45 -34.32
C PHE A 1147 -5.71 -27.41 -33.35
N ASP A 1148 -5.01 -26.87 -32.35
CA ASP A 1148 -4.46 -27.66 -31.26
C ASP A 1148 -5.40 -27.62 -30.04
N HIS A 1149 -5.84 -28.80 -29.64
CA HIS A 1149 -6.87 -28.97 -28.59
C HIS A 1149 -6.27 -29.24 -27.21
N ASN A 1150 -4.93 -29.37 -27.09
CA ASN A 1150 -4.23 -29.59 -25.81
C ASN A 1150 -3.58 -28.29 -25.28
N PRO A 1151 -3.90 -27.81 -24.06
CA PRO A 1151 -3.43 -26.52 -23.53
C PRO A 1151 -2.04 -26.58 -22.87
N GLY A 1152 -1.08 -27.31 -23.45
CA GLY A 1152 0.19 -27.66 -22.79
C GLY A 1152 1.47 -27.07 -23.38
N SER A 1153 1.45 -25.90 -24.05
CA SER A 1153 2.69 -25.35 -24.63
C SER A 1153 3.52 -24.52 -23.64
N ILE A 1154 4.82 -24.75 -23.67
CA ILE A 1154 5.87 -23.94 -23.05
C ILE A 1154 5.85 -22.56 -23.74
N VAL A 1155 5.98 -21.47 -22.98
CA VAL A 1155 6.08 -20.11 -23.54
C VAL A 1155 7.44 -19.97 -24.22
N ILE A 1156 7.43 -19.93 -25.55
CA ILE A 1156 8.61 -19.59 -26.36
C ILE A 1156 8.51 -18.10 -26.75
N GLU A 1157 9.62 -17.39 -26.68
CA GLU A 1157 9.71 -15.98 -27.05
C GLU A 1157 9.64 -15.83 -28.59
N GLY A 1158 8.63 -15.14 -29.11
CA GLY A 1158 8.39 -14.96 -30.55
C GLY A 1158 6.93 -15.18 -30.98
N GLU A 1159 6.61 -14.93 -32.26
CA GLU A 1159 5.27 -15.18 -32.81
C GLU A 1159 5.13 -16.55 -33.48
N VAL A 1160 6.23 -17.10 -34.02
CA VAL A 1160 6.24 -18.34 -34.80
C VAL A 1160 7.36 -19.24 -34.33
N SER A 1161 7.03 -20.51 -34.08
CA SER A 1161 7.98 -21.56 -33.70
C SER A 1161 7.83 -22.80 -34.61
N ASP A 1162 8.70 -23.80 -34.44
CA ASP A 1162 8.50 -25.10 -35.06
C ASP A 1162 7.19 -25.75 -34.54
N CYS A 1163 6.60 -26.66 -35.31
CA CYS A 1163 5.29 -27.20 -34.92
C CYS A 1163 5.32 -28.15 -33.70
N GLY A 1164 6.49 -28.42 -33.11
CA GLY A 1164 6.73 -29.31 -31.97
C GLY A 1164 7.08 -30.76 -32.37
N GLY A 1165 7.56 -31.00 -33.59
CA GLY A 1165 7.98 -32.32 -34.08
C GLY A 1165 7.00 -33.05 -35.01
N GLU A 1166 7.50 -34.09 -35.69
CA GLU A 1166 6.71 -34.87 -36.66
C GLU A 1166 5.53 -35.65 -36.04
N SER A 1167 5.60 -35.98 -34.75
CA SER A 1167 4.56 -36.72 -34.02
C SER A 1167 3.24 -35.95 -33.98
N ILE A 1168 3.31 -34.63 -33.91
CA ILE A 1168 2.15 -33.74 -33.86
C ILE A 1168 1.44 -33.74 -35.21
N LEU A 1169 2.18 -33.70 -36.32
CA LEU A 1169 1.60 -33.81 -37.66
C LEU A 1169 1.06 -35.22 -37.95
N HIS A 1170 1.68 -36.26 -37.38
CA HIS A 1170 1.20 -37.63 -37.52
C HIS A 1170 -0.18 -37.86 -36.86
N ARG A 1171 -0.47 -37.13 -35.77
CA ARG A 1171 -1.78 -37.11 -35.13
C ARG A 1171 -2.88 -36.75 -36.13
N TYR A 1172 -2.74 -35.61 -36.82
CA TYR A 1172 -3.74 -35.14 -37.78
C TYR A 1172 -3.90 -36.07 -38.99
N ALA A 1173 -2.82 -36.75 -39.41
CA ALA A 1173 -2.90 -37.77 -40.45
C ALA A 1173 -3.80 -38.97 -40.08
N THR A 1174 -3.95 -39.23 -38.77
CA THR A 1174 -4.74 -40.36 -38.24
C THR A 1174 -6.14 -39.93 -37.79
N GLU A 1175 -6.25 -38.75 -37.19
CA GLU A 1175 -7.50 -38.26 -36.57
C GLU A 1175 -8.46 -37.59 -37.55
N VAL A 1176 -7.94 -37.00 -38.64
CA VAL A 1176 -8.78 -36.35 -39.66
C VAL A 1176 -9.32 -37.42 -40.61
N LYS A 1177 -10.65 -37.53 -40.65
CA LYS A 1177 -11.39 -38.44 -41.54
C LYS A 1177 -11.47 -37.89 -42.96
N GLY A 1178 -11.61 -36.58 -43.12
CA GLY A 1178 -11.66 -35.90 -44.41
C GLY A 1178 -12.08 -34.45 -44.33
N LEU A 1179 -12.40 -33.86 -45.49
CA LEU A 1179 -12.68 -32.44 -45.67
C LEU A 1179 -14.15 -32.19 -46.01
N VAL A 1180 -14.72 -31.11 -45.49
CA VAL A 1180 -16.08 -30.66 -45.79
C VAL A 1180 -16.02 -29.21 -46.26
N GLU A 1181 -16.53 -28.93 -47.45
CA GLU A 1181 -16.57 -27.57 -48.01
C GLU A 1181 -17.66 -26.74 -47.29
N VAL A 1182 -17.33 -25.54 -46.83
CA VAL A 1182 -18.25 -24.57 -46.23
C VAL A 1182 -18.99 -23.87 -47.37
N ALA A 1183 -20.31 -23.79 -47.29
CA ALA A 1183 -21.14 -23.00 -48.20
C ALA A 1183 -21.90 -21.94 -47.39
N GLY A 1184 -21.62 -20.64 -47.56
CA GLY A 1184 -22.24 -19.48 -46.90
C GLY A 1184 -21.47 -18.86 -45.74
N GLU A 1185 -22.08 -17.85 -45.09
CA GLU A 1185 -21.36 -16.85 -44.25
C GLU A 1185 -21.43 -17.11 -42.72
N SER A 1186 -22.18 -18.10 -42.25
CA SER A 1186 -22.45 -18.30 -40.81
C SER A 1186 -21.24 -18.71 -39.95
N ALA A 1187 -20.09 -18.94 -40.58
CA ALA A 1187 -18.84 -19.33 -39.94
C ALA A 1187 -17.75 -18.26 -40.02
N GLU A 1188 -18.03 -17.08 -40.58
CA GLU A 1188 -17.10 -15.97 -40.61
C GLU A 1188 -16.83 -15.45 -39.19
N PRO A 1189 -15.58 -15.08 -38.83
CA PRO A 1189 -14.38 -15.05 -39.66
C PRO A 1189 -13.58 -16.37 -39.65
N ILE A 1190 -14.04 -17.42 -38.95
CA ILE A 1190 -13.28 -18.66 -38.70
C ILE A 1190 -13.10 -19.48 -39.98
N ALA A 1191 -14.16 -19.60 -40.78
CA ALA A 1191 -14.12 -20.19 -42.10
C ALA A 1191 -15.04 -19.40 -43.04
N LEU A 1192 -14.52 -19.02 -44.20
CA LEU A 1192 -15.27 -18.29 -45.24
C LEU A 1192 -15.99 -19.27 -46.19
N ASP A 1193 -16.95 -18.77 -46.95
CA ASP A 1193 -17.59 -19.50 -48.06
C ASP A 1193 -16.54 -20.10 -49.02
N GLY A 1194 -16.71 -21.38 -49.38
CA GLY A 1194 -15.81 -22.15 -50.24
C GLY A 1194 -14.56 -22.71 -49.56
N GLN A 1195 -14.28 -22.40 -48.29
CA GLN A 1195 -13.17 -23.01 -47.53
C GLN A 1195 -13.50 -24.44 -47.08
N MET A 1196 -12.51 -25.21 -46.64
CA MET A 1196 -12.71 -26.64 -46.31
C MET A 1196 -12.36 -26.94 -44.85
N LEU A 1197 -13.29 -27.51 -44.10
CA LEU A 1197 -13.11 -27.95 -42.71
C LEU A 1197 -12.47 -29.35 -42.65
N MET A 1198 -11.48 -29.55 -41.79
CA MET A 1198 -10.92 -30.86 -41.49
C MET A 1198 -11.72 -31.51 -40.36
N ILE A 1199 -12.44 -32.60 -40.66
CA ILE A 1199 -13.33 -33.23 -39.68
C ILE A 1199 -12.83 -34.61 -39.25
N GLY A 1200 -13.08 -34.94 -37.98
CA GLY A 1200 -12.76 -36.22 -37.38
C GLY A 1200 -13.80 -37.32 -37.59
N VAL A 1201 -13.57 -38.46 -36.94
CA VAL A 1201 -14.60 -39.47 -36.70
C VAL A 1201 -15.60 -38.93 -35.67
N ALA A 1202 -16.88 -39.26 -35.83
CA ALA A 1202 -17.91 -38.91 -34.85
C ALA A 1202 -17.56 -39.49 -33.47
N VAL A 1203 -17.69 -38.66 -32.44
CA VAL A 1203 -17.53 -39.04 -31.04
C VAL A 1203 -18.85 -38.97 -30.29
N SER A 1204 -18.92 -39.66 -29.15
CA SER A 1204 -20.10 -39.60 -28.28
C SER A 1204 -20.31 -38.16 -27.76
N PRO A 1205 -21.57 -37.75 -27.48
CA PRO A 1205 -21.86 -36.45 -26.87
C PRO A 1205 -21.10 -36.20 -25.56
N ASP A 1206 -20.95 -37.23 -24.73
CA ASP A 1206 -20.20 -37.18 -23.47
C ASP A 1206 -18.71 -36.87 -23.70
N ASP A 1207 -18.07 -37.56 -24.65
CA ASP A 1207 -16.68 -37.30 -25.01
C ASP A 1207 -16.51 -35.92 -25.66
N ALA A 1208 -17.50 -35.50 -26.43
CA ALA A 1208 -17.48 -34.22 -27.12
C ALA A 1208 -17.54 -33.04 -26.15
N LEU A 1209 -18.46 -33.09 -25.19
CA LEU A 1209 -18.60 -32.07 -24.15
C LEU A 1209 -17.39 -32.01 -23.22
N ALA A 1210 -16.70 -33.14 -23.01
CA ALA A 1210 -15.48 -33.17 -22.21
C ALA A 1210 -14.24 -32.60 -22.93
N LYS A 1211 -14.14 -32.76 -24.26
CA LYS A 1211 -12.91 -32.46 -25.02
C LYS A 1211 -12.99 -31.22 -25.92
N PHE A 1212 -14.19 -30.85 -26.38
CA PHE A 1212 -14.40 -29.83 -27.41
C PHE A 1212 -15.27 -28.65 -26.92
N GLU A 1213 -15.38 -28.45 -25.60
CA GLU A 1213 -16.06 -27.28 -25.05
C GLU A 1213 -15.41 -25.96 -25.54
N GLY A 1214 -16.24 -25.05 -26.05
CA GLY A 1214 -15.82 -23.78 -26.64
C GLY A 1214 -15.15 -23.89 -28.02
N ARG A 1215 -15.11 -25.07 -28.63
CA ARG A 1215 -14.46 -25.34 -29.94
C ARG A 1215 -15.48 -25.44 -31.09
N PRO A 1216 -15.07 -25.16 -32.34
CA PRO A 1216 -15.91 -25.41 -33.51
C PRO A 1216 -16.11 -26.92 -33.69
N VAL A 1217 -17.36 -27.34 -33.86
CA VAL A 1217 -17.72 -28.74 -34.11
C VAL A 1217 -18.87 -28.82 -35.11
N ILE A 1218 -19.05 -30.00 -35.71
CA ILE A 1218 -20.33 -30.34 -36.36
C ILE A 1218 -21.10 -31.21 -35.38
N ALA A 1219 -22.27 -30.76 -34.95
CA ALA A 1219 -23.10 -31.43 -33.94
C ALA A 1219 -24.36 -32.01 -34.60
N GLY A 1220 -24.63 -33.32 -34.44
CA GLY A 1220 -25.83 -33.99 -34.92
C GLY A 1220 -26.87 -34.17 -33.81
N ASP A 1221 -28.14 -33.84 -34.08
CA ASP A 1221 -29.26 -34.10 -33.17
C ASP A 1221 -30.00 -35.43 -33.46
N GLY A 1222 -30.96 -35.78 -32.61
CA GLY A 1222 -31.78 -37.00 -32.76
C GLY A 1222 -32.67 -37.05 -34.00
N ASN A 1223 -32.85 -35.93 -34.72
CA ASN A 1223 -33.59 -35.83 -35.98
C ASN A 1223 -32.66 -35.91 -37.21
N ASP A 1224 -31.39 -36.29 -37.02
CA ASP A 1224 -30.33 -36.27 -38.05
C ASP A 1224 -30.07 -34.88 -38.65
N ASN A 1225 -30.46 -33.79 -37.99
CA ASN A 1225 -29.97 -32.46 -38.34
C ASN A 1225 -28.55 -32.29 -37.83
N ARG A 1226 -27.70 -31.63 -38.61
CA ARG A 1226 -26.28 -31.44 -38.28
C ARG A 1226 -25.91 -29.97 -38.32
N TYR A 1227 -25.24 -29.44 -37.31
CA TYR A 1227 -25.00 -28.02 -37.13
C TYR A 1227 -23.51 -27.71 -37.03
N PHE A 1228 -22.97 -26.81 -37.87
CA PHE A 1228 -21.61 -26.30 -37.70
C PHE A 1228 -21.59 -25.06 -36.79
N LYS A 1229 -21.23 -25.25 -35.52
CA LYS A 1229 -21.35 -24.23 -34.46
C LYS A 1229 -20.28 -24.45 -33.38
N ARG A 1230 -20.16 -23.49 -32.44
CA ARG A 1230 -19.29 -23.63 -31.27
C ARG A 1230 -20.02 -24.38 -30.16
N LEU A 1231 -19.47 -25.50 -29.70
CA LEU A 1231 -20.08 -26.33 -28.66
C LEU A 1231 -19.91 -25.68 -27.28
N ARG A 1232 -21.00 -25.52 -26.51
CA ARG A 1232 -20.97 -25.03 -25.13
C ARG A 1232 -21.81 -25.93 -24.22
N ARG A 1233 -21.35 -26.11 -22.98
CA ARG A 1233 -22.12 -26.80 -21.96
C ARG A 1233 -23.03 -25.81 -21.23
N GLY A 1234 -24.33 -26.10 -21.19
CA GLY A 1234 -25.32 -25.34 -20.43
C GLY A 1234 -25.62 -25.95 -19.06
N GLU A 1235 -26.55 -25.33 -18.34
CA GLU A 1235 -27.05 -25.83 -17.04
C GLU A 1235 -28.05 -26.99 -17.24
N ALA A 1236 -28.17 -27.88 -16.25
CA ALA A 1236 -29.22 -28.91 -16.18
C ALA A 1236 -29.45 -29.71 -17.49
N ASN A 1237 -28.40 -30.36 -18.01
CA ASN A 1237 -28.43 -31.21 -19.21
C ASN A 1237 -28.72 -30.49 -20.54
N THR A 1238 -28.60 -29.16 -20.60
CA THR A 1238 -28.66 -28.42 -21.87
C THR A 1238 -27.29 -28.30 -22.54
N VAL A 1239 -27.29 -28.30 -23.87
CA VAL A 1239 -26.13 -28.05 -24.73
C VAL A 1239 -26.45 -26.85 -25.60
N VAL A 1240 -25.55 -25.87 -25.66
CA VAL A 1240 -25.72 -24.67 -26.47
C VAL A 1240 -24.74 -24.70 -27.63
N LEU A 1241 -25.25 -24.59 -28.84
CA LEU A 1241 -24.49 -24.46 -30.07
C LEU A 1241 -24.47 -22.97 -30.45
N GLU A 1242 -23.41 -22.30 -30.00
CA GLU A 1242 -23.21 -20.86 -30.16
C GLU A 1242 -22.80 -20.53 -31.60
N SER A 1243 -23.28 -19.40 -32.12
CA SER A 1243 -22.86 -18.90 -33.44
C SER A 1243 -21.36 -18.57 -33.45
N MET A 1244 -20.71 -18.80 -34.58
CA MET A 1244 -19.29 -18.47 -34.76
C MET A 1244 -19.09 -17.04 -35.32
N GLU A 1245 -20.17 -16.47 -35.85
CA GLU A 1245 -20.28 -15.12 -36.37
C GLU A 1245 -20.37 -14.08 -35.21
N ILE A 1246 -19.83 -12.88 -35.44
CA ILE A 1246 -19.55 -11.86 -34.40
C ILE A 1246 -20.59 -10.72 -34.41
N SER A 1247 -21.33 -10.50 -35.50
CA SER A 1247 -22.41 -9.52 -35.64
C SER A 1247 -23.62 -9.86 -34.76
N GLY A 1248 -23.82 -11.14 -34.45
CA GLY A 1248 -24.92 -11.61 -33.60
C GLY A 1248 -26.23 -11.84 -34.36
N ASP A 1249 -26.19 -11.82 -35.69
CA ASP A 1249 -27.37 -11.99 -36.56
C ASP A 1249 -27.94 -13.42 -36.56
N PHE A 1250 -27.21 -14.39 -36.00
CA PHE A 1250 -27.60 -15.80 -35.98
C PHE A 1250 -27.80 -16.31 -34.54
N PRO A 1251 -29.03 -16.73 -34.16
CA PRO A 1251 -29.30 -17.19 -32.81
C PRO A 1251 -28.58 -18.51 -32.49
N PRO A 1252 -28.26 -18.77 -31.21
CA PRO A 1252 -27.72 -20.06 -30.77
C PRO A 1252 -28.78 -21.16 -30.86
N ILE A 1253 -28.34 -22.40 -31.07
CA ILE A 1253 -29.22 -23.58 -31.06
C ILE A 1253 -29.08 -24.27 -29.71
N VAL A 1254 -30.20 -24.47 -29.01
CA VAL A 1254 -30.22 -25.13 -27.69
C VAL A 1254 -30.73 -26.55 -27.88
N LEU A 1255 -29.87 -27.51 -27.54
CA LEU A 1255 -30.15 -28.94 -27.54
C LEU A 1255 -30.19 -29.47 -26.10
N THR A 1256 -30.69 -30.69 -25.95
CA THR A 1256 -30.69 -31.43 -24.67
C THR A 1256 -29.66 -32.56 -24.70
N HIS A 1257 -29.36 -33.16 -23.55
CA HIS A 1257 -28.43 -34.27 -23.44
C HIS A 1257 -28.89 -35.27 -22.36
N ARG A 1258 -28.92 -36.58 -22.68
CA ARG A 1258 -29.38 -37.65 -21.78
C ARG A 1258 -30.84 -37.49 -21.30
N THR A 1259 -31.71 -36.94 -22.14
CA THR A 1259 -33.15 -36.81 -21.83
C THR A 1259 -34.03 -37.81 -22.60
N GLY A 1260 -33.46 -38.47 -23.62
CA GLY A 1260 -34.18 -39.40 -24.50
C GLY A 1260 -35.07 -38.71 -25.53
N GLN A 1261 -34.97 -37.38 -25.65
CA GLN A 1261 -35.74 -36.57 -26.59
C GLN A 1261 -35.10 -36.56 -27.99
N LEU A 1262 -35.90 -36.33 -29.02
CA LEU A 1262 -35.43 -36.18 -30.40
C LEU A 1262 -34.53 -34.95 -30.61
N THR A 1263 -34.53 -34.01 -29.67
CA THR A 1263 -33.65 -32.83 -29.61
C THR A 1263 -32.35 -33.08 -28.85
N ASP A 1264 -32.09 -34.32 -28.41
CA ASP A 1264 -30.83 -34.66 -27.76
C ASP A 1264 -29.66 -34.61 -28.76
N LEU A 1265 -28.52 -34.08 -28.30
CA LEU A 1265 -27.26 -34.21 -29.01
C LEU A 1265 -26.91 -35.70 -29.15
N LYS A 1266 -26.78 -36.20 -30.38
CA LYS A 1266 -26.62 -37.62 -30.72
C LYS A 1266 -25.18 -37.98 -31.05
N GLU A 1267 -24.51 -37.16 -31.85
CA GLU A 1267 -23.13 -37.37 -32.27
C GLU A 1267 -22.44 -36.03 -32.57
N VAL A 1268 -21.12 -35.98 -32.43
CA VAL A 1268 -20.33 -34.77 -32.72
C VAL A 1268 -19.13 -35.14 -33.56
N TRP A 1269 -18.93 -34.47 -34.69
CA TRP A 1269 -17.68 -34.53 -35.45
C TRP A 1269 -16.76 -33.39 -35.01
N PRO A 1270 -15.58 -33.71 -34.46
CA PRO A 1270 -14.58 -32.70 -34.15
C PRO A 1270 -14.10 -31.98 -35.41
N VAL A 1271 -13.93 -30.66 -35.34
CA VAL A 1271 -13.21 -29.90 -36.38
C VAL A 1271 -11.76 -29.70 -35.92
N TYR A 1272 -10.84 -30.26 -36.68
CA TYR A 1272 -9.40 -30.23 -36.40
C TYR A 1272 -8.67 -29.10 -37.13
N GLY A 1273 -9.34 -28.34 -38.01
CA GLY A 1273 -8.72 -27.24 -38.73
C GLY A 1273 -9.55 -26.76 -39.92
N VAL A 1274 -9.04 -25.73 -40.58
CA VAL A 1274 -9.64 -25.11 -41.78
C VAL A 1274 -8.56 -24.95 -42.85
N VAL A 1275 -8.90 -25.28 -44.09
CA VAL A 1275 -8.08 -25.05 -45.28
C VAL A 1275 -8.73 -23.93 -46.08
N PHE A 1276 -7.99 -22.84 -46.28
CA PHE A 1276 -8.49 -21.60 -46.88
C PHE A 1276 -8.58 -21.66 -48.40
N GLU A 1277 -7.68 -22.42 -49.03
CA GLU A 1277 -7.65 -22.59 -50.47
C GLU A 1277 -7.16 -23.99 -50.84
N ARG A 1278 -7.52 -24.47 -52.03
CA ARG A 1278 -7.02 -25.75 -52.52
C ARG A 1278 -5.49 -25.65 -52.73
N PRO A 1279 -4.69 -26.53 -52.09
CA PRO A 1279 -3.23 -26.45 -52.06
C PRO A 1279 -2.53 -26.76 -53.39
#